data_AF-A0A812ZCY4-F1
#
_entry.id   AF-A0A812ZCY4-F1
#
_cell.length_a   1.000
_cell.length_b   1.000
_cell.length_c   1.000
_cell.angle_alpha   90.00
_cell.angle_beta   90.00
_cell.angle_gamma   90.00
#
_symmetry.space_group_name_H-M   'P 1'
#
loop_
_entity.id
_entity.type
_entity.pdbx_description
1 polymer ?
#
loop_
_entity_poly.entity_id
_entity_poly.type
_entity_poly.pdbx_seq_one_letter_code
_entity_poly.pdbx_strand_id
1 'polypeptide(L)'
;MGNKSSSSGSSASKEKSLTTNSAFVFIKPHAVTKKVKALAKAGLQKHGIRVLREGSLRGDKIDQKKLIDQHYFAIASKATMQKPDQLNVPADKFQAQFGVSWEEALKSGKVFNAMDGCQHLGIDAQQLNIAWSKAKAAKKLIKFGGGFYCGLVEVEGKEPVYIFNGFFMAMRSKFTAPSAEIYYYLVEWDAKALSWADFRGKVLGPTDPAEAPAESLRGQILSKWEELGLKEKPNVGDNGMHASASPFEGFAERNNWLEIPVKDDPFGARLLQRGFSESLIRAWSVDPQVNIAPGKQGSVFDQLEDLDTAACLEKLLELKDRNLMNAAFVFIKPHAMTEKVKELAKTGLQKQGIKILKEGSLKAETIDQKKLIDQHYYAIASKATILKPDQLNVPADKFQEQFGVSWEEALKSGKVFNAMDGCQHLGIDAGEMDAAWSQAKAAKKLIKFGGGFYCGLVEVEGKEPVYIFNGFFMAMRSKFTKPGSSIYYFSVEWDANALSWADFRGKVLGPTDPAEAPAESLRGQILSKWEELGLKEKPNVGDNGMHASASPFEGFAERNNWLEIPVKDDPFGARLLQRGFSESLIRAWSVDPQVNIAPGKQGSVFDQLEDLDTAACSEKLLELKDRNLMNAAFVFIKPHAMTEKVKELAKTGLQKQGIKILKEGSLKAGTIDQKKLIDQHYYAIASKATILKPDQLNVPADKFQEQFGVSWEEALKSGKVFNAMDGCQHLGIDAGEMDAAWSQAKAAKKLIKFGGGFYCGLVEVEGKEPVYIFNGFFMAMRSKFTKPGSSIYYFSVEWDANALSWADFRGKVLGPTDPAEAPAESLRGQILSKWEELGLKEKPNVGDNGMHASASPFEGFAERNNWLEIPVKDDPFGARLLQRGFSESLIRAWSVDPQVNIAPGKQGSVFDQLEDLDTAACLEKLLELKDRNLMNAAFVFIKPHAMTEKVKELAKTGLQKQGIKILKEGSLKAETIDQKKLIDQHYYAIASKATILKPDQLNVPADKFQEQFGVSWEEALKSGKVFNAMDGCQHLGIDAGEMDAAWSQAKAAKKLIKFGGGFYCGLVEVEGKEPVYIFNGFFMAMRSKFTKPGSSIYYFSVEWDANALSWADFRGKVLGPTDPAEAPAESLRGQILSKWEELGLKEKPNVGDNGMHASASPFEGFAERNNWLSLSVQDDSFGARCSERFCCRRFCFPGSPLCTRDERRTEAEMLKLMAEGQIKDWSVDPQIQIGDGKQGSVFDQLEDLNVMDCLAKVAELAALNHQP
;
A
#
# COMPACT_ATOMS: atom_id res chain seq x y z
N MET A 1 -30.51 -33.94 -11.15
CA MET A 1 -30.23 -33.67 -9.73
C MET A 1 -28.72 -33.46 -9.62
N GLY A 2 -28.11 -32.29 -9.43
CA GLY A 2 -28.56 -31.03 -8.85
C GLY A 2 -27.52 -30.60 -7.81
N ASN A 3 -26.27 -30.37 -8.20
CA ASN A 3 -25.23 -29.82 -7.31
C ASN A 3 -24.93 -28.37 -7.70
N LYS A 4 -25.60 -27.44 -7.01
CA LYS A 4 -25.26 -26.02 -6.95
C LYS A 4 -24.10 -25.87 -5.95
N SER A 5 -22.90 -25.55 -6.41
CA SER A 5 -21.84 -25.02 -5.54
C SER A 5 -22.05 -23.51 -5.40
N SER A 6 -22.57 -23.08 -4.25
CA SER A 6 -22.72 -21.67 -3.87
C SER A 6 -21.34 -21.05 -3.60
N SER A 7 -20.89 -20.13 -4.45
CA SER A 7 -19.66 -19.34 -4.28
C SER A 7 -19.87 -18.01 -3.54
N SER A 8 -20.92 -17.88 -2.73
CA SER A 8 -21.26 -16.62 -2.02
C SER A 8 -20.70 -16.52 -0.59
N GLY A 9 -19.79 -17.41 -0.19
CA GLY A 9 -19.32 -17.53 1.21
C GLY A 9 -18.01 -16.82 1.56
N SER A 10 -17.26 -16.26 0.61
CA SER A 10 -15.85 -15.90 0.86
C SER A 10 -15.56 -14.43 1.20
N SER A 11 -16.42 -13.47 0.86
CA SER A 11 -16.20 -12.05 1.18
C SER A 11 -16.62 -11.72 2.63
N ALA A 12 -17.82 -12.16 3.03
CA ALA A 12 -18.35 -11.96 4.37
C ALA A 12 -17.55 -12.69 5.47
N SER A 13 -16.89 -13.81 5.16
CA SER A 13 -16.01 -14.52 6.11
C SER A 13 -14.63 -13.86 6.24
N LYS A 14 -14.12 -13.23 5.17
CA LYS A 14 -12.83 -12.50 5.17
C LYS A 14 -12.94 -11.17 5.90
N GLU A 15 -14.01 -10.42 5.68
CA GLU A 15 -14.31 -9.14 6.33
C GLU A 15 -14.54 -9.31 7.84
N LYS A 16 -15.28 -10.35 8.25
CA LYS A 16 -15.43 -10.73 9.68
C LYS A 16 -14.08 -10.97 10.37
N SER A 17 -13.09 -11.52 9.66
CA SER A 17 -11.82 -11.92 10.29
C SER A 17 -10.90 -10.75 10.67
N LEU A 18 -11.07 -9.56 10.05
CA LEU A 18 -10.18 -8.41 10.24
C LEU A 18 -10.61 -7.50 11.39
N THR A 19 -11.89 -7.54 11.78
CA THR A 19 -12.43 -6.80 12.92
C THR A 19 -12.68 -7.67 14.14
N THR A 20 -12.35 -8.97 14.09
CA THR A 20 -12.61 -9.88 15.22
C THR A 20 -11.40 -9.95 16.14
N ASN A 21 -11.61 -9.60 17.40
CA ASN A 21 -10.68 -9.88 18.49
C ASN A 21 -10.82 -11.33 18.95
N SER A 22 -9.70 -11.94 19.34
CA SER A 22 -9.68 -13.30 19.87
C SER A 22 -8.65 -13.46 20.98
N ALA A 23 -9.09 -13.87 22.16
CA ALA A 23 -8.26 -14.01 23.36
C ALA A 23 -8.26 -15.43 23.94
N PHE A 24 -7.20 -15.73 24.69
CA PHE A 24 -7.11 -16.85 25.61
C PHE A 24 -7.39 -16.34 27.02
N VAL A 25 -8.43 -16.87 27.65
CA VAL A 25 -8.89 -16.47 28.99
C VAL A 25 -8.83 -17.70 29.88
N PHE A 26 -8.38 -17.60 31.12
CA PHE A 26 -8.47 -18.74 32.05
C PHE A 26 -8.75 -18.33 33.48
N ILE A 27 -9.43 -19.22 34.20
CA ILE A 27 -9.64 -19.15 35.64
C ILE A 27 -8.38 -19.70 36.31
N LYS A 28 -7.81 -18.91 37.23
CA LYS A 28 -6.60 -19.27 37.98
C LYS A 28 -6.89 -20.41 38.97
N PRO A 29 -5.89 -21.23 39.36
CA PRO A 29 -6.11 -22.44 40.14
C PRO A 29 -6.91 -22.29 41.44
N HIS A 30 -6.70 -21.18 42.18
CA HIS A 30 -7.42 -20.94 43.44
C HIS A 30 -8.93 -20.70 43.26
N ALA A 31 -9.38 -20.33 42.05
CA ALA A 31 -10.76 -19.96 41.75
C ALA A 31 -11.50 -20.96 40.86
N VAL A 32 -10.90 -22.13 40.56
CA VAL A 32 -11.54 -23.10 39.68
C VAL A 32 -12.64 -23.88 40.41
N THR A 33 -13.83 -23.28 40.48
CA THR A 33 -15.05 -23.90 41.02
C THR A 33 -16.14 -23.98 39.95
N LYS A 34 -17.15 -24.85 40.13
CA LYS A 34 -18.31 -24.92 39.21
C LYS A 34 -19.03 -23.57 39.09
N LYS A 35 -19.11 -22.82 40.20
CA LYS A 35 -19.78 -21.51 40.26
C LYS A 35 -19.00 -20.43 39.52
N VAL A 36 -17.67 -20.39 39.67
CA VAL A 36 -16.82 -19.44 38.93
C VAL A 36 -16.82 -19.76 37.43
N LYS A 37 -16.80 -21.04 37.03
CA LYS A 37 -16.95 -21.44 35.62
C LYS A 37 -18.26 -20.92 35.02
N ALA A 38 -19.38 -21.10 35.73
CA ALA A 38 -20.68 -20.60 35.31
C ALA A 38 -20.72 -19.06 35.23
N LEU A 39 -20.18 -18.37 36.23
CA LEU A 39 -20.09 -16.91 36.27
C LEU A 39 -19.28 -16.36 35.09
N ALA A 40 -18.08 -16.91 34.86
CA ALA A 40 -17.20 -16.49 33.77
C ALA A 40 -17.88 -16.64 32.41
N LYS A 41 -18.46 -17.83 32.14
CA LYS A 41 -19.13 -18.10 30.87
C LYS A 41 -20.33 -17.20 30.64
N ALA A 42 -21.18 -17.00 31.65
CA ALA A 42 -22.32 -16.10 31.56
C ALA A 42 -21.90 -14.64 31.38
N GLY A 43 -20.87 -14.19 32.09
CA GLY A 43 -20.34 -12.84 31.98
C GLY A 43 -19.76 -12.54 30.60
N LEU A 44 -19.04 -13.49 29.99
CA LEU A 44 -18.53 -13.35 28.62
C LEU A 44 -19.70 -13.27 27.61
N GLN A 45 -20.67 -14.18 27.70
CA GLN A 45 -21.83 -14.21 26.80
C GLN A 45 -22.70 -12.95 26.90
N LYS A 46 -22.89 -12.41 28.12
CA LYS A 46 -23.63 -11.16 28.36
C LYS A 46 -23.07 -9.99 27.57
N HIS A 47 -21.76 -9.97 27.31
CA HIS A 47 -21.08 -8.90 26.58
C HIS A 47 -20.87 -9.24 25.08
N GLY A 48 -21.64 -10.19 24.54
CA GLY A 48 -21.55 -10.55 23.12
C GLY A 48 -20.28 -11.32 22.75
N ILE A 49 -19.52 -11.81 23.73
CA ILE A 49 -18.28 -12.55 23.51
C ILE A 49 -18.63 -14.03 23.29
N ARG A 50 -18.23 -14.56 22.13
CA ARG A 50 -18.48 -15.95 21.75
C ARG A 50 -17.38 -16.85 22.30
N VAL A 51 -17.77 -17.87 23.08
CA VAL A 51 -16.86 -18.95 23.50
C VAL A 51 -16.76 -19.98 22.38
N LEU A 52 -15.57 -20.12 21.82
CA LEU A 52 -15.26 -21.08 20.75
C LEU A 52 -14.91 -22.45 21.30
N ARG A 53 -14.14 -22.47 22.38
CA ARG A 53 -13.63 -23.68 23.03
C ARG A 53 -13.41 -23.39 24.50
N GLU A 54 -13.58 -24.40 25.33
CA GLU A 54 -13.21 -24.36 26.74
C GLU A 54 -12.62 -25.71 27.18
N GLY A 55 -11.86 -25.72 28.27
CA GLY A 55 -11.28 -26.96 28.78
C GLY A 55 -10.42 -26.76 30.03
N SER A 56 -9.94 -27.86 30.60
CA SER A 56 -9.04 -27.84 31.75
C SER A 56 -7.61 -28.27 31.38
N LEU A 57 -6.63 -27.71 32.10
CA LEU A 57 -5.23 -28.14 32.07
C LEU A 57 -4.77 -28.34 33.51
N ARG A 58 -4.31 -29.56 33.83
CA ARG A 58 -3.85 -29.95 35.16
C ARG A 58 -2.39 -29.55 35.40
N GLY A 59 -2.04 -29.33 36.66
CA GLY A 59 -0.74 -28.80 37.07
C GLY A 59 0.45 -29.67 36.68
N ASP A 60 0.29 -30.99 36.63
CA ASP A 60 1.30 -31.94 36.14
C ASP A 60 1.65 -31.69 34.66
N LYS A 61 0.65 -31.46 33.81
CA LYS A 61 0.86 -31.11 32.40
C LYS A 61 1.46 -29.71 32.24
N ILE A 62 1.03 -28.76 33.07
CA ILE A 62 1.58 -27.38 33.10
C ILE A 62 3.07 -27.43 33.44
N ASP A 63 3.46 -28.25 34.42
CA ASP A 63 4.84 -28.43 34.86
C ASP A 63 5.69 -29.11 33.79
N GLN A 64 5.22 -30.26 33.27
CA GLN A 64 5.94 -31.06 32.27
C GLN A 64 6.26 -30.25 31.01
N LYS A 65 5.31 -29.42 30.55
CA LYS A 65 5.46 -28.59 29.35
C LYS A 65 6.01 -27.19 29.64
N LYS A 66 6.25 -26.86 30.92
CA LYS A 66 6.70 -25.53 31.36
C LYS A 66 5.79 -24.40 30.87
N LEU A 67 4.47 -24.62 30.82
CA LEU A 67 3.52 -23.69 30.18
C LEU A 67 3.48 -22.34 30.91
N ILE A 68 3.48 -22.36 32.25
CA ILE A 68 3.49 -21.14 33.06
C ILE A 68 4.84 -20.42 33.01
N ASP A 69 5.93 -21.17 32.85
CA ASP A 69 7.27 -20.63 32.66
C ASP A 69 7.36 -19.89 31.32
N GLN A 70 6.82 -20.47 30.24
CA GLN A 70 6.76 -19.82 28.92
C GLN A 70 5.79 -18.63 28.91
N HIS A 71 4.67 -18.71 29.61
CA HIS A 71 3.71 -17.61 29.72
C HIS A 71 4.32 -16.39 30.44
N TYR A 72 5.17 -16.61 31.45
CA TYR A 72 5.94 -15.56 32.12
C TYR A 72 7.43 -15.60 31.76
N PHE A 73 7.76 -15.86 30.49
CA PHE A 73 9.13 -16.15 30.06
C PHE A 73 10.16 -15.10 30.49
N ALA A 74 9.83 -13.81 30.37
CA ALA A 74 10.72 -12.71 30.76
C ALA A 74 11.13 -12.78 32.25
N ILE A 75 10.29 -13.32 33.12
CA ILE A 75 10.57 -13.52 34.56
C ILE A 75 11.21 -14.90 34.79
N ALA A 76 10.61 -15.94 34.19
CA ALA A 76 10.97 -17.33 34.39
C ALA A 76 12.39 -17.66 33.89
N SER A 77 12.78 -17.11 32.74
CA SER A 77 14.11 -17.30 32.15
C SER A 77 15.21 -16.89 33.13
N LYS A 78 15.07 -15.74 33.78
CA LYS A 78 16.01 -15.21 34.79
C LYS A 78 15.92 -15.92 36.14
N ALA A 79 14.77 -16.51 36.45
CA ALA A 79 14.53 -17.22 37.71
C ALA A 79 14.98 -18.69 37.67
N THR A 80 14.98 -19.33 36.49
CA THR A 80 15.09 -20.79 36.38
C THR A 80 15.94 -21.32 35.22
N MET A 81 16.25 -20.51 34.20
CA MET A 81 16.88 -21.01 32.97
C MET A 81 18.29 -20.46 32.76
N GLN A 82 18.48 -19.15 32.91
CA GLN A 82 19.76 -18.47 32.70
C GLN A 82 20.62 -18.57 33.96
N LYS A 83 21.92 -18.83 33.75
CA LYS A 83 22.92 -18.76 34.81
C LYS A 83 23.35 -17.30 35.03
N PRO A 84 23.88 -16.96 36.21
CA PRO A 84 24.26 -15.58 36.55
C PRO A 84 25.13 -14.89 35.50
N ASP A 85 26.13 -15.58 34.96
CA ASP A 85 27.06 -15.08 33.93
C ASP A 85 26.41 -14.84 32.56
N GLN A 86 25.20 -15.35 32.33
CA GLN A 86 24.39 -15.13 31.12
C GLN A 86 23.40 -13.97 31.27
N LEU A 87 23.25 -13.40 32.47
CA LEU A 87 22.33 -12.30 32.74
C LEU A 87 22.94 -10.96 32.30
N ASN A 88 22.19 -10.18 31.52
CA ASN A 88 22.57 -8.82 31.16
C ASN A 88 22.22 -7.82 32.29
N VAL A 89 22.96 -7.90 33.40
CA VAL A 89 22.76 -7.05 34.58
C VAL A 89 23.27 -5.63 34.30
N PRO A 90 22.46 -4.57 34.54
CA PRO A 90 22.97 -3.20 34.56
C PRO A 90 23.94 -3.02 35.73
N ALA A 91 25.24 -3.14 35.45
CA ALA A 91 26.29 -3.23 36.46
C ALA A 91 26.36 -1.99 37.35
N ASP A 92 26.10 -0.81 36.77
CA ASP A 92 25.99 0.47 37.46
C ASP A 92 24.87 0.45 38.53
N LYS A 93 23.68 -0.03 38.16
CA LYS A 93 22.54 -0.12 39.08
C LYS A 93 22.75 -1.17 40.17
N PHE A 94 23.34 -2.31 39.80
CA PHE A 94 23.66 -3.37 40.76
C PHE A 94 24.65 -2.86 41.81
N GLN A 95 25.74 -2.22 41.37
CA GLN A 95 26.75 -1.66 42.27
C GLN A 95 26.16 -0.56 43.16
N ALA A 96 25.33 0.32 42.62
CA ALA A 96 24.67 1.37 43.39
C ALA A 96 23.77 0.80 44.51
N GLN A 97 23.11 -0.34 44.27
CA GLN A 97 22.23 -0.97 45.27
C GLN A 97 22.98 -1.77 46.33
N PHE A 98 24.01 -2.53 45.93
CA PHE A 98 24.61 -3.55 46.78
C PHE A 98 26.03 -3.21 47.25
N GLY A 99 26.64 -2.14 46.72
CA GLY A 99 27.98 -1.68 47.11
C GLY A 99 29.13 -2.55 46.59
N VAL A 100 28.86 -3.52 45.73
CA VAL A 100 29.85 -4.44 45.14
C VAL A 100 29.69 -4.43 43.62
N SER A 101 30.78 -4.48 42.87
CA SER A 101 30.68 -4.52 41.40
C SER A 101 30.10 -5.86 40.93
N TRP A 102 29.50 -5.86 39.73
CA TRP A 102 28.93 -7.09 39.15
C TRP A 102 29.98 -8.19 38.96
N GLU A 103 31.19 -7.81 38.52
CA GLU A 103 32.30 -8.75 38.32
C GLU A 103 32.77 -9.38 39.63
N GLU A 104 32.86 -8.60 40.71
CA GLU A 104 33.19 -9.11 42.05
C GLU A 104 32.08 -10.03 42.59
N ALA A 105 30.81 -9.68 42.39
CA ALA A 105 29.68 -10.51 42.79
C ALA A 105 29.72 -11.88 42.09
N LEU A 106 29.96 -11.92 40.77
CA LEU A 106 30.13 -13.17 40.03
C LEU A 106 31.33 -14.00 40.54
N LYS A 107 32.49 -13.36 40.73
CA LYS A 107 33.71 -14.02 41.25
C LYS A 107 33.52 -14.59 42.66
N SER A 108 32.66 -13.97 43.48
CA SER A 108 32.38 -14.43 44.84
C SER A 108 31.61 -15.76 44.90
N GLY A 109 30.97 -16.18 43.80
CA GLY A 109 30.12 -17.37 43.78
C GLY A 109 28.79 -17.23 44.54
N LYS A 110 28.39 -16.00 44.93
CA LYS A 110 27.20 -15.72 45.75
C LYS A 110 25.95 -15.33 44.95
N VAL A 111 25.97 -15.52 43.63
CA VAL A 111 24.91 -15.06 42.74
C VAL A 111 24.19 -16.26 42.14
N PHE A 112 22.86 -16.27 42.21
CA PHE A 112 22.03 -17.38 41.76
C PHE A 112 20.75 -16.89 41.09
N ASN A 113 20.24 -17.65 40.14
CA ASN A 113 18.81 -17.57 39.82
C ASN A 113 17.98 -18.19 40.97
N ALA A 114 16.66 -18.01 40.98
CA ALA A 114 15.80 -18.52 42.06
C ALA A 114 15.88 -20.04 42.25
N MET A 115 15.94 -20.83 41.16
CA MET A 115 16.01 -22.29 41.22
C MET A 115 17.33 -22.79 41.83
N ASP A 116 18.46 -22.27 41.34
CA ASP A 116 19.78 -22.58 41.86
C ASP A 116 19.93 -22.05 43.29
N GLY A 117 19.31 -20.91 43.62
CA GLY A 117 19.29 -20.33 44.96
C GLY A 117 18.57 -21.22 45.97
N CYS A 118 17.40 -21.79 45.62
CA CYS A 118 16.72 -22.80 46.43
C CYS A 118 17.63 -24.01 46.70
N GLN A 119 18.29 -24.53 45.66
CA GLN A 119 19.20 -25.67 45.79
C GLN A 119 20.42 -25.35 46.66
N HIS A 120 21.03 -24.20 46.46
CA HIS A 120 22.21 -23.74 47.22
C HIS A 120 21.90 -23.52 48.70
N LEU A 121 20.75 -22.90 48.99
CA LEU A 121 20.31 -22.60 50.36
C LEU A 121 19.70 -23.82 51.06
N GLY A 122 19.32 -24.86 50.31
CA GLY A 122 18.63 -26.05 50.85
C GLY A 122 17.20 -25.74 51.31
N ILE A 123 16.52 -24.84 50.61
CA ILE A 123 15.17 -24.38 50.95
C ILE A 123 14.20 -24.60 49.79
N ASP A 124 12.92 -24.76 50.11
CA ASP A 124 11.87 -24.82 49.11
C ASP A 124 11.47 -23.43 48.56
N ALA A 125 10.58 -23.43 47.56
CA ALA A 125 10.10 -22.21 46.91
C ALA A 125 9.36 -21.25 47.87
N GLN A 126 8.74 -21.79 48.92
CA GLN A 126 7.88 -21.05 49.83
C GLN A 126 8.75 -20.37 50.88
N GLN A 127 9.74 -21.10 51.40
CA GLN A 127 10.82 -20.57 52.23
C GLN A 127 11.61 -19.47 51.49
N LEU A 128 11.94 -19.67 50.20
CA LEU A 128 12.58 -18.63 49.40
C LEU A 128 11.71 -17.38 49.26
N ASN A 129 10.40 -17.55 49.01
CA ASN A 129 9.49 -16.41 48.89
C ASN A 129 9.30 -15.64 50.22
N ILE A 130 9.35 -16.34 51.36
CA ILE A 130 9.39 -15.71 52.70
C ILE A 130 10.66 -14.87 52.85
N ALA A 131 11.83 -15.43 52.51
CA ALA A 131 13.11 -14.72 52.58
C ALA A 131 13.16 -13.53 51.61
N TRP A 132 12.62 -13.69 50.40
CA TRP A 132 12.46 -12.62 49.42
C TRP A 132 11.56 -11.48 49.93
N SER A 133 10.46 -11.82 50.59
CA SER A 133 9.54 -10.84 51.18
C SER A 133 10.20 -10.05 52.32
N LYS A 134 11.04 -10.71 53.14
CA LYS A 134 11.88 -10.03 54.14
C LYS A 134 12.90 -9.10 53.48
N ALA A 135 13.58 -9.54 52.42
CA ALA A 135 14.51 -8.70 51.66
C ALA A 135 13.80 -7.47 51.06
N LYS A 136 12.56 -7.64 50.57
CA LYS A 136 11.71 -6.53 50.10
C LYS A 136 11.42 -5.52 51.20
N ALA A 137 10.96 -5.99 52.36
CA ALA A 137 10.67 -5.13 53.51
C ALA A 137 11.92 -4.38 54.00
N ALA A 138 13.08 -5.04 53.94
CA ALA A 138 14.39 -4.46 54.29
C ALA A 138 15.00 -3.57 53.19
N LYS A 139 14.29 -3.31 52.07
CA LYS A 139 14.79 -2.56 50.91
C LYS A 139 16.09 -3.13 50.30
N LYS A 140 16.32 -4.44 50.44
CA LYS A 140 17.46 -5.19 49.88
C LYS A 140 17.13 -5.78 48.49
N LEU A 141 16.28 -5.11 47.73
CA LEU A 141 15.84 -5.50 46.38
C LEU A 141 16.03 -4.34 45.42
N ILE A 142 16.41 -4.66 44.19
CA ILE A 142 16.39 -3.73 43.05
C ILE A 142 15.59 -4.31 41.89
N LYS A 143 14.83 -3.43 41.22
CA LYS A 143 14.18 -3.69 39.92
C LYS A 143 15.02 -3.02 38.84
N PHE A 144 15.52 -3.79 37.88
CA PHE A 144 16.27 -3.25 36.75
C PHE A 144 15.36 -2.72 35.63
N GLY A 145 14.18 -3.33 35.47
CA GLY A 145 13.17 -3.06 34.42
C GLY A 145 12.49 -4.36 33.98
N GLY A 146 11.33 -4.30 33.30
CA GLY A 146 10.71 -5.45 32.59
C GLY A 146 10.72 -6.80 33.34
N GLY A 147 10.24 -6.83 34.59
CA GLY A 147 10.20 -8.07 35.38
C GLY A 147 11.55 -8.63 35.87
N PHE A 148 12.64 -7.86 35.76
CA PHE A 148 13.99 -8.25 36.18
C PHE A 148 14.34 -7.67 37.55
N TYR A 149 14.45 -8.53 38.55
CA TYR A 149 14.71 -8.17 39.95
C TYR A 149 15.89 -8.95 40.51
N CYS A 150 16.68 -8.31 41.36
CA CYS A 150 17.70 -8.95 42.18
C CYS A 150 17.49 -8.59 43.64
N GLY A 151 17.59 -9.57 44.53
CA GLY A 151 17.52 -9.39 45.98
C GLY A 151 18.69 -10.01 46.70
N LEU A 152 19.20 -9.32 47.72
CA LEU A 152 20.10 -9.92 48.69
C LEU A 152 19.26 -10.69 49.71
N VAL A 153 19.23 -12.02 49.55
CA VAL A 153 18.40 -12.93 50.32
C VAL A 153 19.20 -13.48 51.49
N GLU A 154 18.62 -13.38 52.68
CA GLU A 154 19.20 -13.83 53.94
C GLU A 154 18.34 -14.95 54.53
N VAL A 155 18.98 -16.10 54.79
CA VAL A 155 18.35 -17.27 55.42
C VAL A 155 19.16 -17.59 56.67
N GLU A 156 18.46 -17.89 57.77
CA GLU A 156 19.10 -18.17 59.06
C GLU A 156 20.11 -19.32 58.95
N GLY A 157 21.33 -19.10 59.45
CA GLY A 157 22.42 -20.09 59.39
C GLY A 157 23.08 -20.23 58.01
N LYS A 158 22.79 -19.37 57.04
CA LYS A 158 23.40 -19.34 55.70
C LYS A 158 24.00 -17.96 55.40
N GLU A 159 24.99 -17.93 54.52
CA GLU A 159 25.52 -16.65 54.03
C GLU A 159 24.49 -15.93 53.14
N PRO A 160 24.45 -14.58 53.15
CA PRO A 160 23.62 -13.81 52.23
C PRO A 160 24.02 -14.05 50.77
N VAL A 161 23.03 -14.22 49.90
CA VAL A 161 23.23 -14.47 48.46
C VAL A 161 22.34 -13.57 47.60
N TYR A 162 22.83 -13.24 46.41
CA TYR A 162 22.07 -12.47 45.41
C TYR A 162 21.19 -13.43 44.60
N ILE A 163 19.88 -13.28 44.72
CA ILE A 163 18.91 -14.11 44.00
C ILE A 163 18.16 -13.26 42.99
N PHE A 164 18.03 -13.78 41.77
CA PHE A 164 17.21 -13.16 40.73
C PHE A 164 15.79 -13.73 40.71
N ASN A 165 14.80 -12.83 40.70
CA ASN A 165 13.36 -13.14 40.61
C ASN A 165 12.87 -14.22 41.63
N GLY A 166 13.34 -14.15 42.88
CA GLY A 166 13.10 -15.20 43.90
C GLY A 166 11.64 -15.46 44.27
N PHE A 167 10.72 -14.52 43.99
CA PHE A 167 9.27 -14.73 44.17
C PHE A 167 8.66 -15.71 43.15
N PHE A 168 9.31 -15.91 41.99
CA PHE A 168 8.74 -16.64 40.86
C PHE A 168 8.46 -18.11 41.19
N MET A 169 9.34 -18.76 41.98
CA MET A 169 9.20 -20.17 42.31
C MET A 169 7.90 -20.46 43.09
N ALA A 170 7.55 -19.60 44.06
CA ALA A 170 6.29 -19.74 44.79
C ALA A 170 5.08 -19.47 43.89
N MET A 171 5.16 -18.48 43.00
CA MET A 171 4.10 -18.20 42.02
C MET A 171 3.88 -19.40 41.08
N ARG A 172 4.96 -19.96 40.53
CA ARG A 172 4.96 -21.15 39.68
C ARG A 172 4.28 -22.33 40.36
N SER A 173 4.58 -22.56 41.64
CA SER A 173 4.04 -23.69 42.42
C SER A 173 2.51 -23.71 42.49
N LYS A 174 1.84 -22.55 42.43
CA LYS A 174 0.38 -22.44 42.42
C LYS A 174 -0.26 -23.05 41.17
N PHE A 175 0.48 -23.08 40.06
CA PHE A 175 0.01 -23.62 38.78
C PHE A 175 0.46 -25.07 38.55
N THR A 176 1.59 -25.47 39.15
CA THR A 176 2.20 -26.79 38.91
C THR A 176 1.92 -27.82 40.01
N ALA A 177 1.26 -27.44 41.10
CA ALA A 177 0.89 -28.40 42.14
C ALA A 177 0.02 -29.56 41.57
N PRO A 178 0.15 -30.80 42.06
CA PRO A 178 -0.58 -31.96 41.51
C PRO A 178 -2.11 -31.82 41.49
N SER A 179 -2.66 -31.03 42.41
CA SER A 179 -4.09 -30.71 42.51
C SER A 179 -4.51 -29.41 41.82
N ALA A 180 -3.56 -28.62 41.31
CA ALA A 180 -3.86 -27.40 40.58
C ALA A 180 -4.45 -27.74 39.21
N GLU A 181 -5.43 -26.95 38.78
CA GLU A 181 -5.89 -26.92 37.40
C GLU A 181 -6.17 -25.48 37.00
N ILE A 182 -6.00 -25.13 35.73
CA ILE A 182 -6.66 -23.96 35.15
C ILE A 182 -7.87 -24.42 34.33
N TYR A 183 -8.85 -23.53 34.17
CA TYR A 183 -9.95 -23.73 33.24
C TYR A 183 -9.99 -22.58 32.23
N TYR A 184 -9.76 -22.88 30.95
CA TYR A 184 -9.59 -21.88 29.91
C TYR A 184 -10.82 -21.75 29.00
N TYR A 185 -10.92 -20.60 28.34
CA TYR A 185 -11.83 -20.26 27.27
C TYR A 185 -11.04 -19.66 26.10
N LEU A 186 -11.29 -20.14 24.90
CA LEU A 186 -10.99 -19.43 23.66
C LEU A 186 -12.22 -18.62 23.30
N VAL A 187 -12.03 -17.31 23.18
CA VAL A 187 -13.12 -16.38 22.96
C VAL A 187 -12.86 -15.49 21.76
N GLU A 188 -13.92 -15.09 21.09
CA GLU A 188 -13.88 -14.09 20.03
C GLU A 188 -15.04 -13.10 20.12
N TRP A 189 -14.82 -11.89 19.62
CA TRP A 189 -15.85 -10.84 19.55
C TRP A 189 -15.49 -9.79 18.48
N ASP A 190 -16.48 -9.00 18.07
CA ASP A 190 -16.26 -7.90 17.14
C ASP A 190 -15.62 -6.70 17.87
N ALA A 191 -14.44 -6.28 17.44
CA ALA A 191 -13.69 -5.15 17.99
C ALA A 191 -14.48 -3.84 17.91
N LYS A 192 -15.38 -3.70 16.92
CA LYS A 192 -16.28 -2.52 16.83
C LYS A 192 -17.33 -2.48 17.92
N ALA A 193 -17.72 -3.63 18.45
CA ALA A 193 -18.72 -3.73 19.51
C ALA A 193 -18.09 -3.66 20.90
N LEU A 194 -16.85 -4.13 21.05
CA LEU A 194 -16.12 -4.14 22.30
C LEU A 194 -14.62 -4.06 22.01
N SER A 195 -13.98 -2.95 22.37
CA SER A 195 -12.52 -2.81 22.25
C SER A 195 -11.80 -3.74 23.22
N TRP A 196 -10.55 -4.06 22.92
CA TRP A 196 -9.71 -4.86 23.80
C TRP A 196 -9.52 -4.22 25.19
N ALA A 197 -9.33 -2.89 25.21
CA ALA A 197 -9.25 -2.11 26.43
C ALA A 197 -10.49 -2.27 27.32
N ASP A 198 -11.69 -2.20 26.72
CA ASP A 198 -12.94 -2.38 27.45
C ASP A 198 -13.18 -3.84 27.87
N PHE A 199 -12.76 -4.80 27.05
CA PHE A 199 -12.77 -6.21 27.43
C PHE A 199 -11.93 -6.44 28.70
N ARG A 200 -10.72 -5.86 28.79
CA ARG A 200 -9.87 -6.00 29.98
C ARG A 200 -10.35 -5.15 31.15
N GLY A 201 -10.69 -3.90 30.92
CA GLY A 201 -11.05 -2.95 31.98
C GLY A 201 -12.46 -3.13 32.53
N LYS A 202 -13.45 -3.37 31.67
CA LYS A 202 -14.87 -3.39 32.04
C LYS A 202 -15.44 -4.80 32.16
N VAL A 203 -15.07 -5.72 31.26
CA VAL A 203 -15.61 -7.10 31.27
C VAL A 203 -14.83 -7.98 32.24
N LEU A 204 -13.52 -8.09 32.08
CA LEU A 204 -12.68 -8.88 32.99
C LEU A 204 -12.45 -8.13 34.31
N GLY A 205 -12.11 -6.85 34.24
CA GLY A 205 -11.70 -6.00 35.35
C GLY A 205 -10.17 -5.89 35.47
N PRO A 206 -9.62 -4.79 36.00
CA PRO A 206 -8.18 -4.59 36.27
C PRO A 206 -7.57 -5.65 37.18
N THR A 207 -6.23 -5.70 37.22
CA THR A 207 -5.47 -6.77 37.89
C THR A 207 -5.69 -6.81 39.40
N ASP A 208 -5.84 -5.66 40.04
CA ASP A 208 -6.31 -5.58 41.42
C ASP A 208 -7.85 -5.69 41.45
N PRO A 209 -8.42 -6.78 41.98
CA PRO A 209 -9.87 -6.91 42.07
C PRO A 209 -10.54 -5.80 42.88
N ALA A 210 -9.82 -5.12 43.79
CA ALA A 210 -10.36 -4.02 44.59
C ALA A 210 -10.59 -2.74 43.77
N GLU A 211 -9.86 -2.58 42.67
CA GLU A 211 -10.02 -1.48 41.71
C GLU A 211 -10.98 -1.85 40.57
N ALA A 212 -11.44 -3.10 40.53
CA ALA A 212 -12.26 -3.59 39.44
C ALA A 212 -13.71 -3.12 39.54
N PRO A 213 -14.36 -2.73 38.43
CA PRO A 213 -15.78 -2.41 38.43
C PRO A 213 -16.58 -3.57 39.05
N ALA A 214 -17.54 -3.27 39.92
CA ALA A 214 -18.29 -4.29 40.66
C ALA A 214 -18.97 -5.33 39.74
N GLU A 215 -19.36 -4.90 38.54
CA GLU A 215 -19.99 -5.74 37.51
C GLU A 215 -19.00 -6.54 36.65
N SER A 216 -17.70 -6.24 36.71
CA SER A 216 -16.67 -7.00 36.00
C SER A 216 -16.51 -8.40 36.60
N LEU A 217 -15.93 -9.34 35.85
CA LEU A 217 -15.72 -10.71 36.33
C LEU A 217 -14.86 -10.75 37.59
N ARG A 218 -13.76 -9.99 37.65
CA ARG A 218 -12.91 -9.90 38.85
C ARG A 218 -13.63 -9.22 40.02
N GLY A 219 -14.41 -8.16 39.76
CA GLY A 219 -15.22 -7.50 40.80
C GLY A 219 -16.31 -8.40 41.38
N GLN A 220 -16.97 -9.19 40.53
CA GLN A 220 -17.96 -10.19 40.96
C GLN A 220 -17.30 -11.36 41.72
N ILE A 221 -16.12 -11.80 41.30
CA ILE A 221 -15.37 -12.84 42.02
C ILE A 221 -14.94 -12.32 43.40
N LEU A 222 -14.47 -11.07 43.50
CA LEU A 222 -14.07 -10.46 44.77
C LEU A 222 -15.26 -10.30 45.71
N SER A 223 -16.40 -9.78 45.23
CA SER A 223 -17.56 -9.51 46.07
C SER A 223 -18.27 -10.78 46.54
N LYS A 224 -18.25 -11.85 45.73
CA LYS A 224 -18.97 -13.11 45.99
C LYS A 224 -18.05 -14.29 46.28
N TRP A 225 -16.80 -14.06 46.70
CA TRP A 225 -15.78 -15.10 46.78
C TRP A 225 -16.19 -16.31 47.65
N GLU A 226 -16.81 -16.08 48.80
CA GLU A 226 -17.32 -17.15 49.68
C GLU A 226 -18.45 -17.94 49.01
N GLU A 227 -19.42 -17.24 48.42
CA GLU A 227 -20.54 -17.85 47.70
C GLU A 227 -20.07 -18.67 46.50
N LEU A 228 -19.03 -18.20 45.82
CA LEU A 228 -18.38 -18.85 44.68
C LEU A 228 -17.48 -20.02 45.09
N GLY A 229 -17.24 -20.21 46.39
CA GLY A 229 -16.50 -21.34 46.96
C GLY A 229 -14.99 -21.19 46.97
N LEU A 230 -14.48 -19.94 46.97
CA LEU A 230 -13.05 -19.67 47.14
C LEU A 230 -12.66 -19.81 48.62
N LYS A 231 -11.43 -20.25 48.89
CA LYS A 231 -10.92 -20.44 50.26
C LYS A 231 -10.49 -19.16 50.94
N GLU A 232 -10.03 -18.19 50.15
CA GLU A 232 -9.52 -16.91 50.62
C GLU A 232 -10.05 -15.80 49.71
N LYS A 233 -10.14 -14.60 50.27
CA LYS A 233 -10.53 -13.40 49.54
C LYS A 233 -9.49 -13.11 48.43
N PRO A 234 -9.92 -12.87 47.18
CA PRO A 234 -9.02 -12.53 46.07
C PRO A 234 -8.13 -11.32 46.36
N ASN A 235 -6.90 -11.36 45.82
CA ASN A 235 -5.91 -10.29 45.89
C ASN A 235 -5.22 -10.11 44.53
N VAL A 236 -4.25 -9.19 44.42
CA VAL A 236 -3.55 -8.88 43.15
C VAL A 236 -2.94 -10.13 42.48
N GLY A 237 -2.35 -11.05 43.26
CA GLY A 237 -1.75 -12.28 42.73
C GLY A 237 -2.80 -13.35 42.40
N ASP A 238 -3.75 -13.54 43.33
CA ASP A 238 -4.86 -14.48 43.24
C ASP A 238 -6.17 -13.74 42.93
N ASN A 239 -6.22 -13.16 41.73
CA ASN A 239 -7.32 -12.28 41.27
C ASN A 239 -8.42 -13.01 40.49
N GLY A 240 -8.58 -14.32 40.69
CA GLY A 240 -9.60 -15.15 40.04
C GLY A 240 -9.30 -15.54 38.59
N MET A 241 -8.98 -14.59 37.71
CA MET A 241 -8.93 -14.82 36.25
C MET A 241 -7.78 -14.10 35.53
N HIS A 242 -7.34 -14.66 34.42
CA HIS A 242 -6.41 -14.10 33.42
C HIS A 242 -7.10 -13.93 32.06
N ALA A 243 -6.70 -12.91 31.30
CA ALA A 243 -6.98 -12.81 29.88
C ALA A 243 -5.76 -12.19 29.16
N SER A 244 -5.58 -12.58 27.90
CA SER A 244 -4.60 -12.00 26.96
C SER A 244 -4.64 -10.46 26.98
N ALA A 245 -3.47 -9.81 27.00
CA ALA A 245 -3.41 -8.34 27.04
C ALA A 245 -3.48 -7.68 25.66
N SER A 246 -3.26 -8.45 24.59
CA SER A 246 -3.35 -8.02 23.19
C SER A 246 -3.65 -9.20 22.25
N PRO A 247 -4.03 -8.96 20.98
CA PRO A 247 -4.19 -10.00 19.96
C PRO A 247 -2.95 -10.87 19.77
N PHE A 248 -1.76 -10.26 19.79
CA PHE A 248 -0.49 -10.97 19.66
C PHE A 248 -0.19 -11.85 20.86
N GLU A 249 -0.42 -11.35 22.07
CA GLU A 249 -0.32 -12.17 23.29
C GLU A 249 -1.36 -13.28 23.31
N GLY A 250 -2.58 -13.02 22.84
CA GLY A 250 -3.59 -14.06 22.69
C GLY A 250 -3.14 -15.17 21.74
N PHE A 251 -2.44 -14.83 20.66
CA PHE A 251 -1.76 -15.82 19.82
C PHE A 251 -0.64 -16.55 20.57
N ALA A 252 0.29 -15.82 21.22
CA ALA A 252 1.41 -16.41 21.94
C ALA A 252 0.94 -17.40 23.01
N GLU A 253 -0.14 -17.05 23.73
CA GLU A 253 -0.79 -17.89 24.72
C GLU A 253 -1.47 -19.12 24.09
N ARG A 254 -2.18 -18.97 22.97
CA ARG A 254 -2.75 -20.13 22.26
C ARG A 254 -1.66 -21.06 21.72
N ASN A 255 -0.55 -20.51 21.23
CA ASN A 255 0.62 -21.27 20.77
C ASN A 255 1.27 -22.03 21.93
N ASN A 256 1.44 -21.39 23.08
CA ASN A 256 2.02 -21.99 24.28
C ASN A 256 1.07 -23.01 24.94
N TRP A 257 -0.11 -22.59 25.40
CA TRP A 257 -1.01 -23.39 26.23
C TRP A 257 -1.71 -24.52 25.48
N LEU A 258 -1.99 -24.33 24.18
CA LEU A 258 -2.76 -25.25 23.36
C LEU A 258 -1.96 -25.85 22.19
N GLU A 259 -0.68 -25.49 22.05
CA GLU A 259 0.22 -25.98 21.00
C GLU A 259 -0.32 -25.73 19.57
N ILE A 260 -1.14 -24.69 19.39
CA ILE A 260 -1.68 -24.33 18.08
C ILE A 260 -0.54 -23.80 17.21
N PRO A 261 -0.19 -24.44 16.08
CA PRO A 261 0.89 -23.97 15.21
C PRO A 261 0.63 -22.57 14.66
N VAL A 262 1.70 -21.80 14.38
CA VAL A 262 1.58 -20.40 13.92
C VAL A 262 0.67 -20.27 12.70
N LYS A 263 0.80 -21.17 11.73
CA LYS A 263 -0.01 -21.20 10.51
C LYS A 263 -1.48 -21.57 10.72
N ASP A 264 -1.81 -22.23 11.83
CA ASP A 264 -3.16 -22.71 12.14
C ASP A 264 -3.89 -21.75 13.10
N ASP A 265 -3.16 -20.83 13.73
CA ASP A 265 -3.74 -19.73 14.51
C ASP A 265 -4.19 -18.57 13.59
N PRO A 266 -5.39 -17.99 13.75
CA PRO A 266 -5.86 -16.92 12.89
C PRO A 266 -4.95 -15.67 12.87
N PHE A 267 -4.39 -15.27 14.03
CA PHE A 267 -3.50 -14.11 14.11
C PHE A 267 -2.08 -14.48 13.67
N GLY A 268 -1.60 -15.66 14.06
CA GLY A 268 -0.30 -16.19 13.62
C GLY A 268 -0.21 -16.34 12.09
N ALA A 269 -1.23 -16.92 11.46
CA ALA A 269 -1.34 -17.04 10.01
C ALA A 269 -1.33 -15.66 9.33
N ARG A 270 -1.97 -14.66 9.95
CA ARG A 270 -1.96 -13.29 9.46
C ARG A 270 -0.58 -12.64 9.55
N LEU A 271 0.17 -12.87 10.62
CA LEU A 271 1.56 -12.38 10.71
C LEU A 271 2.44 -12.97 9.62
N LEU A 272 2.32 -14.28 9.35
CA LEU A 272 3.02 -14.93 8.23
C LEU A 272 2.63 -14.29 6.88
N GLN A 273 1.34 -14.04 6.67
CA GLN A 273 0.84 -13.34 5.47
C GLN A 273 1.37 -11.90 5.35
N ARG A 274 1.61 -11.22 6.48
CA ARG A 274 2.22 -9.88 6.53
C ARG A 274 3.76 -9.89 6.53
N GLY A 275 4.36 -11.01 6.13
CA GLY A 275 5.80 -11.12 5.89
C GLY A 275 6.64 -11.18 7.17
N PHE A 276 6.05 -11.56 8.31
CA PHE A 276 6.83 -12.02 9.45
C PHE A 276 7.31 -13.45 9.18
N SER A 277 8.57 -13.74 9.50
CA SER A 277 9.04 -15.11 9.55
C SER A 277 8.53 -15.80 10.82
N GLU A 278 8.33 -17.13 10.76
CA GLU A 278 7.95 -17.89 11.94
C GLU A 278 8.97 -17.74 13.09
N SER A 279 10.26 -17.61 12.75
CA SER A 279 11.32 -17.37 13.72
C SER A 279 11.15 -16.03 14.44
N LEU A 280 10.81 -14.96 13.72
CA LEU A 280 10.57 -13.64 14.32
C LEU A 280 9.33 -13.66 15.21
N ILE A 281 8.24 -14.28 14.74
CA ILE A 281 7.00 -14.45 15.52
C ILE A 281 7.30 -15.14 16.86
N ARG A 282 8.04 -16.26 16.82
CA ARG A 282 8.42 -17.01 18.02
C ARG A 282 9.33 -16.21 18.94
N ALA A 283 10.32 -15.50 18.39
CA ALA A 283 11.21 -14.64 19.16
C ALA A 283 10.45 -13.51 19.86
N TRP A 284 9.41 -12.96 19.22
CA TRP A 284 8.59 -11.88 19.79
C TRP A 284 7.51 -12.39 20.75
N SER A 285 7.09 -13.64 20.64
CA SER A 285 6.10 -14.28 21.53
C SER A 285 6.57 -14.46 22.98
N VAL A 286 7.84 -14.13 23.27
CA VAL A 286 8.43 -14.18 24.60
C VAL A 286 8.80 -12.79 25.15
N ASP A 287 8.20 -11.75 24.58
CA ASP A 287 8.34 -10.35 24.98
C ASP A 287 9.79 -9.82 25.02
N PRO A 288 10.50 -9.83 23.88
CA PRO A 288 11.85 -9.28 23.81
C PRO A 288 11.83 -7.75 23.94
N GLN A 289 12.99 -7.20 24.29
CA GLN A 289 13.22 -5.76 24.15
C GLN A 289 13.58 -5.47 22.69
N VAL A 290 12.88 -4.50 22.09
CA VAL A 290 13.09 -4.03 20.72
C VAL A 290 13.20 -2.51 20.70
N ASN A 291 13.75 -1.95 19.63
CA ASN A 291 13.80 -0.53 19.39
C ASN A 291 12.37 0.01 19.15
N ILE A 292 11.84 0.78 20.09
CA ILE A 292 10.49 1.36 20.03
C ILE A 292 10.51 2.83 19.59
N ALA A 293 11.66 3.51 19.71
CA ALA A 293 11.92 4.86 19.24
C ALA A 293 13.44 5.08 19.15
N PRO A 294 13.96 6.01 18.32
CA PRO A 294 15.40 6.22 18.18
C PRO A 294 16.14 6.29 19.54
N GLY A 295 17.08 5.36 19.76
CA GLY A 295 17.84 5.26 21.01
C GLY A 295 17.08 4.68 22.22
N LYS A 296 15.86 4.17 22.05
CA LYS A 296 15.00 3.67 23.12
C LYS A 296 14.55 2.23 22.87
N GLN A 297 14.94 1.34 23.77
CA GLN A 297 14.47 -0.05 23.82
C GLN A 297 13.19 -0.17 24.68
N GLY A 298 12.31 -1.10 24.34
CA GLY A 298 11.10 -1.41 25.11
C GLY A 298 10.53 -2.79 24.79
N SER A 299 9.66 -3.29 25.68
CA SER A 299 8.97 -4.57 25.52
C SER A 299 8.06 -4.55 24.29
N VAL A 300 8.02 -5.64 23.52
CA VAL A 300 7.07 -5.81 22.43
C VAL A 300 5.65 -5.82 22.97
N PHE A 301 5.37 -6.55 24.04
CA PHE A 301 4.02 -6.68 24.60
C PHE A 301 3.49 -5.34 25.14
N ASP A 302 4.33 -4.56 25.84
CA ASP A 302 3.97 -3.22 26.32
C ASP A 302 3.53 -2.28 25.18
N GLN A 303 4.05 -2.46 23.97
CA GLN A 303 3.64 -1.66 22.81
C GLN A 303 2.30 -2.08 22.20
N LEU A 304 1.81 -3.27 22.54
CA LEU A 304 0.65 -3.89 21.93
C LEU A 304 -0.54 -4.00 22.88
N GLU A 305 -0.32 -3.74 24.16
CA GLU A 305 -1.34 -3.79 25.21
C GLU A 305 -2.57 -2.96 24.83
N ASP A 306 -3.75 -3.54 25.04
CA ASP A 306 -5.07 -2.92 24.80
C ASP A 306 -5.38 -2.54 23.34
N LEU A 307 -4.48 -2.84 22.39
CA LEU A 307 -4.75 -2.64 20.98
C LEU A 307 -5.69 -3.71 20.43
N ASP A 308 -6.64 -3.28 19.60
CA ASP A 308 -7.48 -4.19 18.82
C ASP A 308 -6.68 -4.88 17.70
N THR A 309 -7.24 -5.97 17.16
CA THR A 309 -6.58 -6.84 16.16
C THR A 309 -5.91 -6.10 15.01
N ALA A 310 -6.55 -5.07 14.46
CA ALA A 310 -5.98 -4.28 13.36
C ALA A 310 -4.80 -3.41 13.84
N ALA A 311 -5.01 -2.59 14.88
CA ALA A 311 -3.97 -1.70 15.42
C ALA A 311 -2.76 -2.48 15.95
N CYS A 312 -2.97 -3.64 16.59
CA CYS A 312 -1.91 -4.53 17.06
C CYS A 312 -1.03 -5.02 15.90
N LEU A 313 -1.64 -5.40 14.76
CA LEU A 313 -0.91 -5.84 13.58
C LEU A 313 -0.08 -4.70 12.95
N GLU A 314 -0.64 -3.51 12.86
CA GLU A 314 0.06 -2.33 12.34
C GLU A 314 1.25 -1.94 13.23
N LYS A 315 1.05 -1.97 14.56
CA LYS A 315 2.13 -1.68 15.50
C LYS A 315 3.26 -2.70 15.42
N LEU A 316 2.93 -3.98 15.24
CA LEU A 316 3.92 -5.02 15.00
C LEU A 316 4.72 -4.77 13.71
N LEU A 317 4.07 -4.34 12.63
CA LEU A 317 4.74 -4.00 11.36
C LEU A 317 5.68 -2.81 11.53
N GLU A 318 5.23 -1.76 12.22
CA GLU A 318 6.06 -0.59 12.56
C GLU A 318 7.31 -1.01 13.34
N LEU A 319 7.13 -1.82 14.40
CA LEU A 319 8.24 -2.34 15.18
C LEU A 319 9.17 -3.20 14.32
N LYS A 320 8.64 -4.00 13.39
CA LYS A 320 9.44 -4.88 12.53
C LYS A 320 10.34 -4.04 11.61
N ASP A 321 9.80 -2.99 11.01
CA ASP A 321 10.57 -2.10 10.13
C ASP A 321 11.58 -1.23 10.89
N ARG A 322 11.35 -0.91 12.17
CA ARG A 322 12.34 -0.24 13.03
C ARG A 322 13.48 -1.15 13.47
N ASN A 323 13.24 -2.46 13.51
CA ASN A 323 14.17 -3.47 14.02
C ASN A 323 14.70 -4.37 12.90
N LEU A 324 15.04 -3.76 11.75
CA LEU A 324 15.62 -4.48 10.63
C LEU A 324 17.03 -4.95 10.95
N MET A 325 17.29 -6.22 10.67
CA MET A 325 18.60 -6.83 10.84
C MET A 325 19.39 -6.73 9.54
N ASN A 326 20.66 -6.34 9.66
CA ASN A 326 21.64 -6.60 8.63
C ASN A 326 21.98 -8.10 8.62
N ALA A 327 22.17 -8.67 7.43
CA ALA A 327 22.56 -10.06 7.28
C ALA A 327 23.58 -10.22 6.16
N ALA A 328 24.74 -10.81 6.47
CA ALA A 328 25.85 -10.98 5.54
C ALA A 328 26.28 -12.44 5.39
N PHE A 329 26.94 -12.73 4.27
CA PHE A 329 27.72 -13.93 4.03
C PHE A 329 29.20 -13.58 4.19
N VAL A 330 29.88 -14.31 5.06
CA VAL A 330 31.30 -14.11 5.41
C VAL A 330 32.02 -15.41 5.15
N PHE A 331 33.21 -15.41 4.58
CA PHE A 331 34.00 -16.64 4.48
C PHE A 331 35.50 -16.42 4.60
N ILE A 332 36.17 -17.42 5.16
CA ILE A 332 37.63 -17.51 5.22
C ILE A 332 38.13 -17.98 3.86
N LYS A 333 39.04 -17.22 3.26
CA LYS A 333 39.63 -17.53 1.96
C LYS A 333 40.54 -18.78 2.05
N PRO A 334 40.74 -19.53 0.94
CA PRO A 334 41.46 -20.80 0.98
C PRO A 334 42.88 -20.75 1.58
N HIS A 335 43.63 -19.65 1.37
CA HIS A 335 44.98 -19.50 1.92
C HIS A 335 45.03 -19.35 3.46
N ALA A 336 43.94 -18.94 4.08
CA ALA A 336 43.82 -18.71 5.54
C ALA A 336 42.95 -19.77 6.22
N MET A 337 42.62 -20.86 5.53
CA MET A 337 41.70 -21.90 6.00
C MET A 337 42.37 -22.82 7.04
N THR A 338 42.54 -22.32 8.26
CA THR A 338 43.07 -23.05 9.42
C THR A 338 42.06 -23.06 10.57
N GLU A 339 42.15 -24.05 11.48
CA GLU A 339 41.26 -24.09 12.66
C GLU A 339 41.42 -22.85 13.56
N LYS A 340 42.63 -22.29 13.65
CA LYS A 340 42.88 -21.08 14.44
C LYS A 340 42.20 -19.85 13.84
N VAL A 341 42.18 -19.71 12.52
CA VAL A 341 41.47 -18.60 11.86
C VAL A 341 39.95 -18.78 11.97
N LYS A 342 39.43 -20.01 11.92
CA LYS A 342 38.01 -20.28 12.19
C LYS A 342 37.59 -19.82 13.57
N GLU A 343 38.37 -20.19 14.59
CA GLU A 343 38.10 -19.80 15.97
C GLU A 343 38.20 -18.28 16.15
N LEU A 344 39.23 -17.64 15.56
CA LEU A 344 39.38 -16.19 15.57
C LEU A 344 38.19 -15.48 14.93
N ALA A 345 37.75 -15.93 13.74
CA ALA A 345 36.61 -15.34 13.05
C ALA A 345 35.32 -15.49 13.86
N LYS A 346 35.06 -16.70 14.37
CA LYS A 346 33.87 -17.00 15.17
C LYS A 346 33.79 -16.15 16.44
N THR A 347 34.86 -16.13 17.22
CA THR A 347 34.94 -15.36 18.47
C THR A 347 34.91 -13.85 18.21
N GLY A 348 35.60 -13.37 17.17
CA GLY A 348 35.61 -11.96 16.80
C GLY A 348 34.24 -11.44 16.37
N LEU A 349 33.48 -12.21 15.59
CA LEU A 349 32.10 -11.87 15.22
C LEU A 349 31.19 -11.84 16.46
N GLN A 350 31.23 -12.88 17.30
CA GLN A 350 30.38 -12.98 18.49
C GLN A 350 30.66 -11.86 19.51
N LYS A 351 31.93 -11.45 19.67
CA LYS A 351 32.33 -10.35 20.56
C LYS A 351 31.69 -9.02 20.17
N GLN A 352 31.37 -8.81 18.89
CA GLN A 352 30.70 -7.61 18.38
C GLN A 352 29.17 -7.72 18.41
N GLY A 353 28.62 -8.74 19.07
CA GLY A 353 27.16 -8.97 19.10
C GLY A 353 26.58 -9.51 17.79
N ILE A 354 27.43 -9.95 16.86
CA ILE A 354 27.00 -10.52 15.58
C ILE A 354 26.63 -11.99 15.80
N LYS A 355 25.40 -12.34 15.44
CA LYS A 355 24.88 -13.69 15.59
C LYS A 355 25.22 -14.53 14.37
N ILE A 356 25.82 -15.70 14.59
CA ILE A 356 26.07 -16.69 13.55
C ILE A 356 24.82 -17.56 13.40
N LEU A 357 24.18 -17.48 12.25
CA LEU A 357 22.98 -18.25 11.91
C LEU A 357 23.33 -19.65 11.41
N LYS A 358 24.38 -19.74 10.60
CA LYS A 358 24.87 -20.99 10.00
C LYS A 358 26.34 -20.85 9.69
N GLU A 359 27.09 -21.93 9.85
CA GLU A 359 28.50 -22.02 9.44
C GLU A 359 28.76 -23.37 8.78
N GLY A 360 29.80 -23.45 7.94
CA GLY A 360 30.13 -24.70 7.26
C GLY A 360 31.32 -24.58 6.31
N SER A 361 31.73 -25.72 5.74
CA SER A 361 32.81 -25.80 4.75
C SER A 361 32.26 -26.10 3.36
N LEU A 362 32.86 -25.48 2.34
CA LEU A 362 32.62 -25.80 0.92
C LEU A 362 33.95 -26.14 0.26
N LYS A 363 34.02 -27.33 -0.33
CA LYS A 363 35.24 -27.85 -0.98
C LYS A 363 35.33 -27.38 -2.43
N ALA A 364 36.56 -27.31 -2.94
CA ALA A 364 36.88 -26.88 -4.29
C ALA A 364 36.03 -27.56 -5.38
N GLU A 365 35.74 -28.85 -5.25
CA GLU A 365 34.97 -29.61 -6.24
C GLU A 365 33.54 -29.08 -6.36
N THR A 366 32.92 -28.72 -5.23
CA THR A 366 31.57 -28.13 -5.22
C THR A 366 31.59 -26.70 -5.77
N ILE A 367 32.62 -25.92 -5.41
CA ILE A 367 32.79 -24.54 -5.89
C ILE A 367 32.95 -24.53 -7.42
N ASP A 368 33.75 -25.45 -7.95
CA ASP A 368 34.03 -25.59 -9.38
C ASP A 368 32.79 -26.08 -10.14
N GLN A 369 32.18 -27.19 -9.69
CA GLN A 369 31.00 -27.80 -10.34
C GLN A 369 29.83 -26.82 -10.43
N LYS A 370 29.56 -26.07 -9.37
CA LYS A 370 28.45 -25.10 -9.32
C LYS A 370 28.85 -23.70 -9.82
N LYS A 371 30.11 -23.50 -10.22
CA LYS A 371 30.66 -22.20 -10.64
C LYS A 371 30.40 -21.10 -9.61
N LEU A 372 30.48 -21.41 -8.31
CA LEU A 372 30.09 -20.46 -7.24
C LEU A 372 30.95 -19.22 -7.23
N ILE A 373 32.27 -19.37 -7.41
CA ILE A 373 33.21 -18.24 -7.46
C ILE A 373 33.07 -17.44 -8.76
N ASP A 374 32.72 -18.10 -9.86
CA ASP A 374 32.42 -17.44 -11.13
C ASP A 374 31.17 -16.56 -10.99
N GLN A 375 30.10 -17.07 -10.36
CA GLN A 375 28.88 -16.29 -10.09
C GLN A 375 29.12 -15.16 -9.10
N HIS A 376 29.96 -15.38 -8.09
CA HIS A 376 30.32 -14.34 -7.11
C HIS A 376 31.07 -13.17 -7.76
N TYR A 377 31.95 -13.44 -8.71
CA TYR A 377 32.66 -12.43 -9.50
C TYR A 377 32.09 -12.28 -10.92
N TYR A 378 30.76 -12.37 -11.07
CA TYR A 378 30.10 -12.49 -12.36
C TYR A 378 30.54 -11.44 -13.38
N ALA A 379 30.70 -10.18 -12.97
CA ALA A 379 31.07 -9.07 -13.87
C ALA A 379 32.35 -9.36 -14.69
N ILE A 380 33.36 -9.99 -14.08
CA ILE A 380 34.60 -10.38 -14.77
C ILE A 380 34.58 -11.83 -15.25
N ALA A 381 33.97 -12.73 -14.47
CA ALA A 381 33.93 -14.16 -14.75
C ALA A 381 33.07 -14.48 -15.98
N SER A 382 31.97 -13.75 -16.19
CA SER A 382 31.08 -13.97 -17.34
C SER A 382 31.82 -13.89 -18.67
N LYS A 383 32.85 -13.04 -18.78
CA LYS A 383 33.68 -12.88 -19.98
C LYS A 383 34.86 -13.86 -20.04
N ALA A 384 35.21 -14.46 -18.91
CA ALA A 384 36.32 -15.40 -18.78
C ALA A 384 35.87 -16.88 -18.89
N THR A 385 34.67 -17.24 -18.42
CA THR A 385 34.29 -18.64 -18.19
C THR A 385 32.85 -19.00 -18.55
N ILE A 386 32.02 -18.04 -18.97
CA ILE A 386 30.57 -18.24 -19.20
C ILE A 386 30.17 -17.92 -20.65
N LEU A 387 30.35 -16.69 -21.10
CA LEU A 387 29.96 -16.22 -22.42
C LEU A 387 30.95 -16.70 -23.48
N LYS A 388 30.41 -17.10 -24.64
CA LYS A 388 31.20 -17.39 -25.83
C LYS A 388 31.56 -16.09 -26.57
N PRO A 389 32.61 -16.07 -27.40
CA PRO A 389 33.07 -14.87 -28.10
C PRO A 389 31.97 -14.12 -28.86
N ASP A 390 31.11 -14.83 -29.58
CA ASP A 390 29.99 -14.27 -30.36
C ASP A 390 28.86 -13.67 -29.49
N GLN A 391 28.87 -13.93 -28.19
CA GLN A 391 27.95 -13.37 -27.21
C GLN A 391 28.52 -12.15 -26.47
N LEU A 392 29.79 -11.80 -26.71
CA LEU A 392 30.44 -10.64 -26.09
C LEU A 392 30.12 -9.36 -26.86
N ASN A 393 29.72 -8.31 -26.15
CA ASN A 393 29.53 -6.98 -26.73
C ASN A 393 30.87 -6.23 -26.81
N VAL A 394 31.71 -6.63 -27.76
CA VAL A 394 33.04 -6.03 -27.98
C VAL A 394 32.90 -4.71 -28.73
N PRO A 395 33.48 -3.59 -28.25
CA PRO A 395 33.59 -2.36 -29.03
C PRO A 395 34.51 -2.60 -30.24
N ALA A 396 33.91 -2.82 -31.41
CA ALA A 396 34.61 -3.26 -32.61
C ALA A 396 35.67 -2.26 -33.08
N ASP A 397 35.39 -0.97 -32.93
CA ASP A 397 36.30 0.14 -33.18
C ASP A 397 37.57 0.04 -32.33
N LYS A 398 37.43 -0.10 -31.00
CA LYS A 398 38.57 -0.23 -30.08
C LYS A 398 39.36 -1.51 -30.30
N PHE A 399 38.66 -2.61 -30.61
CA PHE A 399 39.32 -3.88 -30.91
C PHE A 399 40.19 -3.76 -32.16
N GLN A 400 39.64 -3.17 -33.23
CA GLN A 400 40.37 -2.97 -34.49
C GLN A 400 41.55 -2.01 -34.32
N GLU A 401 41.38 -0.92 -33.57
CA GLU A 401 42.47 0.02 -33.27
C GLU A 401 43.64 -0.67 -32.54
N GLN A 402 43.34 -1.56 -31.58
CA GLN A 402 44.36 -2.26 -30.81
C GLN A 402 45.07 -3.37 -31.59
N PHE A 403 44.33 -4.17 -32.35
CA PHE A 403 44.83 -5.43 -32.90
C PHE A 403 44.99 -5.43 -34.43
N GLY A 404 44.57 -4.37 -35.12
CA GLY A 404 44.71 -4.20 -36.56
C GLY A 404 43.82 -5.10 -37.42
N VAL A 405 42.87 -5.82 -36.80
CA VAL A 405 41.89 -6.70 -37.47
C VAL A 405 40.48 -6.35 -36.98
N SER A 406 39.48 -6.42 -37.85
CA SER A 406 38.10 -6.14 -37.45
C SER A 406 37.56 -7.25 -36.52
N TRP A 407 36.55 -6.92 -35.71
CA TRP A 407 35.95 -7.90 -34.80
C TRP A 407 35.29 -9.07 -35.56
N GLU A 408 34.63 -8.81 -36.69
CA GLU A 408 34.06 -9.87 -37.53
C GLU A 408 35.13 -10.78 -38.16
N GLU A 409 36.29 -10.24 -38.55
CA GLU A 409 37.41 -11.05 -39.04
C GLU A 409 38.01 -11.92 -37.93
N ALA A 410 38.18 -11.36 -36.72
CA ALA A 410 38.69 -12.10 -35.57
C ALA A 410 37.76 -13.27 -35.21
N LEU A 411 36.44 -13.04 -35.14
CA LEU A 411 35.46 -14.10 -34.91
C LEU A 411 35.50 -15.18 -36.00
N LYS A 412 35.53 -14.79 -37.29
CA LYS A 412 35.61 -15.73 -38.42
C LYS A 412 36.91 -16.54 -38.44
N SER A 413 38.00 -16.00 -37.90
CA SER A 413 39.29 -16.69 -37.84
C SER A 413 39.31 -17.89 -36.88
N GLY A 414 38.34 -17.97 -35.95
CA GLY A 414 38.32 -19.00 -34.91
C GLY A 414 39.40 -18.84 -33.83
N LYS A 415 40.07 -17.68 -33.76
CA LYS A 415 41.19 -17.40 -32.83
C LYS A 415 40.78 -16.68 -31.56
N VAL A 416 39.49 -16.59 -31.27
CA VAL A 416 38.96 -15.80 -30.16
C VAL A 416 38.33 -16.72 -29.14
N PHE A 417 38.69 -16.57 -27.87
CA PHE A 417 38.21 -17.41 -26.78
C PHE A 417 37.98 -16.61 -25.50
N ASN A 418 37.04 -17.05 -24.67
CA ASN A 418 37.10 -16.69 -23.25
C ASN A 418 38.30 -17.40 -22.59
N ALA A 419 38.71 -16.99 -21.39
CA ALA A 419 39.88 -17.57 -20.73
C ALA A 419 39.82 -19.09 -20.50
N MET A 420 38.66 -19.63 -20.13
CA MET A 420 38.48 -21.05 -19.87
C MET A 420 38.64 -21.89 -21.14
N ASP A 421 37.98 -21.49 -22.23
CA ASP A 421 38.10 -22.12 -23.54
C ASP A 421 39.51 -21.92 -24.10
N GLY A 422 40.14 -20.78 -23.82
CA GLY A 422 41.52 -20.47 -24.18
C GLY A 422 42.53 -21.40 -23.52
N CYS A 423 42.42 -21.64 -22.21
CA CYS A 423 43.22 -22.64 -21.50
C CYS A 423 43.06 -24.02 -22.15
N GLN A 424 41.82 -24.42 -22.46
CA GLN A 424 41.55 -25.70 -23.11
C GLN A 424 42.13 -25.78 -24.53
N HIS A 425 42.01 -24.72 -25.33
CA HIS A 425 42.52 -24.65 -26.70
C HIS A 425 44.05 -24.68 -26.75
N LEU A 426 44.70 -23.92 -25.86
CA LEU A 426 46.16 -23.86 -25.77
C LEU A 426 46.76 -25.08 -25.06
N GLY A 427 45.96 -25.81 -24.28
CA GLY A 427 46.41 -26.95 -23.48
C GLY A 427 47.26 -26.52 -22.28
N ILE A 428 46.92 -25.37 -21.69
CA ILE A 428 47.64 -24.76 -20.56
C ILE A 428 46.75 -24.67 -19.32
N ASP A 429 47.37 -24.65 -18.15
CA ASP A 429 46.68 -24.45 -16.88
C ASP A 429 46.45 -22.96 -16.53
N ALA A 430 45.84 -22.71 -15.37
CA ALA A 430 45.53 -21.36 -14.90
C ALA A 430 46.78 -20.52 -14.56
N GLY A 431 47.87 -21.15 -14.09
CA GLY A 431 49.12 -20.47 -13.78
C GLY A 431 49.90 -20.12 -15.04
N GLU A 432 49.93 -21.05 -16.01
CA GLU A 432 50.49 -20.81 -17.33
C GLU A 432 49.73 -19.71 -18.09
N MET A 433 48.40 -19.69 -18.01
CA MET A 433 47.58 -18.60 -18.55
C MET A 433 47.92 -17.25 -17.92
N ASP A 434 48.11 -17.18 -16.60
CA ASP A 434 48.46 -15.93 -15.92
C ASP A 434 49.87 -15.44 -16.29
N ALA A 435 50.82 -16.36 -16.48
CA ALA A 435 52.14 -16.05 -17.00
C ALA A 435 52.07 -15.48 -18.43
N ALA A 436 51.34 -16.14 -19.32
CA ALA A 436 51.16 -15.69 -20.70
C ALA A 436 50.39 -14.36 -20.77
N TRP A 437 49.39 -14.16 -19.92
CA TRP A 437 48.65 -12.91 -19.77
C TRP A 437 49.55 -11.77 -19.30
N SER A 438 50.43 -12.04 -18.33
CA SER A 438 51.41 -11.07 -17.82
C SER A 438 52.43 -10.66 -18.89
N GLN A 439 52.87 -11.61 -19.72
CA GLN A 439 53.73 -11.33 -20.87
C GLN A 439 52.99 -10.46 -21.92
N ALA A 440 51.74 -10.79 -22.26
CA ALA A 440 50.92 -9.97 -23.15
C ALA A 440 50.75 -8.55 -22.61
N LYS A 441 50.56 -8.40 -21.29
CA LYS A 441 50.47 -7.09 -20.62
C LYS A 441 51.76 -6.29 -20.75
N ALA A 442 52.91 -6.91 -20.49
CA ALA A 442 54.22 -6.27 -20.62
C ALA A 442 54.52 -5.87 -22.09
N ALA A 443 54.08 -6.70 -23.04
CA ALA A 443 54.17 -6.44 -24.47
C ALA A 443 53.14 -5.44 -25.01
N LYS A 444 52.28 -4.85 -24.15
CA LYS A 444 51.16 -3.97 -24.52
C LYS A 444 50.18 -4.58 -25.53
N LYS A 445 50.06 -5.92 -25.53
CA LYS A 445 49.12 -6.70 -26.34
C LYS A 445 47.78 -6.92 -25.62
N LEU A 446 47.38 -5.96 -24.78
CA LEU A 446 46.21 -6.04 -23.92
C LEU A 446 45.42 -4.73 -24.01
N ILE A 447 44.11 -4.84 -24.19
CA ILE A 447 43.19 -3.71 -24.15
C ILE A 447 42.15 -3.89 -23.05
N LYS A 448 41.79 -2.78 -22.41
CA LYS A 448 40.64 -2.65 -21.51
C LYS A 448 39.52 -1.93 -22.25
N PHE A 449 38.38 -2.58 -22.42
CA PHE A 449 37.20 -1.96 -23.03
C PHE A 449 36.45 -1.06 -22.04
N GLY A 450 36.43 -1.46 -20.75
CA GLY A 450 35.74 -0.79 -19.64
C GLY A 450 35.29 -1.79 -18.57
N GLY A 451 35.00 -1.36 -17.35
CA GLY A 451 34.28 -2.19 -16.35
C GLY A 451 34.81 -3.61 -16.10
N GLY A 452 36.12 -3.83 -16.09
CA GLY A 452 36.69 -5.18 -15.88
C GLY A 452 36.68 -6.10 -17.12
N PHE A 453 36.38 -5.56 -18.30
CA PHE A 453 36.38 -6.28 -19.57
C PHE A 453 37.68 -6.03 -20.35
N TYR A 454 38.50 -7.07 -20.49
CA TYR A 454 39.81 -7.04 -21.10
C TYR A 454 39.94 -8.10 -22.19
N CYS A 455 40.70 -7.79 -23.24
CA CYS A 455 41.16 -8.76 -24.24
C CYS A 455 42.67 -8.67 -24.38
N GLY A 456 43.35 -9.81 -24.36
CA GLY A 456 44.78 -9.93 -24.62
C GLY A 456 45.04 -10.81 -25.83
N LEU A 457 46.00 -10.44 -26.68
CA LEU A 457 46.58 -11.37 -27.65
C LEU A 457 47.63 -12.21 -26.92
N VAL A 458 47.26 -13.44 -26.60
CA VAL A 458 48.06 -14.38 -25.80
C VAL A 458 48.89 -15.25 -26.74
N GLU A 459 50.18 -15.34 -26.44
CA GLU A 459 51.17 -16.11 -27.19
C GLU A 459 51.76 -17.16 -26.26
N VAL A 460 51.69 -18.42 -26.69
CA VAL A 460 52.28 -19.57 -25.98
C VAL A 460 53.24 -20.25 -26.95
N GLU A 461 54.43 -20.62 -26.48
CA GLU A 461 55.45 -21.23 -27.31
C GLU A 461 54.92 -22.49 -28.03
N GLY A 462 55.13 -22.56 -29.35
CA GLY A 462 54.65 -23.67 -30.18
C GLY A 462 53.14 -23.65 -30.48
N LYS A 463 52.41 -22.59 -30.13
CA LYS A 463 50.99 -22.39 -30.44
C LYS A 463 50.78 -21.11 -31.24
N GLU A 464 49.70 -21.05 -32.02
CA GLU A 464 49.32 -19.80 -32.69
C GLU A 464 48.82 -18.75 -31.68
N PRO A 465 49.08 -17.46 -31.90
CA PRO A 465 48.52 -16.39 -31.09
C PRO A 465 47.00 -16.37 -31.14
N VAL A 466 46.36 -16.20 -29.97
CA VAL A 466 44.89 -16.17 -29.83
C VAL A 466 44.43 -15.00 -28.95
N TYR A 467 43.23 -14.50 -29.21
CA TYR A 467 42.60 -13.43 -28.44
C TYR A 467 41.85 -14.03 -27.25
N ILE A 468 42.32 -13.75 -26.05
CA ILE A 468 41.75 -14.24 -24.79
C ILE A 468 41.06 -13.11 -24.04
N PHE A 469 39.85 -13.35 -23.56
CA PHE A 469 39.14 -12.43 -22.69
C PHE A 469 39.35 -12.76 -21.21
N ASN A 470 39.74 -11.76 -20.43
CA ASN A 470 39.92 -11.82 -18.97
C ASN A 470 40.81 -12.99 -18.46
N GLY A 471 41.94 -13.28 -19.12
CA GLY A 471 42.83 -14.41 -18.80
C GLY A 471 43.31 -14.47 -17.35
N PHE A 472 43.60 -13.31 -16.74
CA PHE A 472 43.99 -13.21 -15.31
C PHE A 472 42.98 -13.84 -14.35
N PHE A 473 41.71 -13.96 -14.74
CA PHE A 473 40.68 -14.53 -13.87
C PHE A 473 40.93 -16.02 -13.58
N MET A 474 41.62 -16.75 -14.46
CA MET A 474 41.87 -18.18 -14.26
C MET A 474 42.74 -18.45 -13.03
N ALA A 475 43.79 -17.67 -12.80
CA ALA A 475 44.62 -17.80 -11.59
C ALA A 475 43.83 -17.46 -10.33
N MET A 476 43.00 -16.41 -10.37
CA MET A 476 42.12 -16.03 -9.25
C MET A 476 41.11 -17.14 -8.93
N ARG A 477 40.46 -17.70 -9.97
CA ARG A 477 39.51 -18.82 -9.86
C ARG A 477 40.18 -20.08 -9.31
N SER A 478 41.41 -20.38 -9.73
CA SER A 478 42.16 -21.57 -9.32
C SER A 478 42.40 -21.62 -7.81
N LYS A 479 42.51 -20.47 -7.12
CA LYS A 479 42.64 -20.44 -5.65
C LYS A 479 41.48 -21.12 -4.92
N PHE A 480 40.29 -21.10 -5.52
CA PHE A 480 39.07 -21.67 -4.94
C PHE A 480 38.71 -23.04 -5.49
N THR A 481 39.16 -23.37 -6.71
CA THR A 481 38.73 -24.56 -7.46
C THR A 481 39.82 -25.64 -7.54
N LYS A 482 41.06 -25.35 -7.14
CA LYS A 482 42.14 -26.34 -7.07
C LYS A 482 41.80 -27.44 -6.05
N PRO A 483 41.92 -28.74 -6.41
CA PRO A 483 41.67 -29.85 -5.49
C PRO A 483 42.40 -29.69 -4.15
N GLY A 484 41.70 -30.00 -3.06
CA GLY A 484 42.20 -29.82 -1.68
C GLY A 484 42.01 -28.42 -1.10
N SER A 485 41.57 -27.44 -1.90
CA SER A 485 41.18 -26.12 -1.39
C SER A 485 39.75 -26.14 -0.85
N SER A 486 39.44 -25.25 0.10
CA SER A 486 38.09 -25.08 0.65
C SER A 486 37.94 -23.70 1.25
N ILE A 487 36.70 -23.25 1.43
CA ILE A 487 36.36 -22.10 2.27
C ILE A 487 35.62 -22.57 3.51
N TYR A 488 35.66 -21.76 4.58
CA TYR A 488 34.74 -21.87 5.70
C TYR A 488 33.88 -20.62 5.76
N TYR A 489 32.57 -20.78 5.71
CA TYR A 489 31.63 -19.67 5.67
C TYR A 489 30.86 -19.50 6.98
N PHE A 490 30.37 -18.29 7.19
CA PHE A 490 29.41 -17.89 8.20
C PHE A 490 28.29 -17.10 7.51
N SER A 491 27.04 -17.49 7.74
CA SER A 491 25.88 -16.63 7.51
C SER A 491 25.56 -15.96 8.84
N VAL A 492 25.57 -14.63 8.85
CA VAL A 492 25.49 -13.84 10.09
C VAL A 492 24.35 -12.82 10.03
N GLU A 493 23.85 -12.42 11.19
CA GLU A 493 22.88 -11.33 11.35
C GLU A 493 23.22 -10.43 12.55
N TRP A 494 22.87 -9.14 12.47
CA TRP A 494 23.01 -8.18 13.56
C TRP A 494 22.05 -6.99 13.40
N ASP A 495 21.78 -6.27 14.50
CA ASP A 495 20.94 -5.06 14.49
C ASP A 495 21.66 -3.90 13.78
N ALA A 496 21.06 -3.39 12.71
CA ALA A 496 21.61 -2.29 11.93
C ALA A 496 21.78 -1.00 12.75
N ASN A 497 21.00 -0.80 13.82
CA ASN A 497 21.14 0.34 14.72
C ASN A 497 22.32 0.20 15.69
N ALA A 498 22.74 -1.03 16.00
CA ALA A 498 23.84 -1.31 16.92
C ALA A 498 25.20 -1.29 16.20
N LEU A 499 25.22 -1.73 14.93
CA LEU A 499 26.42 -1.78 14.10
C LEU A 499 26.02 -1.53 12.63
N SER A 500 26.45 -0.40 12.08
CA SER A 500 26.22 -0.10 10.67
C SER A 500 27.02 -1.03 9.77
N TRP A 501 26.57 -1.21 8.53
CA TRP A 501 27.29 -2.01 7.55
C TRP A 501 28.71 -1.49 7.28
N ALA A 502 28.87 -0.17 7.20
CA ALA A 502 30.17 0.49 7.06
C ALA A 502 31.13 0.13 8.20
N ASP A 503 30.66 0.14 9.44
CA ASP A 503 31.47 -0.22 10.60
C ASP A 503 31.75 -1.73 10.68
N PHE A 504 30.80 -2.57 10.27
CA PHE A 504 31.04 -4.00 10.11
C PHE A 504 32.20 -4.27 9.14
N ARG A 505 32.23 -3.61 7.98
CA ARG A 505 33.32 -3.79 6.99
C ARG A 505 34.62 -3.10 7.42
N GLY A 506 34.55 -1.86 7.88
CA GLY A 506 35.72 -1.05 8.19
C GLY A 506 36.40 -1.40 9.53
N LYS A 507 35.60 -1.68 10.58
CA LYS A 507 36.11 -1.85 11.95
C LYS A 507 36.12 -3.31 12.41
N VAL A 508 35.08 -4.09 12.07
CA VAL A 508 35.00 -5.50 12.49
C VAL A 508 35.81 -6.40 11.56
N LEU A 509 35.53 -6.38 10.25
CA LEU A 509 36.27 -7.15 9.27
C LEU A 509 37.65 -6.53 8.99
N GLY A 510 37.66 -5.22 8.73
CA GLY A 510 38.82 -4.46 8.26
C GLY A 510 38.79 -4.25 6.74
N PRO A 511 39.37 -3.16 6.21
CA PRO A 511 39.51 -2.87 4.77
C PRO A 511 40.21 -3.97 3.97
N THR A 512 40.10 -3.90 2.64
CA THR A 512 40.59 -4.95 1.72
C THR A 512 42.10 -5.15 1.78
N ASP A 513 42.87 -4.07 1.95
CA ASP A 513 44.28 -4.16 2.28
C ASP A 513 44.43 -4.40 3.80
N PRO A 514 44.93 -5.58 4.23
CA PRO A 514 45.15 -5.84 5.64
C PRO A 514 46.11 -4.85 6.32
N ALA A 515 47.00 -4.19 5.56
CA ALA A 515 47.94 -3.21 6.11
C ALA A 515 47.27 -1.91 6.54
N GLU A 516 46.11 -1.59 5.95
CA GLU A 516 45.28 -0.44 6.32
C GLU A 516 44.24 -0.81 7.39
N ALA A 517 44.14 -2.08 7.76
CA ALA A 517 43.11 -2.56 8.65
C ALA A 517 43.40 -2.23 10.12
N PRO A 518 42.39 -1.81 10.92
CA PRO A 518 42.57 -1.63 12.36
C PRO A 518 43.13 -2.90 13.00
N ALA A 519 44.08 -2.78 13.92
CA ALA A 519 44.77 -3.93 14.50
C ALA A 519 43.81 -4.93 15.17
N GLU A 520 42.71 -4.44 15.74
CA GLU A 520 41.67 -5.25 16.39
C GLU A 520 40.66 -5.88 15.41
N SER A 521 40.64 -5.43 14.14
CA SER A 521 39.77 -6.02 13.12
C SER A 521 40.22 -7.44 12.75
N LEU A 522 39.34 -8.26 12.19
CA LEU A 522 39.67 -9.64 11.82
C LEU A 522 40.83 -9.71 10.83
N ARG A 523 40.85 -8.87 9.79
CA ARG A 523 41.97 -8.81 8.83
C ARG A 523 43.25 -8.27 9.47
N GLY A 524 43.17 -7.30 10.37
CA GLY A 524 44.32 -6.78 11.12
C GLY A 524 44.93 -7.83 12.08
N GLN A 525 44.07 -8.61 12.74
CA GLN A 525 44.50 -9.73 13.58
C GLN A 525 45.09 -10.88 12.75
N ILE A 526 44.52 -11.19 11.57
CA ILE A 526 45.08 -12.19 10.66
C ILE A 526 46.44 -11.74 10.14
N LEU A 527 46.61 -10.48 9.75
CA LEU A 527 47.89 -9.93 9.30
C LEU A 527 48.95 -9.96 10.39
N SER A 528 48.62 -9.52 11.61
CA SER A 528 49.60 -9.43 12.70
C SER A 528 50.01 -10.79 13.25
N LYS A 529 49.12 -11.80 13.20
CA LYS A 529 49.34 -13.13 13.77
C LYS A 529 49.43 -14.24 12.72
N TRP A 530 49.72 -13.91 11.46
CA TRP A 530 49.59 -14.86 10.33
C TRP A 530 50.38 -16.17 10.54
N GLU A 531 51.63 -16.10 11.03
CA GLU A 531 52.46 -17.29 11.33
C GLU A 531 51.85 -18.13 12.46
N GLU A 532 51.43 -17.49 13.54
CA GLU A 532 50.79 -18.15 14.69
C GLU A 532 49.48 -18.83 14.30
N LEU A 533 48.73 -18.19 13.39
CA LEU A 533 47.47 -18.68 12.82
C LEU A 533 47.68 -19.78 11.77
N GLY A 534 48.92 -20.05 11.36
CA GLY A 534 49.31 -21.14 10.48
C GLY A 534 49.19 -20.83 8.98
N LEU A 535 49.23 -19.54 8.60
CA LEU A 535 49.28 -19.14 7.20
C LEU A 535 50.70 -19.37 6.64
N LYS A 536 50.79 -19.73 5.36
CA LYS A 536 52.08 -20.00 4.70
C LYS A 536 52.82 -18.73 4.25
N GLU A 537 52.07 -17.68 3.99
CA GLU A 537 52.58 -16.41 3.50
C GLU A 537 51.85 -15.26 4.19
N LYS A 538 52.54 -14.12 4.28
CA LYS A 538 51.98 -12.90 4.85
C LYS A 538 50.79 -12.43 3.99
N PRO A 539 49.62 -12.14 4.60
CA PRO A 539 48.45 -11.63 3.88
C PRO A 539 48.75 -10.37 3.06
N ASN A 540 48.04 -10.24 1.94
CA ASN A 540 48.12 -9.10 1.02
C ASN A 540 46.72 -8.73 0.49
N VAL A 541 46.60 -7.77 -0.42
CA VAL A 541 45.30 -7.30 -0.96
C VAL A 541 44.46 -8.43 -1.58
N GLY A 542 45.08 -9.35 -2.33
CA GLY A 542 44.38 -10.48 -2.95
C GLY A 542 44.07 -11.60 -1.96
N ASP A 543 45.05 -11.91 -1.12
CA ASP A 543 45.01 -12.94 -0.08
C ASP A 543 44.94 -12.29 1.31
N ASN A 544 43.81 -11.64 1.58
CA ASN A 544 43.56 -10.83 2.79
C ASN A 544 42.85 -11.58 3.92
N GLY A 545 42.97 -12.91 3.97
CA GLY A 545 42.36 -13.76 4.99
C GLY A 545 40.87 -14.05 4.79
N MET A 546 40.02 -13.03 4.64
CA MET A 546 38.56 -13.20 4.64
C MET A 546 37.79 -12.29 3.68
N HIS A 547 36.60 -12.75 3.29
CA HIS A 547 35.57 -12.00 2.56
C HIS A 547 34.35 -11.73 3.45
N ALA A 548 33.67 -10.60 3.22
CA ALA A 548 32.31 -10.37 3.69
C ALA A 548 31.52 -9.55 2.65
N SER A 549 30.21 -9.77 2.60
CA SER A 549 29.27 -9.03 1.76
C SER A 549 29.41 -7.51 1.89
N ALA A 550 29.33 -6.77 0.78
CA ALA A 550 29.50 -5.31 0.79
C ALA A 550 28.21 -4.52 1.08
N SER A 551 27.04 -5.16 0.95
CA SER A 551 25.73 -4.57 1.22
C SER A 551 24.68 -5.66 1.54
N PRO A 552 23.48 -5.31 2.06
CA PRO A 552 22.37 -6.24 2.27
C PRO A 552 21.97 -7.00 1.00
N PHE A 553 21.96 -6.30 -0.15
CA PHE A 553 21.61 -6.92 -1.43
C PHE A 553 22.67 -7.92 -1.89
N GLU A 554 23.95 -7.57 -1.75
CA GLU A 554 25.04 -8.49 -2.02
C GLU A 554 25.06 -9.67 -1.05
N GLY A 555 24.78 -9.43 0.24
CA GLY A 555 24.66 -10.51 1.21
C GLY A 555 23.56 -11.49 0.84
N PHE A 556 22.42 -10.99 0.34
CA PHE A 556 21.40 -11.83 -0.27
C PHE A 556 21.92 -12.57 -1.51
N ALA A 557 22.52 -11.87 -2.48
CA ALA A 557 23.00 -12.46 -3.73
C ALA A 557 24.02 -13.58 -3.45
N GLU A 558 24.92 -13.38 -2.48
CA GLU A 558 25.90 -14.34 -2.04
C GLU A 558 25.25 -15.53 -1.33
N ARG A 559 24.29 -15.33 -0.42
CA ARG A 559 23.56 -16.46 0.19
C ARG A 559 22.73 -17.22 -0.85
N ASN A 560 22.15 -16.54 -1.83
CA ASN A 560 21.43 -17.19 -2.93
C ASN A 560 22.37 -18.04 -3.79
N ASN A 561 23.57 -17.55 -4.09
CA ASN A 561 24.58 -18.26 -4.87
C ASN A 561 25.23 -19.40 -4.06
N TRP A 562 25.87 -19.09 -2.94
CA TRP A 562 26.71 -20.02 -2.18
C TRP A 562 25.92 -21.05 -1.36
N LEU A 563 24.74 -20.66 -0.86
CA LEU A 563 23.93 -21.49 0.03
C LEU A 563 22.61 -21.96 -0.61
N GLU A 564 22.36 -21.57 -1.86
CA GLU A 564 21.15 -21.91 -2.63
C GLU A 564 19.85 -21.50 -1.92
N ILE A 565 19.90 -20.48 -1.06
CA ILE A 565 18.71 -19.98 -0.35
C ILE A 565 17.78 -19.28 -1.35
N PRO A 566 16.54 -19.76 -1.57
CA PRO A 566 15.63 -19.13 -2.52
C PRO A 566 15.29 -17.68 -2.15
N VAL A 567 14.99 -16.84 -3.15
CA VAL A 567 14.71 -15.39 -2.94
C VAL A 567 13.66 -15.13 -1.87
N LYS A 568 12.58 -15.92 -1.87
CA LYS A 568 11.47 -15.80 -0.90
C LYS A 568 11.82 -16.26 0.52
N ASP A 569 12.88 -17.06 0.68
CA ASP A 569 13.28 -17.65 1.96
C ASP A 569 14.45 -16.85 2.58
N ASP A 570 15.12 -16.01 1.81
CA ASP A 570 16.10 -15.03 2.30
C ASP A 570 15.40 -13.78 2.88
N PRO A 571 15.81 -13.26 4.05
CA PRO A 571 15.16 -12.09 4.65
C PRO A 571 15.16 -10.83 3.76
N PHE A 572 16.26 -10.53 3.08
CA PHE A 572 16.37 -9.36 2.22
C PHE A 572 15.71 -9.61 0.87
N GLY A 573 15.89 -10.81 0.29
CA GLY A 573 15.20 -11.23 -0.93
C GLY A 573 13.67 -11.19 -0.78
N ALA A 574 13.14 -11.69 0.33
CA ALA A 574 11.71 -11.65 0.66
C ALA A 574 11.21 -10.23 0.90
N ARG A 575 12.07 -9.32 1.38
CA ARG A 575 11.78 -7.88 1.48
C ARG A 575 11.76 -7.21 0.11
N LEU A 576 12.66 -7.52 -0.82
CA LEU A 576 12.59 -6.97 -2.18
C LEU A 576 11.39 -7.51 -2.96
N LEU A 577 11.10 -8.81 -2.74
CA LEU A 577 9.78 -9.45 -2.66
C LEU A 577 8.76 -8.39 -2.31
N GLN A 578 8.54 -8.27 -0.99
CA GLN A 578 7.98 -7.17 -0.20
C GLN A 578 7.80 -5.84 -0.96
N ARG A 579 8.79 -5.36 -1.70
CA ARG A 579 8.81 -4.02 -2.28
C ARG A 579 8.46 -3.91 -3.75
N GLY A 580 7.86 -4.95 -4.32
CA GLY A 580 7.34 -4.91 -5.69
C GLY A 580 8.43 -5.12 -6.75
N PHE A 581 9.56 -5.72 -6.37
CA PHE A 581 10.50 -6.28 -7.33
C PHE A 581 9.97 -7.62 -7.81
N SER A 582 10.15 -7.91 -9.10
CA SER A 582 9.98 -9.26 -9.60
C SER A 582 11.21 -10.09 -9.26
N GLU A 583 11.03 -11.41 -9.06
CA GLU A 583 12.15 -12.32 -8.85
C GLU A 583 13.15 -12.26 -10.01
N SER A 584 12.67 -12.05 -11.24
CA SER A 584 13.52 -11.90 -12.42
C SER A 584 14.41 -10.66 -12.34
N LEU A 585 13.89 -9.53 -11.87
CA LEU A 585 14.67 -8.30 -11.71
C LEU A 585 15.71 -8.46 -10.60
N ILE A 586 15.32 -9.05 -9.47
CA ILE A 586 16.23 -9.36 -8.36
C ILE A 586 17.41 -10.19 -8.87
N ARG A 587 17.15 -11.29 -9.58
CA ARG A 587 18.20 -12.16 -10.14
C ARG A 587 19.06 -11.45 -11.18
N ALA A 588 18.47 -10.63 -12.04
CA ALA A 588 19.21 -9.85 -13.02
C ALA A 588 20.13 -8.81 -12.35
N TRP A 589 19.74 -8.28 -11.19
CA TRP A 589 20.55 -7.32 -10.44
C TRP A 589 21.57 -7.98 -9.52
N SER A 590 21.37 -9.23 -9.09
CA SER A 590 22.32 -10.00 -8.29
C SER A 590 23.64 -10.33 -8.99
N VAL A 591 23.77 -10.00 -10.28
CA VAL A 591 25.01 -10.17 -11.05
C VAL A 591 25.70 -8.83 -11.38
N ASP A 592 25.32 -7.79 -10.65
CA ASP A 592 25.84 -6.42 -10.75
C ASP A 592 25.80 -5.80 -12.16
N PRO A 593 24.61 -5.64 -12.75
CA PRO A 593 24.48 -4.98 -14.04
C PRO A 593 24.80 -3.49 -13.94
N GLN A 594 25.17 -2.89 -15.06
CA GLN A 594 25.18 -1.44 -15.19
C GLN A 594 23.74 -0.95 -15.38
N VAL A 595 23.33 0.01 -14.58
CA VAL A 595 22.01 0.66 -14.63
C VAL A 595 22.16 2.17 -14.65
N ASN A 596 21.13 2.89 -15.08
CA ASN A 596 21.09 4.34 -15.01
C ASN A 596 21.04 4.78 -13.53
N ILE A 597 22.12 5.40 -13.07
CA ILE A 597 22.28 5.91 -11.71
C ILE A 597 21.98 7.42 -11.63
N ALA A 598 22.12 8.14 -12.74
CA ALA A 598 21.78 9.55 -12.91
C ALA A 598 21.58 9.87 -14.41
N PRO A 599 20.82 10.91 -14.79
CA PRO A 599 20.58 11.24 -16.20
C PRO A 599 21.85 11.20 -17.06
N GLY A 600 21.88 10.32 -18.07
CA GLY A 600 23.03 10.11 -18.96
C GLY A 600 24.22 9.35 -18.35
N LYS A 601 24.11 8.83 -17.14
CA LYS A 601 25.19 8.14 -16.40
C LYS A 601 24.78 6.73 -15.99
N GLN A 602 25.49 5.75 -16.54
CA GLN A 602 25.40 4.34 -16.14
C GLN A 602 26.37 4.06 -14.97
N GLY A 603 26.02 3.10 -14.12
CA GLY A 603 26.87 2.63 -13.03
C GLY A 603 26.44 1.27 -12.49
N SER A 604 27.33 0.60 -11.75
CA SER A 604 27.07 -0.69 -11.11
C SER A 604 25.96 -0.58 -10.07
N VAL A 605 25.08 -1.57 -9.99
CA VAL A 605 24.06 -1.64 -8.94
C VAL A 605 24.74 -1.79 -7.57
N PHE A 606 25.74 -2.67 -7.45
CA PHE A 606 26.42 -2.94 -6.18
C PHE A 606 27.17 -1.70 -5.67
N ASP A 607 27.85 -0.95 -6.54
CA ASP A 607 28.53 0.30 -6.20
C ASP A 607 27.57 1.33 -5.58
N GLN A 608 26.28 1.32 -5.97
CA GLN A 608 25.28 2.23 -5.39
C GLN A 608 24.76 1.79 -4.02
N LEU A 609 25.01 0.55 -3.63
CA LEU A 609 24.45 -0.09 -2.43
C LEU A 609 25.48 -0.37 -1.35
N GLU A 610 26.77 -0.27 -1.69
CA GLU A 610 27.88 -0.50 -0.80
C GLU A 610 27.73 0.30 0.51
N ASP A 611 27.98 -0.37 1.64
CA ASP A 611 27.93 0.19 3.00
C ASP A 611 26.57 0.71 3.47
N LEU A 612 25.50 0.56 2.68
CA LEU A 612 24.16 0.90 3.11
C LEU A 612 23.57 -0.16 4.04
N ASP A 613 22.95 0.27 5.13
CA ASP A 613 22.15 -0.62 5.97
C ASP A 613 20.86 -1.08 5.27
N THR A 614 20.27 -2.17 5.78
CA THR A 614 19.10 -2.85 5.19
C THR A 614 17.97 -1.90 4.74
N ALA A 615 17.62 -0.90 5.54
CA ALA A 615 16.59 0.07 5.19
C ALA A 615 17.01 0.96 4.00
N ALA A 616 18.16 1.61 4.10
CA ALA A 616 18.67 2.53 3.07
C ALA A 616 18.97 1.80 1.75
N CYS A 617 19.53 0.59 1.82
CA CYS A 617 19.77 -0.27 0.66
C CYS A 617 18.46 -0.59 -0.07
N SER A 618 17.40 -0.92 0.67
CA SER A 618 16.07 -1.18 0.10
C SER A 618 15.47 0.06 -0.58
N GLU A 619 15.65 1.26 -0.03
CA GLU A 619 15.19 2.52 -0.66
C GLU A 619 15.98 2.82 -1.93
N LYS A 620 17.31 2.67 -1.88
CA LYS A 620 18.17 2.96 -3.03
C LYS A 620 17.85 2.05 -4.21
N LEU A 621 17.58 0.77 -3.95
CA LEU A 621 17.11 -0.17 -4.97
C LEU A 621 15.81 0.29 -5.63
N LEU A 622 14.85 0.82 -4.87
CA LEU A 622 13.59 1.34 -5.45
C LEU A 622 13.84 2.57 -6.30
N GLU A 623 14.68 3.50 -5.85
CA GLU A 623 15.08 4.66 -6.63
C GLU A 623 15.68 4.24 -7.98
N LEU A 624 16.62 3.28 -7.96
CA LEU A 624 17.23 2.74 -9.17
C LEU A 624 16.19 2.04 -10.05
N LYS A 625 15.24 1.31 -9.45
CA LYS A 625 14.21 0.58 -10.20
C LYS A 625 13.33 1.57 -10.96
N ASP A 626 12.90 2.64 -10.30
CA ASP A 626 12.04 3.68 -10.88
C ASP A 626 12.77 4.54 -11.93
N ARG A 627 14.09 4.56 -11.94
CA ARG A 627 14.89 5.21 -13.00
C ARG A 627 15.11 4.32 -14.22
N ASN A 628 15.07 3.01 -14.05
CA ASN A 628 15.39 2.03 -15.09
C ASN A 628 14.12 1.34 -15.59
N LEU A 629 13.12 2.16 -15.94
CA LEU A 629 11.82 1.68 -16.43
C LEU A 629 11.91 1.26 -17.90
N MET A 630 11.36 0.09 -18.20
CA MET A 630 11.21 -0.38 -19.58
C MET A 630 10.08 0.37 -20.30
N ASN A 631 10.28 0.59 -21.60
CA ASN A 631 9.22 0.92 -22.55
C ASN A 631 8.50 -0.38 -22.94
N ALA A 632 7.18 -0.32 -23.09
CA ALA A 632 6.39 -1.46 -23.53
C ALA A 632 5.27 -1.01 -24.47
N ALA A 633 5.24 -1.58 -25.68
CA ALA A 633 4.30 -1.22 -26.73
C ALA A 633 3.49 -2.42 -27.23
N PHE A 634 2.36 -2.12 -27.87
CA PHE A 634 1.58 -3.02 -28.68
C PHE A 634 1.81 -2.68 -30.16
N VAL A 635 2.25 -3.66 -30.93
CA VAL A 635 2.60 -3.53 -32.35
C VAL A 635 1.76 -4.54 -33.11
N PHE A 636 1.20 -4.19 -34.27
CA PHE A 636 0.53 -5.18 -35.11
C PHE A 636 0.69 -4.92 -36.59
N ILE A 637 0.68 -6.01 -37.36
CA ILE A 637 0.63 -6.01 -38.82
C ILE A 637 -0.82 -5.79 -39.25
N LYS A 638 -1.04 -4.78 -40.09
CA LYS A 638 -2.37 -4.42 -40.61
C LYS A 638 -2.88 -5.50 -41.58
N PRO A 639 -4.21 -5.66 -41.75
CA PRO A 639 -4.78 -6.75 -42.55
C PRO A 639 -4.26 -6.86 -44.00
N HIS A 640 -3.98 -5.74 -44.68
CA HIS A 640 -3.48 -5.75 -46.06
C HIS A 640 -2.06 -6.32 -46.20
N ALA A 641 -1.27 -6.30 -45.12
CA ALA A 641 0.12 -6.79 -45.08
C ALA A 641 0.25 -8.11 -44.31
N MET A 642 -0.86 -8.79 -44.00
CA MET A 642 -0.85 -10.04 -43.23
C MET A 642 -0.35 -11.20 -44.11
N THR A 643 0.96 -11.33 -44.23
CA THR A 643 1.65 -12.45 -44.87
C THR A 643 2.70 -13.05 -43.94
N GLU A 644 3.07 -14.32 -44.13
CA GLU A 644 4.13 -14.96 -43.31
C GLU A 644 5.48 -14.24 -43.46
N LYS A 645 5.78 -13.69 -44.64
CA LYS A 645 7.02 -12.94 -44.88
C LYS A 645 7.07 -11.63 -44.09
N VAL A 646 5.94 -10.92 -43.98
CA VAL A 646 5.87 -9.69 -43.18
C VAL A 646 5.94 -10.01 -41.68
N LYS A 647 5.36 -11.13 -41.22
CA LYS A 647 5.52 -11.59 -39.82
C LYS A 647 6.98 -11.83 -39.48
N GLU A 648 7.70 -12.54 -40.34
CA GLU A 648 9.12 -12.83 -40.13
C GLU A 648 9.96 -11.55 -40.17
N LEU A 649 9.69 -10.65 -41.12
CA LEU A 649 10.34 -9.34 -41.21
C LEU A 649 10.13 -8.51 -39.93
N ALA A 650 8.88 -8.42 -39.44
CA ALA A 650 8.57 -7.67 -38.22
C ALA A 650 9.27 -8.27 -37.00
N LYS A 651 9.20 -9.60 -36.84
CA LYS A 651 9.81 -10.32 -35.72
C LYS A 651 11.32 -10.13 -35.68
N THR A 652 12.00 -10.38 -36.80
CA THR A 652 13.47 -10.25 -36.90
C THR A 652 13.92 -8.81 -36.78
N GLY A 653 13.19 -7.86 -37.39
CA GLY A 653 13.50 -6.43 -37.30
C GLY A 653 13.40 -5.88 -35.88
N LEU A 654 12.39 -6.29 -35.11
CA LEU A 654 12.26 -5.93 -33.69
C LEU A 654 13.42 -6.52 -32.87
N GLN A 655 13.69 -7.83 -33.02
CA GLN A 655 14.73 -8.52 -32.25
C GLN A 655 16.14 -7.98 -32.54
N LYS A 656 16.43 -7.59 -33.79
CA LYS A 656 17.71 -7.00 -34.19
C LYS A 656 18.02 -5.69 -33.45
N GLN A 657 16.99 -4.96 -33.03
CA GLN A 657 17.11 -3.71 -32.27
C GLN A 657 17.13 -3.94 -30.74
N GLY A 658 17.27 -5.19 -30.29
CA GLY A 658 17.25 -5.52 -28.86
C GLY A 658 15.85 -5.47 -28.22
N ILE A 659 14.79 -5.36 -29.02
CA ILE A 659 13.42 -5.32 -28.52
C ILE A 659 12.94 -6.73 -28.22
N LYS A 660 12.52 -6.96 -26.97
CA LYS A 660 12.03 -8.25 -26.50
C LYS A 660 10.55 -8.41 -26.85
N ILE A 661 10.21 -9.51 -27.53
CA ILE A 661 8.83 -9.92 -27.77
C ILE A 661 8.34 -10.70 -26.54
N LEU A 662 7.40 -10.14 -25.79
CA LEU A 662 6.81 -10.77 -24.61
C LEU A 662 5.69 -11.75 -24.99
N LYS A 663 4.90 -11.38 -26.00
CA LYS A 663 3.79 -12.19 -26.51
C LYS A 663 3.52 -11.83 -27.97
N GLU A 664 3.17 -12.79 -28.79
CA GLU A 664 2.70 -12.58 -30.16
C GLU A 664 1.46 -13.45 -30.44
N GLY A 665 0.66 -13.09 -31.43
CA GLY A 665 -0.54 -13.86 -31.78
C GLY A 665 -1.36 -13.23 -32.90
N SER A 666 -2.47 -13.89 -33.27
CA SER A 666 -3.38 -13.40 -34.30
C SER A 666 -4.79 -13.16 -33.75
N LEU A 667 -5.44 -12.10 -34.23
CA LEU A 667 -6.84 -11.79 -33.95
C LEU A 667 -7.61 -11.72 -35.27
N LYS A 668 -8.68 -12.53 -35.37
CA LYS A 668 -9.51 -12.65 -36.58
C LYS A 668 -10.62 -11.61 -36.58
N ALA A 669 -11.08 -11.25 -37.78
CA ALA A 669 -12.10 -10.24 -38.01
C ALA A 669 -13.34 -10.38 -37.12
N GLY A 670 -13.87 -11.60 -36.95
CA GLY A 670 -15.06 -11.84 -36.13
C GLY A 670 -14.88 -11.45 -34.66
N THR A 671 -13.70 -11.69 -34.08
CA THR A 671 -13.39 -11.25 -32.70
C THR A 671 -13.24 -9.74 -32.63
N ILE A 672 -12.57 -9.14 -33.61
CA ILE A 672 -12.38 -7.68 -33.70
C ILE A 672 -13.74 -6.98 -33.78
N ASP A 673 -14.65 -7.50 -34.60
CA ASP A 673 -15.99 -6.96 -34.81
C ASP A 673 -16.88 -7.12 -33.57
N GLN A 674 -16.96 -8.34 -33.03
CA GLN A 674 -17.78 -8.65 -31.85
C GLN A 674 -17.41 -7.79 -30.64
N LYS A 675 -16.11 -7.58 -30.41
CA LYS A 675 -15.61 -6.79 -29.28
C LYS A 675 -15.42 -5.31 -29.60
N LYS A 676 -15.71 -4.89 -30.84
CA LYS A 676 -15.51 -3.51 -31.32
C LYS A 676 -14.07 -3.02 -31.06
N LEU A 677 -13.06 -3.88 -31.22
CA LEU A 677 -11.67 -3.56 -30.82
C LEU A 677 -11.10 -2.40 -31.63
N ILE A 678 -11.36 -2.38 -32.93
CA ILE A 678 -10.90 -1.29 -33.81
C ILE A 678 -11.68 0.01 -33.57
N ASP A 679 -12.96 -0.11 -33.19
CA ASP A 679 -13.80 1.03 -32.82
C ASP A 679 -13.26 1.67 -31.53
N GLN A 680 -12.90 0.87 -30.52
CA GLN A 680 -12.27 1.36 -29.28
C GLN A 680 -10.87 1.94 -29.53
N HIS A 681 -10.09 1.34 -30.43
CA HIS A 681 -8.76 1.83 -30.79
C HIS A 681 -8.82 3.20 -31.47
N TYR A 682 -9.82 3.44 -32.33
CA TYR A 682 -10.08 4.75 -32.97
C TYR A 682 -11.27 5.48 -32.34
N TYR A 683 -11.37 5.46 -31.00
CA TYR A 683 -12.56 5.90 -30.28
C TYR A 683 -13.03 7.31 -30.66
N ALA A 684 -12.11 8.27 -30.86
CA ALA A 684 -12.44 9.67 -31.15
C ALA A 684 -13.38 9.82 -32.36
N ILE A 685 -13.17 9.04 -33.43
CA ILE A 685 -14.02 9.03 -34.63
C ILE A 685 -15.09 7.95 -34.57
N ALA A 686 -14.77 6.78 -34.02
CA ALA A 686 -15.67 5.63 -33.96
C ALA A 686 -16.86 5.86 -33.03
N SER A 687 -16.66 6.64 -31.95
CA SER A 687 -17.71 6.95 -30.98
C SER A 687 -18.92 7.62 -31.63
N LYS A 688 -18.71 8.45 -32.66
CA LYS A 688 -19.79 9.12 -33.42
C LYS A 688 -20.30 8.29 -34.59
N ALA A 689 -19.57 7.27 -35.01
CA ALA A 689 -19.92 6.41 -36.15
C ALA A 689 -20.64 5.12 -35.72
N THR A 690 -20.34 4.57 -34.54
CA THR A 690 -20.68 3.17 -34.20
C THR A 690 -21.05 2.89 -32.74
N ILE A 691 -20.90 3.88 -31.84
CA ILE A 691 -21.05 3.69 -30.39
C ILE A 691 -22.21 4.55 -29.85
N LEU A 692 -22.11 5.88 -29.97
CA LEU A 692 -23.12 6.82 -29.48
C LEU A 692 -24.30 6.90 -30.43
N LYS A 693 -25.49 7.04 -29.86
CA LYS A 693 -26.71 7.36 -30.60
C LYS A 693 -26.82 8.88 -30.85
N PRO A 694 -27.57 9.32 -31.87
CA PRO A 694 -27.67 10.74 -32.24
C PRO A 694 -28.03 11.68 -31.08
N ASP A 695 -28.97 11.29 -30.23
CA ASP A 695 -29.42 12.07 -29.06
C ASP A 695 -28.35 12.20 -27.96
N GLN A 696 -27.28 11.40 -28.03
CA GLN A 696 -26.14 11.46 -27.13
C GLN A 696 -24.97 12.30 -27.71
N LEU A 697 -25.09 12.79 -28.95
CA LEU A 697 -24.06 13.59 -29.60
C LEU A 697 -24.21 15.07 -29.21
N ASN A 698 -23.09 15.71 -28.84
CA ASN A 698 -23.04 17.14 -28.58
C ASN A 698 -22.90 17.95 -29.89
N VAL A 699 -23.95 17.97 -30.69
CA VAL A 699 -23.97 18.66 -31.99
C VAL A 699 -24.10 20.18 -31.78
N PRO A 700 -23.22 21.01 -32.36
CA PRO A 700 -23.42 22.46 -32.39
C PRO A 700 -24.67 22.79 -33.23
N ALA A 701 -25.79 23.05 -32.54
CA ALA A 701 -27.11 23.17 -33.17
C ALA A 701 -27.20 24.33 -34.16
N ASP A 702 -26.50 25.44 -33.86
CA ASP A 702 -26.33 26.61 -34.72
C ASP A 702 -25.68 26.23 -36.06
N LYS A 703 -24.54 25.52 -36.02
CA LYS A 703 -23.81 25.09 -37.22
C LYS A 703 -24.58 24.04 -38.02
N PHE A 704 -25.27 23.13 -37.32
CA PHE A 704 -26.12 22.14 -37.98
C PHE A 704 -27.25 22.82 -38.75
N GLN A 705 -27.94 23.77 -38.12
CA GLN A 705 -29.03 24.52 -38.74
C GLN A 705 -28.54 25.37 -39.91
N GLU A 706 -27.39 26.04 -39.78
CA GLU A 706 -26.77 26.80 -40.87
C GLU A 706 -26.48 25.92 -42.10
N GLN A 707 -25.98 24.71 -41.89
CA GLN A 707 -25.65 23.78 -42.98
C GLN A 707 -26.87 23.15 -43.65
N PHE A 708 -27.86 22.72 -42.87
CA PHE A 708 -28.93 21.85 -43.36
C PHE A 708 -30.30 22.53 -43.43
N GLY A 709 -30.44 23.75 -42.92
CA GLY A 709 -31.69 24.52 -42.94
C GLY A 709 -32.78 24.00 -42.00
N VAL A 710 -32.46 23.03 -41.14
CA VAL A 710 -33.38 22.41 -40.16
C VAL A 710 -32.73 22.46 -38.79
N SER A 711 -33.50 22.77 -37.74
CA SER A 711 -32.93 22.79 -36.39
C SER A 711 -32.55 21.38 -35.91
N TRP A 712 -31.58 21.28 -35.01
CA TRP A 712 -31.14 19.98 -34.46
C TRP A 712 -32.29 19.21 -33.78
N GLU A 713 -33.18 19.92 -33.07
CA GLU A 713 -34.35 19.33 -32.42
C GLU A 713 -35.37 18.78 -33.42
N GLU A 714 -35.61 19.48 -34.53
CA GLU A 714 -36.45 18.99 -35.62
C GLU A 714 -35.83 17.77 -36.31
N ALA A 715 -34.52 17.79 -36.56
CA ALA A 715 -33.81 16.66 -37.16
C ALA A 715 -33.93 15.41 -36.28
N LEU A 716 -33.72 15.52 -34.95
CA LEU A 716 -33.92 14.40 -34.03
C LEU A 716 -35.37 13.90 -34.01
N LYS A 717 -36.36 14.80 -33.94
CA LYS A 717 -37.79 14.44 -33.96
C LYS A 717 -38.22 13.77 -35.27
N SER A 718 -37.55 14.07 -36.38
CA SER A 718 -37.85 13.47 -37.69
C SER A 718 -37.48 11.98 -37.78
N GLY A 719 -36.63 11.47 -36.88
CA GLY A 719 -36.10 10.11 -36.96
C GLY A 719 -35.12 9.86 -38.12
N LYS A 720 -34.63 10.92 -38.79
CA LYS A 720 -33.74 10.83 -39.97
C LYS A 720 -32.26 10.93 -39.64
N VAL A 721 -31.88 10.86 -38.38
CA VAL A 721 -30.50 11.05 -37.92
C VAL A 721 -29.95 9.74 -37.40
N PHE A 722 -28.76 9.36 -37.84
CA PHE A 722 -28.12 8.09 -37.48
C PHE A 722 -26.61 8.27 -37.31
N ASN A 723 -25.99 7.45 -36.46
CA ASN A 723 -24.57 7.18 -36.60
C ASN A 723 -24.34 6.33 -37.87
N ALA A 724 -23.09 6.21 -38.35
CA ALA A 724 -22.80 5.47 -39.58
C ALA A 724 -23.25 3.99 -39.56
N MET A 725 -23.09 3.29 -38.45
CA MET A 725 -23.45 1.87 -38.32
C MET A 725 -24.97 1.66 -38.41
N ASP A 726 -25.73 2.44 -37.65
CA ASP A 726 -27.20 2.43 -37.69
C ASP A 726 -27.70 2.93 -39.06
N GLY A 727 -27.00 3.89 -39.66
CA GLY A 727 -27.29 4.39 -41.00
C GLY A 727 -27.13 3.32 -42.08
N CYS A 728 -26.05 2.53 -42.04
CA CYS A 728 -25.86 1.38 -42.92
C CYS A 728 -27.03 0.39 -42.78
N GLN A 729 -27.42 0.09 -41.53
CA GLN A 729 -28.54 -0.81 -41.25
C GLN A 729 -29.89 -0.24 -41.74
N HIS A 730 -30.15 1.04 -41.52
CA HIS A 730 -31.38 1.71 -41.93
C HIS A 730 -31.53 1.78 -43.45
N LEU A 731 -30.44 2.12 -44.15
CA LEU A 731 -30.40 2.22 -45.60
C LEU A 731 -30.33 0.85 -46.27
N GLY A 732 -29.88 -0.19 -45.55
CA GLY A 732 -29.65 -1.53 -46.08
C GLY A 732 -28.43 -1.61 -47.00
N ILE A 733 -27.38 -0.83 -46.68
CA ILE A 733 -26.15 -0.72 -47.47
C ILE A 733 -24.95 -1.23 -46.67
N ASP A 734 -23.89 -1.65 -47.37
CA ASP A 734 -22.62 -2.05 -46.77
C ASP A 734 -21.65 -0.87 -46.54
N ALA A 735 -20.47 -1.18 -45.98
CA ALA A 735 -19.45 -0.17 -45.68
C ALA A 735 -18.85 0.51 -46.92
N GLY A 736 -18.76 -0.19 -48.05
CA GLY A 736 -18.26 0.36 -49.31
C GLY A 736 -19.29 1.25 -49.98
N GLU A 737 -20.56 0.83 -49.96
CA GLU A 737 -21.68 1.64 -50.43
C GLU A 737 -21.86 2.91 -49.58
N MET A 738 -21.71 2.82 -48.26
CA MET A 738 -21.69 3.99 -47.37
C MET A 738 -20.56 4.96 -47.71
N ASP A 739 -19.35 4.47 -47.99
CA ASP A 739 -18.21 5.33 -48.36
C ASP A 739 -18.40 6.01 -49.71
N ALA A 740 -19.01 5.31 -50.68
CA ALA A 740 -19.41 5.88 -51.96
C ALA A 740 -20.46 6.99 -51.78
N ALA A 741 -21.52 6.74 -51.01
CA ALA A 741 -22.56 7.73 -50.72
C ALA A 741 -22.01 8.93 -49.92
N TRP A 742 -21.11 8.68 -48.97
CA TRP A 742 -20.40 9.72 -48.21
C TRP A 742 -19.53 10.59 -49.12
N SER A 743 -18.82 9.99 -50.07
CA SER A 743 -18.00 10.70 -51.06
C SER A 743 -18.85 11.55 -52.00
N GLN A 744 -20.03 11.07 -52.41
CA GLN A 744 -20.99 11.86 -53.17
C GLN A 744 -21.52 13.05 -52.34
N ALA A 745 -21.90 12.83 -51.09
CA ALA A 745 -22.31 13.91 -50.18
C ALA A 745 -21.19 14.96 -50.01
N LYS A 746 -19.92 14.52 -49.92
CA LYS A 746 -18.75 15.42 -49.90
C LYS A 746 -18.64 16.26 -51.16
N ALA A 747 -18.73 15.64 -52.34
CA ALA A 747 -18.66 16.33 -53.63
C ALA A 747 -19.82 17.33 -53.80
N ALA A 748 -21.00 16.96 -53.31
CA ALA A 748 -22.20 17.81 -53.30
C ALA A 748 -22.20 18.89 -52.20
N LYS A 749 -21.13 19.02 -51.40
CA LYS A 749 -21.03 19.94 -50.26
C LYS A 749 -22.15 19.76 -49.21
N LYS A 750 -22.67 18.54 -49.09
CA LYS A 750 -23.68 18.12 -48.11
C LYS A 750 -23.05 17.55 -46.82
N LEU A 751 -21.81 17.92 -46.54
CA LEU A 751 -21.06 17.54 -45.34
C LEU A 751 -20.68 18.78 -44.53
N ILE A 752 -20.78 18.68 -43.22
CA ILE A 752 -20.22 19.64 -42.28
C ILE A 752 -19.22 18.98 -41.33
N LYS A 753 -18.14 19.69 -41.05
CA LYS A 753 -17.18 19.38 -39.98
C LYS A 753 -17.46 20.26 -38.78
N PHE A 754 -17.86 19.65 -37.68
CA PHE A 754 -18.07 20.38 -36.42
C PHE A 754 -16.77 20.64 -35.67
N GLY A 755 -15.79 19.73 -35.79
CA GLY A 755 -14.51 19.77 -35.09
C GLY A 755 -13.61 18.59 -35.46
N GLY A 756 -12.53 18.37 -34.69
CA GLY A 756 -11.59 17.26 -34.90
C GLY A 756 -12.31 15.91 -34.95
N GLY A 757 -12.31 15.27 -36.12
CA GLY A 757 -12.92 13.94 -36.28
C GLY A 757 -14.45 13.88 -36.20
N PHE A 758 -15.17 15.00 -36.12
CA PHE A 758 -16.64 15.03 -35.95
C PHE A 758 -17.34 15.65 -37.16
N TYR A 759 -17.97 14.80 -37.97
CA TYR A 759 -18.60 15.15 -39.23
C TYR A 759 -20.04 14.65 -39.30
N CYS A 760 -20.90 15.40 -39.98
CA CYS A 760 -22.24 14.97 -40.36
C CYS A 760 -22.46 15.20 -41.86
N GLY A 761 -23.11 14.25 -42.53
CA GLY A 761 -23.49 14.36 -43.93
C GLY A 761 -24.94 14.03 -44.16
N LEU A 762 -25.58 14.79 -45.05
CA LEU A 762 -26.87 14.39 -45.63
C LEU A 762 -26.58 13.36 -46.73
N VAL A 763 -26.77 12.09 -46.39
CA VAL A 763 -26.49 10.94 -47.26
C VAL A 763 -27.75 10.58 -48.03
N GLU A 764 -27.59 10.46 -49.35
CA GLU A 764 -28.65 10.12 -50.29
C GLU A 764 -28.29 8.80 -50.97
N VAL A 765 -29.20 7.83 -50.89
CA VAL A 765 -29.08 6.53 -51.55
C VAL A 765 -30.29 6.35 -52.45
N GLU A 766 -30.07 5.88 -53.68
CA GLU A 766 -31.15 5.71 -54.66
C GLU A 766 -32.28 4.85 -54.10
N GLY A 767 -33.53 5.33 -54.23
CA GLY A 767 -34.71 4.64 -53.71
C GLY A 767 -34.89 4.70 -52.18
N LYS A 768 -34.09 5.49 -51.46
CA LYS A 768 -34.20 5.72 -50.00
C LYS A 768 -34.39 7.21 -49.70
N GLU A 769 -35.00 7.52 -48.57
CA GLU A 769 -35.07 8.91 -48.11
C GLU A 769 -33.69 9.41 -47.67
N PRO A 770 -33.35 10.70 -47.91
CA PRO A 770 -32.13 11.30 -47.39
C PRO A 770 -32.08 11.28 -45.86
N VAL A 771 -30.92 10.93 -45.30
CA VAL A 771 -30.69 10.83 -43.85
C VAL A 771 -29.39 11.49 -43.43
N TYR A 772 -29.34 12.01 -42.21
CA TYR A 772 -28.16 12.62 -41.61
C TYR A 772 -27.29 11.54 -40.96
N ILE A 773 -26.11 11.29 -41.52
CA ILE A 773 -25.16 10.30 -41.04
C ILE A 773 -23.96 10.97 -40.38
N PHE A 774 -23.56 10.46 -39.21
CA PHE A 774 -22.33 10.90 -38.55
C PHE A 774 -21.15 9.98 -38.87
N ASN A 775 -20.03 10.58 -39.31
CA ASN A 775 -18.75 9.90 -39.61
C ASN A 775 -18.85 8.68 -40.55
N GLY A 776 -19.62 8.77 -41.65
CA GLY A 776 -19.85 7.65 -42.59
C GLY A 776 -18.58 7.00 -43.14
N PHE A 777 -17.54 7.79 -43.41
CA PHE A 777 -16.22 7.31 -43.88
C PHE A 777 -15.58 6.26 -42.97
N PHE A 778 -15.92 6.24 -41.67
CA PHE A 778 -15.34 5.29 -40.73
C PHE A 778 -15.71 3.85 -41.04
N MET A 779 -16.86 3.60 -41.71
CA MET A 779 -17.31 2.25 -42.02
C MET A 779 -16.35 1.52 -42.97
N ALA A 780 -15.84 2.20 -43.99
CA ALA A 780 -14.83 1.61 -44.89
C ALA A 780 -13.51 1.32 -44.16
N MET A 781 -13.06 2.23 -43.30
CA MET A 781 -11.86 2.03 -42.48
C MET A 781 -12.01 0.84 -41.53
N ARG A 782 -13.15 0.73 -40.85
CA ARG A 782 -13.52 -0.38 -39.96
C ARG A 782 -13.56 -1.71 -40.70
N SER A 783 -14.16 -1.73 -41.90
CA SER A 783 -14.34 -2.94 -42.72
C SER A 783 -13.02 -3.64 -43.07
N LYS A 784 -11.92 -2.90 -43.21
CA LYS A 784 -10.58 -3.51 -43.42
C LYS A 784 -10.21 -4.52 -42.33
N PHE A 785 -10.65 -4.29 -41.09
CA PHE A 785 -10.38 -5.13 -39.93
C PHE A 785 -11.49 -6.13 -39.62
N THR A 786 -12.74 -5.81 -39.94
CA THR A 786 -13.91 -6.62 -39.54
C THR A 786 -14.49 -7.49 -40.66
N LYS A 787 -14.07 -7.29 -41.92
CA LYS A 787 -14.50 -8.13 -43.05
C LYS A 787 -14.08 -9.60 -42.83
N PRO A 788 -14.96 -10.59 -43.08
CA PRO A 788 -14.60 -12.00 -43.00
C PRO A 788 -13.34 -12.33 -43.80
N GLY A 789 -12.42 -13.08 -43.19
CA GLY A 789 -11.11 -13.40 -43.76
C GLY A 789 -9.98 -12.44 -43.38
N SER A 790 -10.29 -11.24 -42.87
CA SER A 790 -9.28 -10.33 -42.32
C SER A 790 -8.75 -10.83 -40.97
N SER A 791 -7.50 -10.47 -40.67
CA SER A 791 -6.89 -10.67 -39.36
C SER A 791 -5.72 -9.71 -39.17
N ILE A 792 -5.35 -9.45 -37.92
CA ILE A 792 -4.06 -8.86 -37.57
C ILE A 792 -3.14 -9.92 -36.98
N TYR A 793 -1.84 -9.63 -36.99
CA TYR A 793 -0.83 -10.35 -36.21
C TYR A 793 -0.12 -9.35 -35.31
N TYR A 794 -0.17 -9.54 -34.00
CA TYR A 794 0.33 -8.59 -33.01
C TYR A 794 1.58 -9.09 -32.29
N PHE A 795 2.33 -8.14 -31.75
CA PHE A 795 3.44 -8.30 -30.83
C PHE A 795 3.21 -7.36 -29.63
N SER A 796 3.28 -7.91 -28.41
CA SER A 796 3.51 -7.15 -27.20
C SER A 796 5.00 -7.17 -26.94
N VAL A 797 5.61 -5.99 -26.90
CA VAL A 797 7.06 -5.83 -26.86
C VAL A 797 7.51 -5.00 -25.67
N GLU A 798 8.76 -5.19 -25.25
CA GLU A 798 9.40 -4.46 -24.16
C GLU A 798 10.88 -4.20 -24.49
N TRP A 799 11.39 -3.02 -24.13
CA TRP A 799 12.80 -2.65 -24.29
C TRP A 799 13.23 -1.59 -23.29
N ASP A 800 14.54 -1.41 -23.12
CA ASP A 800 15.12 -0.37 -22.27
C ASP A 800 15.00 0.99 -22.95
N ALA A 801 14.29 1.93 -22.31
CA ALA A 801 14.11 3.29 -22.81
C ALA A 801 15.43 4.04 -23.02
N ASN A 802 16.49 3.68 -22.28
CA ASN A 802 17.81 4.29 -22.43
C ASN A 802 18.59 3.78 -23.66
N ALA A 803 18.31 2.54 -24.08
CA ALA A 803 18.93 1.95 -25.26
C ALA A 803 18.23 2.39 -26.55
N LEU A 804 16.91 2.61 -26.48
CA LEU A 804 16.09 3.05 -27.59
C LEU A 804 14.93 3.90 -27.07
N SER A 805 14.96 5.20 -27.35
CA SER A 805 13.85 6.09 -26.98
C SER A 805 12.58 5.74 -27.75
N TRP A 806 11.43 6.11 -27.21
CA TRP A 806 10.15 5.89 -27.89
C TRP A 806 10.09 6.58 -29.26
N ALA A 807 10.61 7.81 -29.35
CA ALA A 807 10.74 8.57 -30.59
C ALA A 807 11.54 7.80 -31.66
N ASP A 808 12.68 7.21 -31.28
CA ASP A 808 13.51 6.44 -32.20
C ASP A 808 12.88 5.08 -32.55
N PHE A 809 12.17 4.46 -31.61
CA PHE A 809 11.38 3.26 -31.89
C PHE A 809 10.34 3.54 -32.99
N ARG A 810 9.60 4.65 -32.91
CA ARG A 810 8.61 5.02 -33.94
C ARG A 810 9.25 5.53 -35.22
N GLY A 811 10.23 6.41 -35.13
CA GLY A 811 10.83 7.09 -36.28
C GLY A 811 11.84 6.24 -37.06
N LYS A 812 12.70 5.49 -36.36
CA LYS A 812 13.83 4.76 -36.97
C LYS A 812 13.57 3.26 -37.09
N VAL A 813 12.95 2.64 -36.08
CA VAL A 813 12.69 1.18 -36.11
C VAL A 813 11.42 0.87 -36.90
N LEU A 814 10.29 1.47 -36.52
CA LEU A 814 9.03 1.27 -37.25
C LEU A 814 8.99 2.05 -38.56
N GLY A 815 9.36 3.33 -38.50
CA GLY A 815 9.26 4.30 -39.59
C GLY A 815 7.99 5.18 -39.47
N PRO A 816 8.03 6.45 -39.93
CA PRO A 816 6.88 7.36 -40.07
C PRO A 816 5.61 6.75 -40.69
N THR A 817 4.46 7.40 -40.48
CA THR A 817 3.15 6.91 -40.94
C THR A 817 3.05 6.83 -42.46
N ASP A 818 3.64 7.78 -43.18
CA ASP A 818 3.83 7.65 -44.62
C ASP A 818 5.06 6.77 -44.90
N PRO A 819 4.91 5.57 -45.48
CA PRO A 819 6.05 4.72 -45.81
C PRO A 819 7.05 5.38 -46.76
N ALA A 820 6.65 6.38 -47.56
CA ALA A 820 7.54 7.09 -48.47
C ALA A 820 8.54 8.01 -47.75
N GLU A 821 8.21 8.44 -46.54
CA GLU A 821 9.08 9.24 -45.66
C GLU A 821 9.89 8.37 -44.70
N ALA A 822 9.65 7.05 -44.69
CA ALA A 822 10.27 6.15 -43.75
C ALA A 822 11.72 5.79 -44.15
N PRO A 823 12.67 5.72 -43.19
CA PRO A 823 14.02 5.24 -43.49
C PRO A 823 13.98 3.87 -44.15
N ALA A 824 14.83 3.62 -45.15
CA ALA A 824 14.78 2.40 -45.97
C ALA A 824 14.95 1.12 -45.12
N GLU A 825 15.72 1.21 -44.05
CA GLU A 825 15.97 0.15 -43.08
C GLU A 825 14.88 -0.02 -42.02
N SER A 826 13.95 0.94 -41.87
CA SER A 826 12.81 0.81 -40.97
C SER A 826 11.82 -0.25 -41.45
N LEU A 827 10.97 -0.77 -40.56
CA LEU A 827 10.01 -1.82 -40.91
C LEU A 827 9.03 -1.36 -42.00
N ARG A 828 8.51 -0.14 -41.93
CA ARG A 828 7.63 0.43 -42.98
C ARG A 828 8.39 0.70 -44.28
N GLY A 829 9.64 1.18 -44.21
CA GLY A 829 10.48 1.38 -45.39
C GLY A 829 10.83 0.07 -46.11
N GLN A 830 11.11 -0.99 -45.34
CA GLN A 830 11.33 -2.33 -45.89
C GLN A 830 10.05 -2.93 -46.48
N ILE A 831 8.89 -2.73 -45.84
CA ILE A 831 7.60 -3.17 -46.40
C ILE A 831 7.29 -2.42 -47.70
N LEU A 832 7.53 -1.11 -47.77
CA LEU A 832 7.32 -0.33 -48.99
C LEU A 832 8.24 -0.76 -50.12
N SER A 833 9.54 -0.93 -49.85
CA SER A 833 10.53 -1.25 -50.89
C SER A 833 10.39 -2.69 -51.41
N LYS A 834 9.90 -3.63 -50.59
CA LYS A 834 9.80 -5.06 -50.91
C LYS A 834 8.36 -5.57 -50.98
N TRP A 835 7.37 -4.70 -51.17
CA TRP A 835 5.95 -5.06 -51.02
C TRP A 835 5.51 -6.26 -51.88
N GLU A 836 5.94 -6.34 -53.15
CA GLU A 836 5.65 -7.46 -54.04
C GLU A 836 6.29 -8.77 -53.55
N GLU A 837 7.57 -8.71 -53.17
CA GLU A 837 8.32 -9.86 -52.64
C GLU A 837 7.71 -10.37 -51.33
N LEU A 838 7.20 -9.46 -50.50
CA LEU A 838 6.53 -9.73 -49.24
C LEU A 838 5.08 -10.22 -49.43
N GLY A 839 4.57 -10.20 -50.66
CA GLY A 839 3.26 -10.75 -51.03
C GLY A 839 2.08 -9.82 -50.82
N LEU A 840 2.31 -8.50 -50.76
CA LEU A 840 1.23 -7.52 -50.70
C LEU A 840 0.57 -7.38 -52.08
N LYS A 841 -0.74 -7.12 -52.10
CA LYS A 841 -1.52 -6.98 -53.35
C LYS A 841 -1.37 -5.61 -54.00
N GLU A 842 -1.10 -4.59 -53.19
CA GLU A 842 -1.00 -3.21 -53.61
C GLU A 842 0.18 -2.56 -52.88
N LYS A 843 0.75 -1.53 -53.52
CA LYS A 843 1.83 -0.73 -52.94
C LYS A 843 1.34 -0.02 -51.67
N PRO A 844 2.07 -0.13 -50.53
CA PRO A 844 1.71 0.57 -49.30
C PRO A 844 1.54 2.08 -49.49
N ASN A 845 0.61 2.65 -48.72
CA ASN A 845 0.31 4.09 -48.67
C ASN A 845 0.08 4.54 -47.22
N VAL A 846 -0.28 5.80 -46.99
CA VAL A 846 -0.50 6.37 -45.65
C VAL A 846 -1.54 5.58 -44.82
N GLY A 847 -2.64 5.15 -45.43
CA GLY A 847 -3.69 4.39 -44.74
C GLY A 847 -3.30 2.91 -44.55
N ASP A 848 -2.75 2.32 -45.59
CA ASP A 848 -2.28 0.94 -45.66
C ASP A 848 -0.74 0.88 -45.64
N ASN A 849 -0.16 1.28 -44.51
CA ASN A 849 1.28 1.44 -44.30
C ASN A 849 1.98 0.20 -43.68
N GLY A 850 1.42 -1.00 -43.87
CA GLY A 850 1.96 -2.24 -43.34
C GLY A 850 1.69 -2.51 -41.87
N MET A 851 2.05 -1.58 -40.97
CA MET A 851 2.05 -1.85 -39.52
C MET A 851 1.64 -0.66 -38.64
N HIS A 852 1.17 -0.99 -37.44
CA HIS A 852 0.86 -0.10 -36.34
C HIS A 852 1.82 -0.32 -35.16
N ALA A 853 2.13 0.74 -34.41
CA ALA A 853 2.70 0.66 -33.07
C ALA A 853 2.15 1.78 -32.19
N SER A 854 2.04 1.52 -30.89
CA SER A 854 1.67 2.48 -29.86
C SER A 854 2.46 3.80 -29.96
N ALA A 855 1.79 4.94 -29.80
CA ALA A 855 2.42 6.26 -29.88
C ALA A 855 3.11 6.70 -28.56
N SER A 856 2.73 6.10 -27.44
CA SER A 856 3.26 6.39 -26.11
C SER A 856 3.09 5.17 -25.16
N PRO A 857 3.76 5.14 -24.00
CA PRO A 857 3.57 4.11 -22.97
C PRO A 857 2.11 3.98 -22.50
N PHE A 858 1.40 5.10 -22.36
CA PHE A 858 0.00 5.12 -21.95
C PHE A 858 -0.91 4.54 -23.04
N GLU A 859 -0.67 4.90 -24.29
CA GLU A 859 -1.38 4.28 -25.43
C GLU A 859 -1.06 2.80 -25.56
N GLY A 860 0.19 2.40 -25.36
CA GLY A 860 0.57 0.98 -25.36
C GLY A 860 -0.17 0.20 -24.28
N PHE A 861 -0.36 0.80 -23.10
CA PHE A 861 -1.25 0.25 -22.09
C PHE A 861 -2.70 0.20 -22.56
N ALA A 862 -3.27 1.30 -23.06
CA ALA A 862 -4.66 1.37 -23.51
C ALA A 862 -4.96 0.33 -24.59
N GLU A 863 -4.02 0.13 -25.52
CA GLU A 863 -4.08 -0.88 -26.57
C GLU A 863 -3.98 -2.31 -26.02
N ARG A 864 -3.06 -2.59 -25.10
CA ARG A 864 -3.00 -3.91 -24.45
C ARG A 864 -4.27 -4.19 -23.63
N ASN A 865 -4.84 -3.17 -22.98
CA ASN A 865 -6.10 -3.29 -22.26
C ASN A 865 -7.27 -3.60 -23.20
N ASN A 866 -7.35 -2.90 -24.34
CA ASN A 866 -8.38 -3.11 -25.36
C ASN A 866 -8.20 -4.45 -26.11
N TRP A 867 -7.05 -4.64 -26.78
CA TRP A 867 -6.81 -5.75 -27.71
C TRP A 867 -6.55 -7.09 -27.02
N LEU A 868 -5.90 -7.07 -25.84
CA LEU A 868 -5.49 -8.28 -25.12
C LEU A 868 -6.26 -8.50 -23.82
N GLU A 869 -7.20 -7.62 -23.49
CA GLU A 869 -8.01 -7.65 -22.26
C GLU A 869 -7.16 -7.72 -20.98
N ILE A 870 -5.94 -7.18 -21.01
CA ILE A 870 -5.05 -7.14 -19.84
C ILE A 870 -5.64 -6.12 -18.84
N PRO A 871 -6.07 -6.54 -17.64
CA PRO A 871 -6.60 -5.61 -16.64
C PRO A 871 -5.58 -4.54 -16.26
N VAL A 872 -6.05 -3.32 -15.92
CA VAL A 872 -5.18 -2.17 -15.56
C VAL A 872 -4.10 -2.55 -14.53
N LYS A 873 -4.48 -3.31 -13.50
CA LYS A 873 -3.57 -3.75 -12.42
C LYS A 873 -2.56 -4.83 -12.84
N ASP A 874 -2.82 -5.56 -13.91
CA ASP A 874 -1.97 -6.63 -14.40
C ASP A 874 -1.02 -6.13 -15.51
N ASP A 875 -1.29 -4.94 -16.07
CA ASP A 875 -0.40 -4.24 -16.99
C ASP A 875 0.72 -3.48 -16.24
N PRO A 876 1.99 -3.55 -16.67
CA PRO A 876 3.09 -2.86 -15.99
C PRO A 876 2.94 -1.34 -15.87
N PHE A 877 2.40 -0.68 -16.90
CA PHE A 877 2.20 0.77 -16.89
C PHE A 877 0.90 1.13 -16.16
N GLY A 878 -0.19 0.39 -16.41
CA GLY A 878 -1.46 0.55 -15.71
C GLY A 878 -1.33 0.38 -14.18
N ALA A 879 -0.59 -0.62 -13.72
CA ALA A 879 -0.32 -0.84 -12.29
C ALA A 879 0.44 0.32 -11.65
N ARG A 880 1.34 0.97 -12.40
CA ARG A 880 2.09 2.15 -11.92
C ARG A 880 1.21 3.38 -11.83
N LEU A 881 0.30 3.59 -12.76
CA LEU A 881 -0.68 4.68 -12.67
C LEU A 881 -1.53 4.54 -11.40
N LEU A 882 -2.00 3.32 -11.09
CA LEU A 882 -2.71 3.06 -9.83
C LEU A 882 -1.83 3.37 -8.61
N GLN A 883 -0.56 2.96 -8.62
CA GLN A 883 0.40 3.27 -7.54
C GLN A 883 0.68 4.76 -7.38
N ARG A 884 0.62 5.54 -8.47
CA ARG A 884 0.77 7.00 -8.49
C ARG A 884 -0.57 7.74 -8.26
N GLY A 885 -1.59 7.03 -7.78
CA GLY A 885 -2.86 7.61 -7.35
C GLY A 885 -3.84 7.91 -8.48
N PHE A 886 -3.72 7.32 -9.67
CA PHE A 886 -4.80 7.40 -10.64
C PHE A 886 -5.91 6.43 -10.26
N SER A 887 -7.18 6.86 -10.34
CA SER A 887 -8.31 5.96 -10.26
C SER A 887 -8.47 5.16 -11.55
N GLU A 888 -9.00 3.93 -11.46
CA GLU A 888 -9.27 3.12 -12.64
C GLU A 888 -10.28 3.80 -13.59
N SER A 889 -11.23 4.56 -13.03
CA SER A 889 -12.19 5.34 -13.82
C SER A 889 -11.52 6.45 -14.63
N LEU A 890 -10.57 7.19 -14.04
CA LEU A 890 -9.81 8.21 -14.74
C LEU A 890 -8.92 7.60 -15.83
N ILE A 891 -8.24 6.49 -15.53
CA ILE A 891 -7.43 5.76 -16.49
C ILE A 891 -8.27 5.38 -17.71
N ARG A 892 -9.44 4.75 -17.49
CA ARG A 892 -10.35 4.37 -18.58
C ARG A 892 -10.87 5.56 -19.37
N ALA A 893 -11.23 6.64 -18.70
CA ALA A 893 -11.69 7.87 -19.35
C ALA A 893 -10.59 8.49 -20.23
N TRP A 894 -9.33 8.39 -19.82
CA TRP A 894 -8.19 8.91 -20.57
C TRP A 894 -7.69 7.97 -21.66
N SER A 895 -7.90 6.66 -21.53
CA SER A 895 -7.55 5.65 -22.55
C SER A 895 -8.35 5.78 -23.86
N VAL A 896 -9.32 6.69 -23.93
CA VAL A 896 -10.10 7.00 -25.15
C VAL A 896 -9.80 8.38 -25.72
N ASP A 897 -8.65 8.96 -25.32
CA ASP A 897 -8.13 10.23 -25.78
C ASP A 897 -9.09 11.44 -25.65
N PRO A 898 -9.51 11.78 -24.42
CA PRO A 898 -10.36 12.93 -24.19
C PRO A 898 -9.58 14.23 -24.42
N GLN A 899 -10.33 15.31 -24.68
CA GLN A 899 -9.78 16.66 -24.59
C GLN A 899 -9.70 17.08 -23.12
N VAL A 900 -8.53 17.54 -22.70
CA VAL A 900 -8.25 18.02 -21.35
C VAL A 900 -7.58 19.40 -21.41
N ASN A 901 -7.64 20.14 -20.31
CA ASN A 901 -6.93 21.40 -20.13
C ASN A 901 -5.42 21.14 -20.12
N ILE A 902 -4.73 21.58 -21.17
CA ILE A 902 -3.27 21.43 -21.34
C ILE A 902 -2.53 22.70 -20.95
N ALA A 903 -3.20 23.85 -20.99
CA ALA A 903 -2.72 25.16 -20.53
C ALA A 903 -3.92 26.08 -20.26
N PRO A 904 -3.82 27.12 -19.42
CA PRO A 904 -4.94 28.01 -19.09
C PRO A 904 -5.73 28.47 -20.33
N GLY A 905 -7.02 28.12 -20.40
CA GLY A 905 -7.91 28.43 -21.52
C GLY A 905 -7.71 27.58 -22.79
N LYS A 906 -6.87 26.54 -22.76
CA LYS A 906 -6.51 25.69 -23.91
C LYS A 906 -6.78 24.21 -23.63
N GLN A 907 -7.69 23.63 -24.41
CA GLN A 907 -7.96 22.19 -24.43
C GLN A 907 -7.05 21.48 -25.46
N GLY A 908 -6.68 20.24 -25.20
CA GLY A 908 -5.93 19.38 -26.11
C GLY A 908 -6.10 17.89 -25.80
N SER A 909 -5.76 17.04 -26.77
CA SER A 909 -5.83 15.57 -26.61
C SER A 909 -4.82 15.11 -25.54
N VAL A 910 -5.21 14.11 -24.74
CA VAL A 910 -4.30 13.47 -23.79
C VAL A 910 -3.18 12.75 -24.53
N PHE A 911 -3.49 12.00 -25.59
CA PHE A 911 -2.50 11.22 -26.34
C PHE A 911 -1.48 12.14 -27.04
N ASP A 912 -1.92 13.25 -27.63
CA ASP A 912 -1.03 14.25 -28.25
C ASP A 912 0.00 14.81 -27.24
N GLN A 913 -0.34 14.88 -25.95
CA GLN A 913 0.61 15.35 -24.92
C GLN A 913 1.63 14.29 -24.50
N LEU A 914 1.41 13.03 -24.85
CA LEU A 914 2.20 11.88 -24.39
C LEU A 914 3.01 11.23 -25.52
N GLU A 915 2.71 11.60 -26.77
CA GLU A 915 3.38 11.08 -27.95
C GLU A 915 4.91 11.17 -27.83
N ASP A 916 5.60 10.09 -28.18
CA ASP A 916 7.06 9.96 -28.17
C ASP A 916 7.75 10.09 -26.81
N LEU A 917 7.00 10.20 -25.70
CA LEU A 917 7.58 10.17 -24.36
C LEU A 917 7.94 8.75 -23.93
N ASP A 918 9.11 8.58 -23.31
CA ASP A 918 9.47 7.34 -22.63
C ASP A 918 8.64 7.13 -21.36
N THR A 919 8.59 5.89 -20.85
CA THR A 919 7.76 5.48 -19.70
C THR A 919 7.83 6.44 -18.51
N ALA A 920 9.03 6.90 -18.11
CA ALA A 920 9.18 7.80 -16.97
C ALA A 920 8.57 9.20 -17.25
N ALA A 921 8.93 9.81 -18.39
CA ALA A 921 8.41 11.13 -18.77
C ALA A 921 6.89 11.11 -19.01
N CYS A 922 6.37 10.02 -19.59
CA CYS A 922 4.94 9.83 -19.80
C CYS A 922 4.16 9.79 -18.46
N LEU A 923 4.69 9.13 -17.42
CA LEU A 923 4.07 9.11 -16.10
C LEU A 923 4.02 10.50 -15.46
N GLU A 924 5.12 11.24 -15.51
CA GLU A 924 5.18 12.59 -14.94
C GLU A 924 4.26 13.56 -15.70
N LYS A 925 4.17 13.45 -17.03
CA LYS A 925 3.25 14.27 -17.83
C LYS A 925 1.79 13.99 -17.52
N LEU A 926 1.43 12.72 -17.31
CA LEU A 926 0.09 12.33 -16.89
C LEU A 926 -0.26 12.93 -15.52
N LEU A 927 0.67 12.92 -14.56
CA LEU A 927 0.46 13.53 -13.24
C LEU A 927 0.23 15.05 -13.34
N GLU A 928 1.06 15.73 -14.14
CA GLU A 928 0.88 17.16 -14.44
C GLU A 928 -0.52 17.46 -15.02
N LEU A 929 -0.97 16.67 -16.00
CA LEU A 929 -2.30 16.84 -16.59
C LEU A 929 -3.41 16.55 -15.58
N LYS A 930 -3.22 15.55 -14.69
CA LYS A 930 -4.22 15.15 -13.68
C LYS A 930 -4.46 16.30 -12.70
N ASP A 931 -3.39 16.99 -12.32
CA ASP A 931 -3.43 18.10 -11.37
C ASP A 931 -3.94 19.40 -12.00
N ARG A 932 -3.80 19.58 -13.31
CA ARG A 932 -4.39 20.73 -14.03
C ARG A 932 -5.89 20.60 -14.25
N ASN A 933 -6.40 19.38 -14.37
CA ASN A 933 -7.79 19.09 -14.73
C ASN A 933 -8.65 18.77 -13.50
N LEU A 934 -8.61 19.66 -12.51
CA LEU A 934 -9.39 19.55 -11.29
C LEU A 934 -10.78 20.13 -11.49
N MET A 935 -11.79 19.34 -11.14
CA MET A 935 -13.18 19.76 -11.19
C MET A 935 -13.71 20.01 -9.78
N ASN A 936 -14.35 21.15 -9.58
CA ASN A 936 -15.26 21.37 -8.46
C ASN A 936 -16.57 20.65 -8.75
N ALA A 937 -17.17 20.03 -7.75
CA ALA A 937 -18.51 19.46 -7.85
C ALA A 937 -19.30 19.80 -6.60
N ALA A 938 -20.55 20.24 -6.77
CA ALA A 938 -21.45 20.64 -5.66
C ALA A 938 -22.84 20.01 -5.78
N PHE A 939 -23.54 19.97 -4.65
CA PHE A 939 -24.97 19.69 -4.57
C PHE A 939 -25.71 21.00 -4.27
N VAL A 940 -26.68 21.33 -5.12
CA VAL A 940 -27.47 22.56 -5.06
C VAL A 940 -28.93 22.15 -4.98
N PHE A 941 -29.74 22.77 -4.13
CA PHE A 941 -31.19 22.51 -4.16
C PHE A 941 -32.03 23.74 -3.85
N ILE A 942 -33.22 23.77 -4.44
CA ILE A 942 -34.27 24.76 -4.19
C ILE A 942 -35.01 24.36 -2.93
N LYS A 943 -35.10 25.28 -1.96
CA LYS A 943 -35.78 25.06 -0.68
C LYS A 943 -37.30 24.97 -0.88
N PRO A 944 -38.04 24.26 0.00
CA PRO A 944 -39.48 24.03 -0.17
C PRO A 944 -40.34 25.28 -0.39
N HIS A 945 -40.03 26.42 0.25
CA HIS A 945 -40.80 27.66 0.08
C HIS A 945 -40.67 28.29 -1.31
N ALA A 946 -39.59 27.99 -2.04
CA ALA A 946 -39.30 28.51 -3.38
C ALA A 946 -39.51 27.47 -4.48
N MET A 947 -40.13 26.33 -4.15
CA MET A 947 -40.32 25.24 -5.08
C MET A 947 -41.44 25.58 -6.08
N THR A 948 -41.08 26.27 -7.17
CA THR A 948 -41.93 26.55 -8.34
C THR A 948 -41.21 26.21 -9.65
N GLU A 949 -41.94 25.93 -10.73
CA GLU A 949 -41.32 25.66 -12.04
C GLU A 949 -40.46 26.82 -12.56
N LYS A 950 -40.86 28.07 -12.26
CA LYS A 950 -40.09 29.26 -12.64
C LYS A 950 -38.75 29.34 -11.92
N VAL A 951 -38.70 28.97 -10.64
CA VAL A 951 -37.42 28.94 -9.88
C VAL A 951 -36.52 27.80 -10.36
N LYS A 952 -37.09 26.63 -10.73
CA LYS A 952 -36.30 25.55 -11.36
C LYS A 952 -35.61 26.02 -12.64
N GLU A 953 -36.36 26.66 -13.52
CA GLU A 953 -35.85 27.16 -14.79
C GLU A 953 -34.79 28.26 -14.58
N LEU A 954 -35.03 29.18 -13.64
CA LEU A 954 -34.07 30.20 -13.25
C LEU A 954 -32.75 29.58 -12.74
N ALA A 955 -32.83 28.59 -11.84
CA ALA A 955 -31.65 27.92 -11.31
C ALA A 955 -30.88 27.17 -12.41
N LYS A 956 -31.58 26.41 -13.25
CA LYS A 956 -30.99 25.62 -14.35
C LYS A 956 -30.25 26.50 -15.35
N THR A 957 -30.92 27.54 -15.87
CA THR A 957 -30.35 28.48 -16.83
C THR A 957 -29.24 29.33 -16.23
N GLY A 958 -29.39 29.75 -14.96
CA GLY A 958 -28.36 30.52 -14.25
C GLY A 958 -27.06 29.75 -14.07
N LEU A 959 -27.14 28.46 -13.71
CA LEU A 959 -25.98 27.57 -13.62
C LEU A 959 -25.33 27.36 -15.00
N GLN A 960 -26.12 27.02 -16.02
CA GLN A 960 -25.60 26.79 -17.38
C GLN A 960 -24.92 28.02 -17.99
N LYS A 961 -25.45 29.22 -17.73
CA LYS A 961 -24.87 30.48 -18.20
C LYS A 961 -23.46 30.74 -17.65
N GLN A 962 -23.15 30.21 -16.47
CA GLN A 962 -21.82 30.30 -15.85
C GLN A 962 -20.87 29.18 -16.30
N GLY A 963 -21.26 28.37 -17.30
CA GLY A 963 -20.46 27.23 -17.75
C GLY A 963 -20.48 26.05 -16.77
N ILE A 964 -21.37 26.05 -15.78
CA ILE A 964 -21.49 24.98 -14.81
C ILE A 964 -22.30 23.84 -15.43
N LYS A 965 -21.70 22.65 -15.47
CA LYS A 965 -22.33 21.45 -16.02
C LYS A 965 -23.26 20.83 -15.00
N ILE A 966 -24.49 20.56 -15.38
CA ILE A 966 -25.44 19.79 -14.57
C ILE A 966 -25.21 18.31 -14.86
N LEU A 967 -24.71 17.57 -13.86
CA LEU A 967 -24.49 16.12 -13.95
C LEU A 967 -25.80 15.34 -13.76
N LYS A 968 -26.64 15.81 -12.83
CA LYS A 968 -27.92 15.19 -12.49
C LYS A 968 -28.85 16.24 -11.89
N GLU A 969 -30.14 16.12 -12.15
CA GLU A 969 -31.18 16.92 -11.49
C GLU A 969 -32.39 16.05 -11.14
N GLY A 970 -33.20 16.47 -10.18
CA GLY A 970 -34.40 15.73 -9.80
C GLY A 970 -35.12 16.30 -8.60
N SER A 971 -36.24 15.66 -8.22
CA SER A 971 -37.03 16.05 -7.05
C SER A 971 -36.97 15.00 -5.95
N LEU A 972 -36.92 15.45 -4.69
CA LEU A 972 -37.03 14.61 -3.50
C LEU A 972 -38.24 15.09 -2.67
N LYS A 973 -39.17 14.17 -2.41
CA LYS A 973 -40.38 14.46 -1.64
C LYS A 973 -40.15 14.35 -0.14
N ALA A 974 -40.98 15.03 0.63
CA ALA A 974 -40.95 15.07 2.09
C ALA A 974 -40.85 13.68 2.74
N GLU A 975 -41.58 12.70 2.22
CA GLU A 975 -41.59 11.34 2.78
C GLU A 975 -40.21 10.67 2.68
N THR A 976 -39.51 10.89 1.56
CA THR A 976 -38.15 10.36 1.38
C THR A 976 -37.15 11.09 2.26
N ILE A 977 -37.29 12.42 2.38
CA ILE A 977 -36.42 13.25 3.22
C ILE A 977 -36.56 12.85 4.70
N ASP A 978 -37.80 12.65 5.15
CA ASP A 978 -38.13 12.27 6.53
C ASP A 978 -37.67 10.85 6.84
N GLN A 979 -38.05 9.88 6.00
CA GLN A 979 -37.71 8.46 6.19
C GLN A 979 -36.20 8.22 6.26
N LYS A 980 -35.43 8.91 5.41
CA LYS A 980 -33.97 8.79 5.36
C LYS A 980 -33.25 9.78 6.28
N LYS A 981 -33.98 10.65 7.00
CA LYS A 981 -33.43 11.71 7.86
C LYS A 981 -32.41 12.60 7.12
N LEU A 982 -32.65 12.89 5.82
CA LEU A 982 -31.67 13.60 4.97
C LEU A 982 -31.37 15.00 5.49
N ILE A 983 -32.41 15.73 5.93
CA ILE A 983 -32.23 17.08 6.48
C ILE A 983 -31.60 17.06 7.87
N ASP A 984 -31.81 15.99 8.64
CA ASP A 984 -31.17 15.79 9.94
C ASP A 984 -29.67 15.52 9.77
N GLN A 985 -29.27 14.72 8.76
CA GLN A 985 -27.87 14.51 8.41
C GLN A 985 -27.21 15.77 7.84
N HIS A 986 -27.95 16.54 7.02
CA HIS A 986 -27.49 17.81 6.47
C HIS A 986 -27.16 18.84 7.55
N TYR A 987 -27.98 18.90 8.61
CA TYR A 987 -27.78 19.80 9.75
C TYR A 987 -27.34 19.04 11.01
N TYR A 988 -26.49 18.02 10.85
CA TYR A 988 -26.16 17.06 11.91
C TYR A 988 -25.72 17.73 13.21
N ALA A 989 -24.93 18.80 13.16
CA ALA A 989 -24.45 19.51 14.35
C ALA A 989 -25.58 20.00 15.28
N ILE A 990 -26.75 20.38 14.76
CA ILE A 990 -27.91 20.77 15.58
C ILE A 990 -28.95 19.66 15.67
N ALA A 991 -29.11 18.88 14.60
CA ALA A 991 -30.09 17.80 14.50
C ALA A 991 -29.73 16.63 15.41
N SER A 992 -28.43 16.33 15.60
CA SER A 992 -28.03 15.19 16.40
C SER A 992 -28.48 15.30 17.85
N LYS A 993 -28.57 16.52 18.39
CA LYS A 993 -29.09 16.80 19.73
C LYS A 993 -30.62 16.90 19.78
N ALA A 994 -31.26 17.09 18.63
CA ALA A 994 -32.71 17.27 18.52
C ALA A 994 -33.46 15.97 18.16
N THR A 995 -32.84 15.06 17.40
CA THR A 995 -33.58 13.95 16.75
C THR A 995 -32.82 12.61 16.66
N ILE A 996 -31.52 12.58 17.02
CA ILE A 996 -30.66 11.40 16.81
C ILE A 996 -30.18 10.82 18.14
N LEU A 997 -29.45 11.61 18.94
CA LEU A 997 -28.88 11.19 20.21
C LEU A 997 -29.96 11.16 21.29
N LYS A 998 -29.90 10.13 22.14
CA LYS A 998 -30.70 10.05 23.36
C LYS A 998 -30.07 10.90 24.46
N PRO A 999 -30.86 11.35 25.45
CA PRO A 999 -30.38 12.22 26.53
C PRO A 999 -29.10 11.76 27.23
N ASP A 1000 -28.97 10.46 27.51
CA ASP A 1000 -27.82 9.84 28.16
C ASP A 1000 -26.56 9.81 27.27
N GLN A 1001 -26.70 10.06 25.98
CA GLN A 1001 -25.61 10.14 25.00
C GLN A 1001 -25.15 11.59 24.76
N LEU A 1002 -25.79 12.58 25.36
CA LEU A 1002 -25.43 13.98 25.20
C LEU A 1002 -24.29 14.37 26.16
N ASN A 1003 -23.23 14.98 25.62
CA ASN A 1003 -22.14 15.53 26.43
C ASN A 1003 -22.51 16.91 26.99
N VAL A 1004 -23.39 16.92 28.00
CA VAL A 1004 -23.89 18.14 28.65
C VAL A 1004 -22.86 18.65 29.66
N PRO A 1005 -22.47 19.95 29.61
CA PRO A 1005 -21.72 20.59 30.69
C PRO A 1005 -22.58 20.64 31.96
N ALA A 1006 -22.37 19.66 32.85
CA ALA A 1006 -23.24 19.41 34.00
C ALA A 1006 -23.27 20.58 35.00
N ASP A 1007 -22.16 21.28 35.13
CA ASP A 1007 -22.02 22.52 35.91
C ASP A 1007 -22.97 23.61 35.41
N LYS A 1008 -22.95 23.90 34.10
CA LYS A 1008 -23.82 24.90 33.48
C LYS A 1008 -25.29 24.51 33.52
N PHE A 1009 -25.58 23.22 33.34
CA PHE A 1009 -26.94 22.70 33.44
C PHE A 1009 -27.50 22.91 34.85
N GLN A 1010 -26.70 22.55 35.88
CA GLN A 1010 -27.10 22.70 37.27
C GLN A 1010 -27.25 24.17 37.68
N GLU A 1011 -26.36 25.06 37.22
CA GLU A 1011 -26.48 26.50 37.47
C GLU A 1011 -27.78 27.08 36.89
N GLN A 1012 -28.17 26.66 35.67
CA GLN A 1012 -29.38 27.16 35.01
C GLN A 1012 -30.67 26.62 35.63
N PHE A 1013 -30.72 25.32 35.92
CA PHE A 1013 -31.97 24.62 36.23
C PHE A 1013 -32.10 24.20 37.69
N GLY A 1014 -31.06 24.38 38.51
CA GLY A 1014 -31.08 24.08 39.94
C GLY A 1014 -31.11 22.58 40.29
N VAL A 1015 -30.96 21.71 39.29
CA VAL A 1015 -30.97 20.24 39.42
C VAL A 1015 -29.72 19.68 38.76
N SER A 1016 -29.06 18.70 39.38
CA SER A 1016 -27.87 18.09 38.76
C SER A 1016 -28.23 17.29 37.50
N TRP A 1017 -27.28 17.14 36.58
CA TRP A 1017 -27.50 16.39 35.35
C TRP A 1017 -27.90 14.93 35.61
N GLU A 1018 -27.29 14.28 36.61
CA GLU A 1018 -27.63 12.91 37.01
C GLU A 1018 -29.06 12.79 37.54
N GLU A 1019 -29.52 13.76 38.34
CA GLU A 1019 -30.90 13.81 38.85
C GLU A 1019 -31.90 14.05 37.72
N ALA A 1020 -31.57 14.95 36.78
CA ALA A 1020 -32.41 15.21 35.61
C ALA A 1020 -32.60 13.94 34.76
N LEU A 1021 -31.51 13.21 34.46
CA LEU A 1021 -31.61 11.93 33.74
C LEU A 1021 -32.43 10.88 34.50
N LYS A 1022 -32.19 10.71 35.82
CA LYS A 1022 -32.95 9.77 36.67
C LYS A 1022 -34.43 10.11 36.77
N SER A 1023 -34.81 11.39 36.61
CA SER A 1023 -36.20 11.83 36.67
C SER A 1023 -37.03 11.38 35.46
N GLY A 1024 -36.39 10.97 34.35
CA GLY A 1024 -37.07 10.64 33.10
C GLY A 1024 -37.69 11.84 32.38
N LYS A 1025 -37.35 13.08 32.78
CA LYS A 1025 -37.90 14.33 32.23
C LYS A 1025 -37.04 14.98 31.14
N VAL A 1026 -36.04 14.28 30.63
CA VAL A 1026 -35.09 14.82 29.66
C VAL A 1026 -35.30 14.15 28.33
N PHE A 1027 -35.44 14.93 27.26
CA PHE A 1027 -35.69 14.44 25.91
C PHE A 1027 -34.93 15.26 24.87
N ASN A 1028 -34.56 14.63 23.76
CA ASN A 1028 -34.31 15.40 22.54
C ASN A 1028 -35.64 15.97 22.00
N ALA A 1029 -35.60 16.93 21.09
CA ALA A 1029 -36.82 17.57 20.58
C ALA A 1029 -37.84 16.60 19.95
N MET A 1030 -37.40 15.59 19.21
CA MET A 1030 -38.28 14.63 18.54
C MET A 1030 -39.01 13.72 19.55
N ASP A 1031 -38.26 13.15 20.50
CA ASP A 1031 -38.81 12.34 21.59
C ASP A 1031 -39.69 13.21 22.50
N GLY A 1032 -39.32 14.48 22.69
CA GLY A 1032 -40.09 15.47 23.43
C GLY A 1032 -41.44 15.76 22.78
N CYS A 1033 -41.48 15.96 21.45
CA CYS A 1033 -42.74 16.10 20.70
C CYS A 1033 -43.63 14.86 20.91
N GLN A 1034 -43.05 13.66 20.82
CA GLN A 1034 -43.77 12.41 21.02
C GLN A 1034 -44.29 12.25 22.47
N HIS A 1035 -43.46 12.59 23.47
CA HIS A 1035 -43.80 12.50 24.89
C HIS A 1035 -44.90 13.48 25.28
N LEU A 1036 -44.80 14.72 24.80
CA LEU A 1036 -45.77 15.78 25.06
C LEU A 1036 -47.04 15.64 24.21
N GLY A 1037 -46.98 14.87 23.11
CA GLY A 1037 -48.07 14.70 22.16
C GLY A 1037 -48.34 15.96 21.33
N ILE A 1038 -47.28 16.70 20.99
CA ILE A 1038 -47.33 17.96 20.25
C ILE A 1038 -46.63 17.86 18.91
N ASP A 1039 -47.00 18.71 17.95
CA ASP A 1039 -46.34 18.82 16.65
C ASP A 1039 -45.13 19.78 16.65
N ALA A 1040 -44.46 19.89 15.50
CA ALA A 1040 -43.28 20.74 15.35
C ALA A 1040 -43.55 22.25 15.52
N GLY A 1041 -44.75 22.72 15.16
CA GLY A 1041 -45.15 24.12 15.34
C GLY A 1041 -45.47 24.42 16.79
N GLU A 1042 -46.17 23.50 17.46
CA GLU A 1042 -46.44 23.58 18.89
C GLU A 1042 -45.16 23.52 19.73
N MET A 1043 -44.19 22.68 19.35
CA MET A 1043 -42.86 22.64 19.96
C MET A 1043 -42.11 23.98 19.80
N ASP A 1044 -42.15 24.60 18.62
CA ASP A 1044 -41.50 25.88 18.38
C ASP A 1044 -42.15 27.03 19.16
N ALA A 1045 -43.48 27.00 19.31
CA ALA A 1045 -44.20 27.92 20.17
C ALA A 1045 -43.80 27.76 21.65
N ALA A 1046 -43.78 26.53 22.16
CA ALA A 1046 -43.38 26.24 23.54
C ALA A 1046 -41.89 26.58 23.79
N TRP A 1047 -41.02 26.30 22.82
CA TRP A 1047 -39.60 26.68 22.85
C TRP A 1047 -39.41 28.20 22.87
N SER A 1048 -40.20 28.94 22.09
CA SER A 1048 -40.19 30.41 22.07
C SER A 1048 -40.67 31.01 23.38
N GLN A 1049 -41.67 30.41 24.02
CA GLN A 1049 -42.13 30.80 25.35
C GLN A 1049 -41.05 30.54 26.41
N ALA A 1050 -40.41 29.37 26.39
CA ALA A 1050 -39.28 29.09 27.27
C ALA A 1050 -38.15 30.12 27.06
N LYS A 1051 -37.91 30.56 25.81
CA LYS A 1051 -36.89 31.57 25.49
C LYS A 1051 -37.23 32.93 26.07
N ALA A 1052 -38.48 33.37 25.92
CA ALA A 1052 -38.98 34.60 26.52
C ALA A 1052 -38.91 34.55 28.06
N ALA A 1053 -39.19 33.39 28.65
CA ALA A 1053 -39.12 33.14 30.08
C ALA A 1053 -37.69 32.93 30.62
N LYS A 1054 -36.66 33.05 29.77
CA LYS A 1054 -35.24 32.78 30.11
C LYS A 1054 -35.00 31.38 30.69
N LYS A 1055 -35.83 30.41 30.31
CA LYS A 1055 -35.73 28.98 30.66
C LYS A 1055 -34.89 28.18 29.67
N LEU A 1056 -33.98 28.85 28.94
CA LEU A 1056 -33.03 28.21 28.03
C LEU A 1056 -31.59 28.51 28.41
N ILE A 1057 -30.74 27.53 28.17
CA ILE A 1057 -29.29 27.68 28.18
C ILE A 1057 -28.69 27.26 26.84
N LYS A 1058 -27.69 28.04 26.40
CA LYS A 1058 -26.80 27.68 25.30
C LYS A 1058 -25.48 27.16 25.89
N PHE A 1059 -25.15 25.91 25.60
CA PHE A 1059 -23.89 25.32 26.06
C PHE A 1059 -22.70 25.73 25.16
N GLY A 1060 -22.95 25.93 23.86
CA GLY A 1060 -21.96 26.29 22.83
C GLY A 1060 -22.33 25.67 21.48
N GLY A 1061 -21.81 26.18 20.35
CA GLY A 1061 -21.89 25.51 19.04
C GLY A 1061 -23.26 25.00 18.59
N GLY A 1062 -24.35 25.76 18.83
CA GLY A 1062 -25.71 25.33 18.44
C GLY A 1062 -26.37 24.29 19.38
N PHE A 1063 -25.77 24.01 20.54
CA PHE A 1063 -26.29 23.10 21.55
C PHE A 1063 -27.05 23.86 22.66
N TYR A 1064 -28.36 23.63 22.73
CA TYR A 1064 -29.29 24.31 23.63
C TYR A 1064 -30.13 23.31 24.40
N CYS A 1065 -30.44 23.64 25.66
CA CYS A 1065 -31.49 22.98 26.44
C CYS A 1065 -32.50 24.02 26.91
N GLY A 1066 -33.78 23.67 26.87
CA GLY A 1066 -34.87 24.47 27.40
C GLY A 1066 -35.76 23.67 28.33
N LEU A 1067 -36.19 24.27 29.44
CA LEU A 1067 -37.29 23.72 30.24
C LEU A 1067 -38.61 24.13 29.57
N VAL A 1068 -39.20 23.17 28.85
CA VAL A 1068 -40.40 23.36 28.04
C VAL A 1068 -41.63 23.00 28.86
N GLU A 1069 -42.62 23.90 28.84
CA GLU A 1069 -43.89 23.76 29.53
C GLU A 1069 -45.02 23.75 28.50
N VAL A 1070 -45.87 22.74 28.57
CA VAL A 1070 -47.06 22.59 27.73
C VAL A 1070 -48.26 22.45 28.65
N GLU A 1071 -49.35 23.14 28.34
CA GLU A 1071 -50.55 23.15 29.18
C GLU A 1071 -51.07 21.72 29.44
N GLY A 1072 -51.29 21.39 30.71
CA GLY A 1072 -51.73 20.05 31.13
C GLY A 1072 -50.66 18.96 31.10
N LYS A 1073 -49.39 19.29 30.86
CA LYS A 1073 -48.24 18.37 30.91
C LYS A 1073 -47.22 18.81 31.97
N GLU A 1074 -46.45 17.86 32.48
CA GLU A 1074 -45.33 18.21 33.36
C GLU A 1074 -44.21 18.92 32.57
N PRO A 1075 -43.48 19.89 33.17
CA PRO A 1075 -42.32 20.51 32.55
C PRO A 1075 -41.22 19.49 32.25
N VAL A 1076 -40.62 19.57 31.06
CA VAL A 1076 -39.56 18.67 30.60
C VAL A 1076 -38.38 19.43 30.00
N TYR A 1077 -37.18 18.85 30.10
CA TYR A 1077 -35.96 19.40 29.51
C TYR A 1077 -35.85 18.92 28.06
N ILE A 1078 -35.95 19.85 27.11
CA ILE A 1078 -35.86 19.58 25.68
C ILE A 1078 -34.53 20.10 25.14
N PHE A 1079 -33.86 19.30 24.33
CA PHE A 1079 -32.67 19.73 23.60
C PHE A 1079 -32.99 20.14 22.17
N ASN A 1080 -32.52 21.33 21.78
CA ASN A 1080 -32.66 21.92 20.44
C ASN A 1080 -34.10 21.92 19.86
N GLY A 1081 -35.12 22.29 20.66
CA GLY A 1081 -36.54 22.28 20.27
C GLY A 1081 -36.85 23.07 18.98
N PHE A 1082 -36.18 24.20 18.76
CA PHE A 1082 -36.33 25.02 17.53
C PHE A 1082 -36.06 24.23 16.23
N PHE A 1083 -35.28 23.15 16.29
CA PHE A 1083 -34.95 22.37 15.10
C PHE A 1083 -36.18 21.69 14.49
N MET A 1084 -37.21 21.40 15.29
CA MET A 1084 -38.42 20.72 14.80
C MET A 1084 -39.18 21.56 13.77
N ALA A 1085 -39.32 22.88 13.99
CA ALA A 1085 -39.93 23.77 13.00
C ALA A 1085 -39.10 23.86 11.71
N MET A 1086 -37.77 23.94 11.83
CA MET A 1086 -36.86 23.94 10.68
C MET A 1086 -36.98 22.64 9.87
N ARG A 1087 -36.97 21.50 10.55
CA ARG A 1087 -37.14 20.15 9.97
C ARG A 1087 -38.49 19.98 9.28
N SER A 1088 -39.57 20.50 9.88
CA SER A 1088 -40.94 20.39 9.37
C SER A 1088 -41.11 20.99 7.98
N LYS A 1089 -40.38 22.08 7.65
CA LYS A 1089 -40.42 22.69 6.31
C LYS A 1089 -40.09 21.68 5.20
N PHE A 1090 -39.22 20.72 5.47
CA PHE A 1090 -38.76 19.71 4.52
C PHE A 1090 -39.50 18.38 4.62
N THR A 1091 -40.06 18.06 5.78
CA THR A 1091 -40.64 16.73 6.10
C THR A 1091 -42.16 16.72 6.16
N LYS A 1092 -42.81 17.89 6.16
CA LYS A 1092 -44.27 17.99 6.10
C LYS A 1092 -44.81 17.39 4.79
N PRO A 1093 -45.87 16.57 4.83
CA PRO A 1093 -46.50 16.02 3.62
C PRO A 1093 -46.82 17.11 2.59
N GLY A 1094 -46.46 16.86 1.33
CA GLY A 1094 -46.61 17.82 0.23
C GLY A 1094 -45.40 18.76 0.02
N SER A 1095 -44.44 18.82 0.94
CA SER A 1095 -43.16 19.49 0.70
C SER A 1095 -42.27 18.67 -0.23
N SER A 1096 -41.40 19.36 -0.98
CA SER A 1096 -40.34 18.73 -1.77
C SER A 1096 -39.19 19.72 -2.00
N ILE A 1097 -38.03 19.19 -2.39
CA ILE A 1097 -36.94 19.97 -2.97
C ILE A 1097 -36.75 19.58 -4.43
N TYR A 1098 -36.09 20.46 -5.18
CA TYR A 1098 -35.54 20.15 -6.50
C TYR A 1098 -34.04 20.42 -6.48
N TYR A 1099 -33.24 19.41 -6.82
CA TYR A 1099 -31.78 19.44 -6.70
C TYR A 1099 -31.08 19.42 -8.06
N PHE A 1100 -29.84 19.91 -8.05
CA PHE A 1100 -28.85 19.82 -9.11
C PHE A 1100 -27.55 19.30 -8.49
N SER A 1101 -27.00 18.22 -9.05
CA SER A 1101 -25.60 17.85 -8.87
C SER A 1101 -24.84 18.48 -10.02
N VAL A 1102 -23.86 19.32 -9.70
CA VAL A 1102 -23.17 20.17 -10.69
C VAL A 1102 -21.66 19.99 -10.63
N GLU A 1103 -20.99 20.30 -11.72
CA GLU A 1103 -19.53 20.22 -11.87
C GLU A 1103 -19.00 21.39 -12.73
N TRP A 1104 -17.82 21.92 -12.39
CA TRP A 1104 -17.14 22.98 -13.15
C TRP A 1104 -15.61 22.95 -12.95
N ASP A 1105 -14.87 23.57 -13.85
CA ASP A 1105 -13.41 23.70 -13.75
C ASP A 1105 -13.03 24.57 -12.53
N ALA A 1106 -12.28 23.98 -11.59
CA ALA A 1106 -11.90 24.65 -10.35
C ALA A 1106 -10.99 25.87 -10.57
N ASN A 1107 -10.31 25.95 -11.71
CA ASN A 1107 -9.49 27.10 -12.08
C ASN A 1107 -10.29 28.22 -12.74
N ALA A 1108 -11.46 27.91 -13.32
CA ALA A 1108 -12.29 28.88 -14.01
C ALA A 1108 -13.23 29.65 -13.07
N LEU A 1109 -13.70 28.99 -12.01
CA LEU A 1109 -14.60 29.57 -11.01
C LEU A 1109 -14.24 29.02 -9.62
N SER A 1110 -13.78 29.90 -8.73
CA SER A 1110 -13.47 29.51 -7.36
C SER A 1110 -14.73 29.14 -6.58
N TRP A 1111 -14.58 28.35 -5.53
CA TRP A 1111 -15.71 27.98 -4.67
C TRP A 1111 -16.37 29.19 -4.01
N ALA A 1112 -15.57 30.13 -3.53
CA ALA A 1112 -16.03 31.40 -2.96
C ALA A 1112 -16.86 32.21 -3.96
N ASP A 1113 -16.44 32.29 -5.23
CA ASP A 1113 -17.19 33.01 -6.27
C ASP A 1113 -18.46 32.25 -6.69
N PHE A 1114 -18.43 30.91 -6.70
CA PHE A 1114 -19.64 30.11 -6.91
C PHE A 1114 -20.71 30.42 -5.83
N ARG A 1115 -20.33 30.47 -4.55
CA ARG A 1115 -21.28 30.82 -3.48
C ARG A 1115 -21.64 32.29 -3.45
N GLY A 1116 -20.67 33.18 -3.59
CA GLY A 1116 -20.87 34.62 -3.42
C GLY A 1116 -21.49 35.31 -4.63
N LYS A 1117 -21.03 34.98 -5.84
CA LYS A 1117 -21.42 35.66 -7.09
C LYS A 1117 -22.48 34.90 -7.87
N VAL A 1118 -22.37 33.57 -7.97
CA VAL A 1118 -23.33 32.76 -8.74
C VAL A 1118 -24.59 32.49 -7.91
N LEU A 1119 -24.44 31.90 -6.73
CA LEU A 1119 -25.57 31.62 -5.85
C LEU A 1119 -26.06 32.87 -5.11
N GLY A 1120 -25.13 33.64 -4.53
CA GLY A 1120 -25.40 34.77 -3.65
C GLY A 1120 -25.24 34.40 -2.16
N PRO A 1121 -24.83 35.32 -1.28
CA PRO A 1121 -24.73 35.14 0.17
C PRO A 1121 -26.05 34.70 0.84
N THR A 1122 -25.95 34.23 2.10
CA THR A 1122 -27.08 33.63 2.83
C THR A 1122 -28.23 34.59 3.06
N ASP A 1123 -27.93 35.86 3.32
CA ASP A 1123 -28.94 36.93 3.31
C ASP A 1123 -29.18 37.38 1.85
N PRO A 1124 -30.37 37.12 1.28
CA PRO A 1124 -30.66 37.57 -0.08
C PRO A 1124 -30.57 39.09 -0.26
N ALA A 1125 -30.71 39.88 0.81
CA ALA A 1125 -30.61 41.34 0.74
C ALA A 1125 -29.17 41.84 0.49
N GLU A 1126 -28.18 41.02 0.84
CA GLU A 1126 -26.75 41.29 0.59
C GLU A 1126 -26.28 40.67 -0.73
N ALA A 1127 -27.16 39.94 -1.43
CA ALA A 1127 -26.77 39.19 -2.62
C ALA A 1127 -26.69 40.07 -3.88
N PRO A 1128 -25.67 39.87 -4.75
CA PRO A 1128 -25.62 40.56 -6.04
C PRO A 1128 -26.93 40.35 -6.82
N ALA A 1129 -27.43 41.39 -7.47
CA ALA A 1129 -28.75 41.35 -8.12
C ALA A 1129 -28.86 40.27 -9.21
N GLU A 1130 -27.74 39.97 -9.85
CA GLU A 1130 -27.59 38.94 -10.87
C GLU A 1130 -27.39 37.52 -10.32
N SER A 1131 -27.07 37.37 -9.03
CA SER A 1131 -26.96 36.06 -8.38
C SER A 1131 -28.32 35.36 -8.29
N LEU A 1132 -28.33 34.03 -8.12
CA LEU A 1132 -29.59 33.27 -8.04
C LEU A 1132 -30.47 33.72 -6.86
N ARG A 1133 -29.89 33.95 -5.68
CA ARG A 1133 -30.63 34.46 -4.50
C ARG A 1133 -31.07 35.92 -4.70
N GLY A 1134 -30.25 36.77 -5.31
CA GLY A 1134 -30.62 38.15 -5.64
C GLY A 1134 -31.78 38.24 -6.65
N GLN A 1135 -31.78 37.36 -7.66
CA GLN A 1135 -32.88 37.24 -8.61
C GLN A 1135 -34.14 36.67 -7.97
N ILE A 1136 -34.01 35.68 -7.07
CA ILE A 1136 -35.16 35.14 -6.32
C ILE A 1136 -35.76 36.22 -5.40
N LEU A 1137 -34.94 37.02 -4.71
CA LEU A 1137 -35.43 38.12 -3.87
C LEU A 1137 -36.12 39.22 -4.67
N SER A 1138 -35.52 39.66 -5.77
CA SER A 1138 -36.05 40.77 -6.57
C SER A 1138 -37.33 40.40 -7.34
N LYS A 1139 -37.49 39.13 -7.72
CA LYS A 1139 -38.62 38.64 -8.54
C LYS A 1139 -39.54 37.66 -7.80
N TRP A 1140 -39.53 37.65 -6.47
CA TRP A 1140 -40.19 36.60 -5.69
C TRP A 1140 -41.69 36.42 -6.03
N GLU A 1141 -42.44 37.51 -6.23
CA GLU A 1141 -43.86 37.47 -6.63
C GLU A 1141 -44.03 36.87 -8.03
N GLU A 1142 -43.22 37.31 -9.01
CA GLU A 1142 -43.25 36.81 -10.39
C GLU A 1142 -42.86 35.33 -10.48
N LEU A 1143 -41.96 34.90 -9.61
CA LEU A 1143 -41.51 33.52 -9.45
C LEU A 1143 -42.51 32.64 -8.68
N GLY A 1144 -43.55 33.24 -8.11
CA GLY A 1144 -44.67 32.54 -7.45
C GLY A 1144 -44.42 32.16 -5.98
N LEU A 1145 -43.50 32.85 -5.30
CA LEU A 1145 -43.28 32.66 -3.86
C LEU A 1145 -44.42 33.32 -3.07
N LYS A 1146 -44.79 32.72 -1.94
CA LYS A 1146 -45.89 33.23 -1.08
C LYS A 1146 -45.47 34.38 -0.17
N GLU A 1147 -44.19 34.42 0.18
CA GLU A 1147 -43.61 35.42 1.07
C GLU A 1147 -42.25 35.86 0.52
N LYS A 1148 -41.86 37.08 0.87
CA LYS A 1148 -40.57 37.64 0.50
C LYS A 1148 -39.43 36.82 1.14
N PRO A 1149 -38.42 36.39 0.36
CA PRO A 1149 -37.27 35.67 0.88
C PRO A 1149 -36.55 36.41 2.01
N ASN A 1150 -36.03 35.66 2.97
CA ASN A 1150 -35.27 36.15 4.12
C ASN A 1150 -34.08 35.22 4.42
N VAL A 1151 -33.33 35.47 5.48
CA VAL A 1151 -32.14 34.68 5.85
C VAL A 1151 -32.44 33.17 6.01
N GLY A 1152 -33.57 32.80 6.62
CA GLY A 1152 -33.96 31.40 6.81
C GLY A 1152 -34.53 30.78 5.54
N ASP A 1153 -35.38 31.53 4.84
CA ASP A 1153 -36.05 31.16 3.60
C ASP A 1153 -35.47 31.96 2.42
N ASN A 1154 -34.21 31.67 2.09
CA ASN A 1154 -33.40 32.38 1.09
C ASN A 1154 -33.44 31.76 -0.32
N GLY A 1155 -34.49 31.03 -0.66
CA GLY A 1155 -34.66 30.36 -1.94
C GLY A 1155 -33.90 29.05 -2.11
N MET A 1156 -32.57 29.02 -1.90
CA MET A 1156 -31.74 27.88 -2.32
C MET A 1156 -30.56 27.57 -1.38
N HIS A 1157 -30.08 26.33 -1.45
CA HIS A 1157 -28.87 25.82 -0.81
C HIS A 1157 -27.80 25.47 -1.85
N ALA A 1158 -26.53 25.64 -1.50
CA ALA A 1158 -25.40 25.00 -2.19
C ALA A 1158 -24.31 24.63 -1.18
N SER A 1159 -23.60 23.54 -1.47
CA SER A 1159 -22.43 23.06 -0.73
C SER A 1159 -21.42 24.17 -0.41
N ALA A 1160 -20.86 24.22 0.81
CA ALA A 1160 -19.91 25.26 1.23
C ALA A 1160 -18.45 24.96 0.91
N SER A 1161 -18.11 23.71 0.57
CA SER A 1161 -16.77 23.30 0.16
C SER A 1161 -16.79 22.02 -0.72
N PRO A 1162 -15.69 21.66 -1.39
CA PRO A 1162 -15.57 20.38 -2.10
C PRO A 1162 -15.89 19.16 -1.22
N PHE A 1163 -15.47 19.19 0.05
CA PHE A 1163 -15.73 18.10 0.99
C PHE A 1163 -17.20 18.01 1.36
N GLU A 1164 -17.83 19.14 1.68
CA GLU A 1164 -19.27 19.17 1.96
C GLU A 1164 -20.08 18.81 0.70
N GLY A 1165 -19.66 19.24 -0.49
CA GLY A 1165 -20.30 18.86 -1.73
C GLY A 1165 -20.26 17.35 -1.96
N PHE A 1166 -19.12 16.72 -1.69
CA PHE A 1166 -19.01 15.26 -1.65
C PHE A 1166 -19.97 14.67 -0.60
N ALA A 1167 -19.94 15.16 0.64
CA ALA A 1167 -20.77 14.66 1.74
C ALA A 1167 -22.27 14.72 1.40
N GLU A 1168 -22.71 15.82 0.81
CA GLU A 1168 -24.09 16.02 0.38
C GLU A 1168 -24.46 15.08 -0.76
N ARG A 1169 -23.61 14.89 -1.78
CA ARG A 1169 -23.89 13.91 -2.85
C ARG A 1169 -23.89 12.48 -2.31
N ASN A 1170 -23.03 12.16 -1.34
CA ASN A 1170 -23.04 10.87 -0.66
C ASN A 1170 -24.34 10.64 0.10
N ASN A 1171 -24.77 11.62 0.91
CA ASN A 1171 -25.94 11.51 1.78
C ASN A 1171 -27.27 11.62 1.00
N TRP A 1172 -27.42 12.64 0.15
CA TRP A 1172 -28.67 12.92 -0.58
C TRP A 1172 -28.87 12.03 -1.81
N LEU A 1173 -27.80 11.68 -2.52
CA LEU A 1173 -27.88 10.95 -3.79
C LEU A 1173 -27.35 9.53 -3.72
N SER A 1174 -26.81 9.10 -2.56
CA SER A 1174 -26.24 7.77 -2.35
C SER A 1174 -25.07 7.45 -3.30
N LEU A 1175 -24.33 8.48 -3.76
CA LEU A 1175 -23.08 8.25 -4.49
C LEU A 1175 -22.05 7.63 -3.55
N SER A 1176 -21.34 6.59 -3.97
CA SER A 1176 -20.23 6.07 -3.15
C SER A 1176 -19.06 7.06 -3.15
N VAL A 1177 -18.14 6.92 -2.18
CA VAL A 1177 -16.91 7.73 -2.13
C VAL A 1177 -16.10 7.58 -3.43
N GLN A 1178 -16.18 6.43 -4.10
CA GLN A 1178 -15.42 6.13 -5.31
C GLN A 1178 -16.05 6.62 -6.59
N ASP A 1179 -17.37 6.76 -6.58
CA ASP A 1179 -18.12 7.34 -7.70
C ASP A 1179 -18.08 8.87 -7.67
N ASP A 1180 -17.62 9.46 -6.55
CA ASP A 1180 -17.42 10.89 -6.40
C ASP A 1180 -15.98 11.30 -6.71
N SER A 1181 -15.80 12.32 -7.57
CA SER A 1181 -14.47 12.75 -8.02
C SER A 1181 -13.62 13.36 -6.89
N PHE A 1182 -14.24 14.03 -5.92
CA PHE A 1182 -13.54 14.57 -4.76
C PHE A 1182 -13.39 13.51 -3.67
N GLY A 1183 -14.44 12.72 -3.42
CA GLY A 1183 -14.42 11.59 -2.48
C GLY A 1183 -13.30 10.59 -2.80
N ALA A 1184 -13.13 10.23 -4.08
CA ALA A 1184 -12.06 9.33 -4.53
C ALA A 1184 -10.67 9.92 -4.25
N ARG A 1185 -10.46 11.22 -4.52
CA ARG A 1185 -9.20 11.92 -4.25
C ARG A 1185 -8.91 12.06 -2.75
N CYS A 1186 -9.93 12.30 -1.94
CA CYS A 1186 -9.80 12.25 -0.48
C CYS A 1186 -9.31 10.87 -0.07
N SER A 1187 -10.04 9.81 -0.46
CA SER A 1187 -9.69 8.42 -0.14
C SER A 1187 -8.25 8.09 -0.56
N GLU A 1188 -7.84 8.46 -1.77
CA GLU A 1188 -6.47 8.32 -2.28
C GLU A 1188 -5.43 9.06 -1.41
N ARG A 1189 -5.70 10.30 -1.01
CA ARG A 1189 -4.75 11.14 -0.24
C ARG A 1189 -4.66 10.73 1.22
N PHE A 1190 -5.77 10.28 1.82
CA PHE A 1190 -5.78 9.61 3.12
C PHE A 1190 -4.97 8.31 3.08
N CYS A 1191 -5.03 7.55 1.98
CA CYS A 1191 -4.17 6.39 1.74
C CYS A 1191 -2.69 6.77 1.53
N CYS A 1192 -2.39 7.84 0.77
CA CYS A 1192 -1.02 8.29 0.48
C CYS A 1192 -0.30 8.95 1.68
N ARG A 1193 -0.97 9.65 2.61
CA ARG A 1193 -0.30 10.15 3.82
C ARG A 1193 -0.12 9.11 4.92
N ARG A 1194 -0.89 8.01 4.89
CA ARG A 1194 -0.53 6.78 5.61
C ARG A 1194 0.64 6.03 4.95
N PHE A 1195 0.97 6.34 3.69
CA PHE A 1195 2.01 5.67 2.91
C PHE A 1195 2.81 6.62 1.99
N CYS A 1196 3.85 7.25 2.54
CA CYS A 1196 5.11 7.35 1.80
C CYS A 1196 5.93 6.09 2.05
N PHE A 1197 5.46 4.92 1.56
CA PHE A 1197 6.29 3.72 1.38
C PHE A 1197 5.69 2.85 0.25
N PRO A 1198 6.35 2.71 -0.91
CA PRO A 1198 5.94 1.77 -1.94
C PRO A 1198 6.45 0.36 -1.60
N GLY A 1199 5.56 -0.63 -1.55
CA GLY A 1199 5.97 -2.04 -1.49
C GLY A 1199 5.05 -3.01 -0.74
N SER A 1200 4.29 -3.86 -1.47
CA SER A 1200 3.86 -5.19 -1.00
C SER A 1200 3.57 -6.16 -2.18
N PRO A 1201 4.31 -7.28 -2.32
CA PRO A 1201 3.80 -8.48 -2.93
C PRO A 1201 4.11 -9.70 -2.04
N LEU A 1202 3.05 -10.32 -1.56
CA LEU A 1202 2.62 -11.67 -1.92
C LEU A 1202 1.30 -11.93 -1.18
N CYS A 1203 0.31 -11.09 -1.46
CA CYS A 1203 -1.09 -11.45 -1.31
C CYS A 1203 -1.54 -12.05 -2.65
N THR A 1204 -2.28 -13.16 -2.59
CA THR A 1204 -2.86 -13.78 -3.78
C THR A 1204 -3.78 -12.80 -4.51
N ARG A 1205 -4.13 -13.06 -5.77
CA ARG A 1205 -4.83 -12.15 -6.69
C ARG A 1205 -6.17 -11.58 -6.14
N ASP A 1206 -6.73 -12.21 -5.10
CA ASP A 1206 -7.93 -11.79 -4.37
C ASP A 1206 -7.66 -10.99 -3.06
N GLU A 1207 -6.46 -11.05 -2.47
CA GLU A 1207 -6.18 -10.44 -1.16
C GLU A 1207 -5.49 -9.06 -1.25
N ARG A 1208 -4.78 -8.78 -2.35
CA ARG A 1208 -4.27 -7.43 -2.67
C ARG A 1208 -5.40 -6.45 -3.01
N ARG A 1209 -6.53 -6.98 -3.47
CA ARG A 1209 -7.79 -6.24 -3.54
C ARG A 1209 -8.20 -5.81 -2.15
N THR A 1210 -8.27 -6.73 -1.19
CA THR A 1210 -8.79 -6.46 0.16
C THR A 1210 -7.97 -5.50 1.02
N GLU A 1211 -6.64 -5.39 0.92
CA GLU A 1211 -5.88 -4.47 1.78
C GLU A 1211 -5.93 -3.01 1.31
N ALA A 1212 -5.72 -2.79 0.01
CA ALA A 1212 -5.96 -1.50 -0.61
C ALA A 1212 -7.45 -1.13 -0.49
N GLU A 1213 -8.37 -2.08 -0.69
CA GLU A 1213 -9.81 -1.88 -0.42
C GLU A 1213 -10.08 -1.63 1.06
N MET A 1214 -9.37 -2.23 2.02
CA MET A 1214 -9.57 -2.01 3.47
C MET A 1214 -9.06 -0.65 3.93
N LEU A 1215 -7.88 -0.23 3.49
CA LEU A 1215 -7.35 1.11 3.77
C LEU A 1215 -8.20 2.17 3.10
N LYS A 1216 -8.68 1.87 1.89
CA LYS A 1216 -9.67 2.65 1.17
C LYS A 1216 -11.00 2.65 1.92
N LEU A 1217 -11.50 1.53 2.46
CA LEU A 1217 -12.71 1.43 3.27
C LEU A 1217 -12.57 2.13 4.64
N MET A 1218 -11.37 2.17 5.22
CA MET A 1218 -11.07 2.92 6.44
C MET A 1218 -11.00 4.41 6.16
N ALA A 1219 -10.32 4.81 5.08
CA ALA A 1219 -10.33 6.19 4.60
C ALA A 1219 -11.75 6.62 4.25
N GLU A 1220 -12.51 5.79 3.55
CA GLU A 1220 -13.93 5.98 3.24
C GLU A 1220 -14.77 6.04 4.52
N GLY A 1221 -14.46 5.21 5.52
CA GLY A 1221 -15.12 5.20 6.83
C GLY A 1221 -14.89 6.53 7.56
N GLN A 1222 -13.64 6.97 7.67
CA GLN A 1222 -13.30 8.27 8.26
C GLN A 1222 -13.89 9.44 7.47
N ILE A 1223 -13.81 9.39 6.14
CA ILE A 1223 -14.44 10.39 5.25
C ILE A 1223 -15.95 10.42 5.46
N LYS A 1224 -16.59 9.26 5.64
CA LYS A 1224 -18.02 9.14 5.92
C LYS A 1224 -18.38 9.63 7.32
N ASP A 1225 -17.56 9.35 8.32
CA ASP A 1225 -17.74 9.90 9.67
C ASP A 1225 -17.59 11.41 9.68
N TRP A 1226 -16.70 11.94 8.84
CA TRP A 1226 -16.53 13.38 8.65
C TRP A 1226 -17.62 14.02 7.80
N SER A 1227 -18.32 13.23 6.97
CA SER A 1227 -19.42 13.71 6.12
C SER A 1227 -20.66 14.18 6.89
N VAL A 1228 -20.71 13.93 8.21
CA VAL A 1228 -21.76 14.44 9.11
C VAL A 1228 -21.26 15.61 9.97
N ASP A 1229 -20.16 16.24 9.57
CA ASP A 1229 -19.55 17.39 10.24
C ASP A 1229 -19.31 17.20 11.76
N PRO A 1230 -18.51 16.21 12.16
CA PRO A 1230 -18.15 16.01 13.56
C PRO A 1230 -17.28 17.16 14.09
N GLN A 1231 -17.27 17.31 15.41
CA GLN A 1231 -16.24 18.12 16.06
C GLN A 1231 -14.96 17.27 16.17
N ILE A 1232 -13.86 17.79 15.64
CA ILE A 1232 -12.55 17.11 15.58
C ILE A 1232 -11.44 18.04 16.12
N GLN A 1233 -10.28 17.48 16.47
CA GLN A 1233 -9.07 18.22 16.84
C GLN A 1233 -8.63 19.13 15.68
N ILE A 1234 -8.55 20.44 15.89
CA ILE A 1234 -8.11 21.40 14.86
C ILE A 1234 -6.73 22.02 15.18
N GLY A 1235 -6.07 21.57 16.25
CA GLY A 1235 -4.76 22.05 16.73
C GLY A 1235 -4.82 22.62 18.15
N ASP A 1236 -3.69 22.64 18.86
CA ASP A 1236 -3.55 23.18 20.24
C ASP A 1236 -4.56 22.63 21.26
N GLY A 1237 -5.05 21.39 21.08
CA GLY A 1237 -6.03 20.79 21.99
C GLY A 1237 -7.48 21.25 21.76
N LYS A 1238 -7.77 22.05 20.72
CA LYS A 1238 -9.10 22.59 20.42
C LYS A 1238 -9.91 21.69 19.51
N GLN A 1239 -11.21 21.59 19.78
CA GLN A 1239 -12.17 20.91 18.90
C GLN A 1239 -12.89 21.92 18.00
N GLY A 1240 -13.16 21.57 16.75
CA GLY A 1240 -13.91 22.39 15.79
C GLY A 1240 -14.60 21.57 14.71
N SER A 1241 -15.57 22.17 14.02
CA SER A 1241 -16.31 21.55 12.90
C SER A 1241 -15.37 21.27 11.73
N VAL A 1242 -15.52 20.09 11.09
CA VAL A 1242 -14.78 19.75 9.87
C VAL A 1242 -15.15 20.71 8.75
N PHE A 1243 -16.44 21.00 8.58
CA PHE A 1243 -16.93 21.83 7.48
C PHE A 1243 -16.46 23.28 7.62
N ASP A 1244 -16.48 23.83 8.85
CA ASP A 1244 -15.97 25.18 9.12
C ASP A 1244 -14.48 25.32 8.75
N GLN A 1245 -13.67 24.27 8.92
CA GLN A 1245 -12.24 24.31 8.54
C GLN A 1245 -12.02 24.22 7.02
N LEU A 1246 -13.03 23.82 6.26
CA LEU A 1246 -12.93 23.54 4.83
C LEU A 1246 -13.73 24.52 3.96
N GLU A 1247 -14.53 25.39 4.59
CA GLU A 1247 -15.40 26.36 3.92
C GLU A 1247 -14.63 27.20 2.89
N ASP A 1248 -15.23 27.38 1.71
CA ASP A 1248 -14.73 28.18 0.58
C ASP A 1248 -13.37 27.77 -0.02
N LEU A 1249 -12.73 26.71 0.49
CA LEU A 1249 -11.51 26.16 -0.08
C LEU A 1249 -11.78 25.54 -1.45
N ASN A 1250 -10.87 25.75 -2.42
CA ASN A 1250 -10.90 25.02 -3.68
C ASN A 1250 -10.36 23.59 -3.50
N VAL A 1251 -10.54 22.71 -4.49
CA VAL A 1251 -10.21 21.27 -4.40
C VAL A 1251 -8.85 20.98 -3.77
N MET A 1252 -7.77 21.65 -4.20
CA MET A 1252 -6.42 21.34 -3.69
C MET A 1252 -6.20 21.78 -2.26
N ASP A 1253 -6.63 22.99 -1.93
CA ASP A 1253 -6.52 23.54 -0.57
C ASP A 1253 -7.38 22.74 0.40
N CYS A 1254 -8.59 22.37 -0.05
CA CYS A 1254 -9.50 21.51 0.70
C CYS A 1254 -8.87 20.12 0.93
N LEU A 1255 -8.32 19.48 -0.11
CA LEU A 1255 -7.61 18.20 0.04
C LEU A 1255 -6.39 18.30 0.96
N ALA A 1256 -5.64 19.41 0.91
CA ALA A 1256 -4.48 19.63 1.77
C ALA A 1256 -4.90 19.80 3.24
N LYS A 1257 -5.95 20.58 3.49
CA LYS A 1257 -6.48 20.83 4.84
C LYS A 1257 -7.15 19.59 5.43
N VAL A 1258 -7.91 18.84 4.64
CA VAL A 1258 -8.43 17.52 5.02
C VAL A 1258 -7.28 16.59 5.45
N ALA A 1259 -6.20 16.55 4.68
CA ALA A 1259 -5.04 15.72 4.99
C ALA A 1259 -4.25 16.20 6.23
N GLU A 1260 -4.29 17.50 6.56
CA GLU A 1260 -3.74 18.06 7.80
C GLU A 1260 -4.58 17.67 9.01
N LEU A 1261 -5.90 17.89 8.93
CA LEU A 1261 -6.85 17.51 9.96
C LEU A 1261 -6.80 16.00 10.22
N ALA A 1262 -6.60 15.20 9.19
CA ALA A 1262 -6.51 13.74 9.29
C ALA A 1262 -5.32 13.29 10.14
N ALA A 1263 -4.19 13.99 10.01
CA ALA A 1263 -2.99 13.73 10.80
C ALA A 1263 -3.14 14.17 12.26
N LEU A 1264 -3.96 15.19 12.53
CA LEU A 1264 -4.25 15.64 13.90
C LEU A 1264 -5.28 14.75 14.62
N ASN A 1265 -6.11 14.05 13.85
CA ASN A 1265 -7.22 13.23 14.33
C ASN A 1265 -7.01 11.76 14.02
N HIS A 1266 -5.80 11.26 14.31
CA HIS A 1266 -5.53 9.83 14.31
C HIS A 1266 -6.49 9.15 15.30
N GLN A 1267 -7.61 8.66 14.79
CA GLN A 1267 -8.38 7.68 15.53
C GLN A 1267 -7.60 6.35 15.48
N PRO A 1268 -7.39 5.71 16.64
CA PRO A 1268 -6.62 4.48 16.78
C PRO A 1268 -7.12 3.33 15.89
#